data_AF-A0A6L3F1Z4-F1
#
_entry.id   AF-A0A6L3F1Z4-F1
#
_cell.length_a   1.000
_cell.length_b   1.000
_cell.length_c   1.000
_cell.angle_alpha   90.00
_cell.angle_beta   90.00
_cell.angle_gamma   90.00
#
_symmetry.space_group_name_H-M   'P 1'
#
loop_
_entity.id
_entity.type
_entity.pdbx_description
1 polymer ?
#
loop_
_entity_poly.entity_id
_entity_poly.type
_entity_poly.pdbx_seq_one_letter_code
_entity_poly.pdbx_strand_id
1 'polypeptide(L)'
;MSRRFLSLTVSLCLLLILILSITFPMLDLAQAEANSQTTPVGIPISRHNDGLIQNNTMGVFGPQICTMFGDPFSPWNSPYTPDVAGSYTYRYQIRIPTDYPDDVIRVELFDPDSVNKSENEFTMERTQFAIAEGQSPSDTRFCGEGEKIYDSPRPMQALQRNPCAFETGELDLVASGEAVFDQINPFWYVRVDENRGVGPGNGDGTCNPYNQDPIPDYEPRYNTQTLFELYYYRQTTDGQPVEVPIASYIGNTEDERDDAAQGFHQTDLRWVSPGADKQGYDYPIADVPGVSEVPTTEEGTSFEVRLADISNIVVDPVTGARLLYLDVTALSGASENVYHIWAGPDDYVDTSATDGNLRNLAALDNPGSHDSLGVQVEAISRLTANNFYNNVIDMPIGDFSAEDAGGTIYVNTFDLDSGANPPLTFYFDSIDRSDWSMTFSDPGVNDPDGVADGVRCEVGGYPGCDDAWTSPAYQIEIPGDMSNCDFQNPNQADCTPFAGGRLMVDLIAGQYDTHAWEVIADLSATIDPTQSCAAFPIAVHNGVRSVTPPGEGQTPYPDANEFDYPTLPPAYSDFAGHTPNIAFDQAKEGDLFYLNNGFGSGNFGWLLWNTGKPDNAATLADSLTWPGDSLDYADHGDTAIHPAAVLYPYIVRGFVGYGDATDINMNLGDWIAANTGNVNSVSVRDALEALIDTEPILRLIVWDEGDDSSFSRYRIQRFGLFKIIGFKISQSNGGSWLLLEFMGFDDSCGQLPVQTDYDLTISSLGVVDPGTIYASEPFTVTATITNNGPDDLSDPVYVDFYFAEPTIDLTPPIVDDSIAGTIVSGLAAGTSKTIVLQTNQGPSQVGSNQLFAQVDTFNYVNETDEANNTSGPFDFQALETPKPDLTINDLQIIDSDSLRQDEPILAQMVVANVGTVDVDEAFVVDVFLNPSQADPFLAGESVGNTAVSSLAANAQKTITITIPGGTSQQFNNALYVIVDLSNSITETDETNNSDELIDFQVLETPKPDLTINDLQIIDSGSLRQDEPILAQMVVANVGTVDVDEQFIVDVFLNPSQADPFLAGESVGNTAVSSLAANSQKTVTITIPDGTSQLLDNALYATVDWSNGITETDETNNMAGPLNFQVLEKPMPDLTITDLQILDLDSLRQDEPILAQMVIANMGTADVDDQFFIDVYLNPSQTNPFLSGESVGFTAVSSLTANSQKTITVTIPGGTNQQFNNALFATVDWSNNFAEADETNNETSLLDFDVLSLEDLIVYLPFVVYKID
;
A
#
# COMPACT_ATOMS: atom_id res chain seq x y z
N MET A 1 13.20 43.99 30.24
CA MET A 1 13.60 42.63 30.68
C MET A 1 12.42 41.76 31.11
N SER A 2 11.44 42.24 31.90
CA SER A 2 10.38 41.33 32.42
C SER A 2 9.32 40.87 31.39
N ARG A 3 9.16 41.53 30.24
CA ARG A 3 8.23 41.10 29.17
C ARG A 3 8.79 40.04 28.22
N ARG A 4 10.12 39.93 28.08
CA ARG A 4 10.75 38.88 27.26
C ARG A 4 10.87 37.56 28.02
N PHE A 5 11.03 37.61 29.34
CA PHE A 5 11.02 36.40 30.18
C PHE A 5 9.63 35.74 30.19
N LEU A 6 8.54 36.50 30.34
CA LEU A 6 7.20 35.94 30.40
C LEU A 6 6.77 35.28 29.08
N SER A 7 7.19 35.81 27.93
CA SER A 7 6.92 35.21 26.62
C SER A 7 7.69 33.91 26.40
N LEU A 8 8.93 33.84 26.90
CA LEU A 8 9.76 32.64 26.78
C LEU A 8 9.25 31.51 27.69
N THR A 9 8.77 31.83 28.90
CA THR A 9 8.22 30.83 29.82
C THR A 9 6.86 30.30 29.36
N VAL A 10 6.01 31.15 28.75
CA VAL A 10 4.72 30.71 28.20
C VAL A 10 4.92 29.87 26.93
N SER A 11 5.85 30.24 26.04
CA SER A 11 6.19 29.41 24.88
C SER A 11 6.85 28.08 25.28
N LEU A 12 7.70 28.06 26.32
CA LEU A 12 8.30 26.82 26.80
C LEU A 12 7.28 25.92 27.50
N CYS A 13 6.32 26.48 28.25
CA CYS A 13 5.21 25.69 28.82
C CYS A 13 4.24 25.19 27.76
N LEU A 14 3.92 25.98 26.72
CA LEU A 14 3.09 25.50 25.61
C LEU A 14 3.82 24.43 24.79
N LEU A 15 5.14 24.56 24.58
CA LEU A 15 5.93 23.53 23.91
C LEU A 15 6.06 22.26 24.77
N LEU A 16 6.21 22.39 26.10
CA LEU A 16 6.23 21.23 27.00
C LEU A 16 4.86 20.55 27.08
N ILE A 17 3.76 21.32 27.08
CA ILE A 17 2.40 20.77 27.05
C ILE A 17 2.12 20.12 25.69
N LEU A 18 2.58 20.70 24.58
CA LEU A 18 2.45 20.10 23.24
C LEU A 18 3.27 18.81 23.14
N ILE A 19 4.51 18.79 23.65
CA ILE A 19 5.36 17.59 23.71
C ILE A 19 4.72 16.52 24.62
N LEU A 20 4.20 16.89 25.80
CA LEU A 20 3.44 15.98 26.68
C LEU A 20 2.06 15.57 26.11
N SER A 21 1.54 16.22 25.07
CA SER A 21 0.29 15.81 24.40
C SER A 21 0.55 14.88 23.21
N ILE A 22 1.76 14.88 22.68
CA ILE A 22 2.16 14.10 21.50
C ILE A 22 2.90 12.81 21.91
N THR A 23 3.57 12.78 23.08
CA THR A 23 4.31 11.59 23.55
C THR A 23 3.52 10.64 24.46
N PHE A 24 2.29 10.99 24.87
CA PHE A 24 1.52 10.21 25.85
C PHE A 24 0.44 9.23 25.32
N PRO A 25 0.08 9.15 24.02
CA PRO A 25 -0.81 8.07 23.56
C PRO A 25 -0.09 6.75 23.20
N MET A 26 1.24 6.74 23.02
CA MET A 26 1.96 5.50 22.63
C MET A 26 2.59 4.73 23.79
N LEU A 27 2.91 5.38 24.92
CA LEU A 27 3.50 4.69 26.07
C LEU A 27 2.48 3.96 26.96
N ASP A 28 1.19 4.22 26.77
CA ASP A 28 0.14 3.66 27.64
C ASP A 28 -0.37 2.28 27.15
N LEU A 29 -0.18 1.87 25.90
CA LEU A 29 -0.62 0.54 25.44
C LEU A 29 0.33 -0.58 25.92
N ALA A 30 1.63 -0.46 25.66
CA ALA A 30 2.62 -1.46 26.08
C ALA A 30 2.81 -1.55 27.60
N GLN A 31 2.44 -0.49 28.35
CA GLN A 31 2.59 -0.44 29.80
C GLN A 31 1.27 -0.67 30.57
N ALA A 32 0.10 -0.52 29.92
CA ALA A 32 -1.19 -0.98 30.46
C ALA A 32 -1.40 -2.49 30.27
N GLU A 33 -0.86 -3.10 29.20
CA GLU A 33 -0.81 -4.56 29.03
C GLU A 33 -0.06 -5.25 30.18
N ALA A 34 0.91 -4.57 30.79
CA ALA A 34 1.65 -5.08 31.95
C ALA A 34 0.95 -4.87 33.31
N ASN A 35 -0.18 -4.14 33.38
CA ASN A 35 -0.88 -3.82 34.64
C ASN A 35 -2.38 -4.19 34.66
N SER A 36 -2.92 -4.69 33.55
CA SER A 36 -4.21 -5.37 33.50
C SER A 36 -4.00 -6.85 33.82
N GLN A 37 -4.74 -7.42 34.79
CA GLN A 37 -4.73 -8.88 35.04
C GLN A 37 -5.39 -9.69 33.91
N THR A 38 -5.99 -9.04 32.91
CA THR A 38 -6.62 -9.67 31.75
C THR A 38 -5.89 -9.29 30.45
N THR A 39 -5.55 -10.28 29.62
CA THR A 39 -4.90 -10.14 28.32
C THR A 39 -5.91 -10.27 27.16
N PRO A 40 -5.81 -9.46 26.09
CA PRO A 40 -6.57 -9.68 24.87
C PRO A 40 -6.22 -11.03 24.25
N VAL A 41 -7.23 -11.73 23.72
CA VAL A 41 -7.05 -12.99 22.99
C VAL A 41 -7.22 -12.72 21.49
N GLY A 42 -6.36 -13.31 20.66
CA GLY A 42 -6.50 -13.29 19.21
C GLY A 42 -7.62 -14.24 18.77
N ILE A 43 -8.56 -13.75 17.96
CA ILE A 43 -9.71 -14.51 17.45
C ILE A 43 -9.37 -14.95 16.01
N PRO A 44 -9.11 -16.25 15.75
CA PRO A 44 -8.79 -16.70 14.39
C PRO A 44 -9.96 -16.43 13.44
N ILE A 45 -9.69 -15.78 12.32
CA ILE A 45 -10.75 -15.35 11.39
C ILE A 45 -11.06 -16.40 10.32
N SER A 46 -10.20 -17.40 10.15
CA SER A 46 -10.34 -18.47 9.17
C SER A 46 -10.43 -19.80 9.89
N ARG A 47 -11.47 -20.59 9.57
CA ARG A 47 -11.60 -21.97 10.05
C ARG A 47 -10.58 -22.91 9.39
N HIS A 48 -10.23 -22.61 8.14
CA HIS A 48 -9.38 -23.45 7.31
C HIS A 48 -8.25 -22.63 6.68
N ASN A 49 -7.18 -23.32 6.32
CA ASN A 49 -5.94 -22.72 5.82
C ASN A 49 -6.08 -22.06 4.43
N ASP A 50 -7.18 -22.30 3.72
CA ASP A 50 -7.38 -21.80 2.35
C ASP A 50 -8.07 -20.45 2.24
N GLY A 51 -8.55 -19.89 3.36
CA GLY A 51 -9.18 -18.57 3.38
C GLY A 51 -10.44 -18.49 2.53
N LEU A 52 -11.23 -19.57 2.49
CA LEU A 52 -12.58 -19.58 1.90
C LEU A 52 -13.55 -18.73 2.72
N ILE A 53 -14.36 -17.91 2.03
CA ILE A 53 -15.44 -17.15 2.68
C ILE A 53 -16.60 -18.10 2.94
N GLN A 54 -16.84 -18.48 4.19
CA GLN A 54 -17.84 -19.49 4.54
C GLN A 54 -19.17 -18.89 4.95
N ASN A 55 -19.43 -18.61 6.24
CA ASN A 55 -20.75 -18.23 6.75
C ASN A 55 -20.80 -16.84 7.42
N ASN A 56 -19.63 -16.29 7.73
CA ASN A 56 -19.44 -15.00 8.35
C ASN A 56 -18.41 -14.19 7.56
N THR A 57 -18.57 -12.89 7.54
CA THR A 57 -17.60 -11.95 6.98
C THR A 57 -17.29 -10.86 7.98
N MET A 58 -16.13 -10.21 7.83
CA MET A 58 -15.74 -9.12 8.73
C MET A 58 -16.29 -7.79 8.22
N GLY A 59 -16.65 -6.88 9.11
CA GLY A 59 -17.25 -5.60 8.77
C GLY A 59 -16.49 -4.43 9.40
N VAL A 60 -16.22 -3.39 8.62
CA VAL A 60 -15.78 -2.09 9.13
C VAL A 60 -16.92 -1.10 9.02
N PHE A 61 -17.23 -0.43 10.14
CA PHE A 61 -18.31 0.54 10.19
C PHE A 61 -17.79 1.96 9.93
N GLY A 62 -18.46 2.67 9.02
CA GLY A 62 -18.19 4.08 8.78
C GLY A 62 -18.31 4.90 10.07
N PRO A 63 -17.37 5.80 10.37
CA PRO A 63 -17.36 6.52 11.65
C PRO A 63 -18.59 7.42 11.86
N GLN A 64 -19.36 7.67 10.80
CA GLN A 64 -20.56 8.51 10.81
C GLN A 64 -21.85 7.70 10.61
N ILE A 65 -21.79 6.36 10.65
CA ILE A 65 -22.96 5.48 10.60
C ILE A 65 -23.83 5.67 11.85
N CYS A 66 -25.13 5.42 11.73
CA CYS A 66 -26.09 5.59 12.81
C CYS A 66 -26.20 4.32 13.65
N THR A 67 -25.98 4.41 14.97
CA THR A 67 -26.13 3.28 15.92
C THR A 67 -27.59 2.84 16.12
N MET A 68 -28.61 3.63 15.74
CA MET A 68 -30.03 3.25 15.96
C MET A 68 -30.48 2.03 15.15
N PHE A 69 -29.63 1.50 14.28
CA PHE A 69 -29.88 0.28 13.51
C PHE A 69 -29.45 -0.99 14.26
N GLY A 70 -29.03 -0.92 15.53
CA GLY A 70 -28.59 -2.09 16.31
C GLY A 70 -27.09 -2.33 16.13
N ASP A 71 -26.74 -2.60 14.88
CA ASP A 71 -25.54 -3.38 14.62
C ASP A 71 -24.18 -2.63 14.72
N PRO A 72 -24.04 -1.31 14.44
CA PRO A 72 -22.73 -0.67 14.45
C PRO A 72 -22.33 -0.15 15.85
N PHE A 73 -21.35 -0.80 16.48
CA PHE A 73 -20.87 -0.46 17.84
C PHE A 73 -19.71 0.55 17.90
N SER A 74 -18.96 0.75 16.81
CA SER A 74 -17.77 1.61 16.71
C SER A 74 -17.89 3.05 16.12
N PRO A 75 -19.08 3.63 15.82
CA PRO A 75 -19.15 5.01 15.31
C PRO A 75 -18.53 6.06 16.24
N TRP A 76 -18.14 7.24 15.73
CA TRP A 76 -17.49 8.30 16.53
C TRP A 76 -18.25 8.75 17.78
N ASN A 77 -19.57 8.61 17.76
CA ASN A 77 -20.46 9.00 18.85
C ASN A 77 -21.06 7.81 19.59
N SER A 78 -20.51 6.61 19.39
CA SER A 78 -21.00 5.40 20.03
C SER A 78 -20.89 5.50 21.56
N PRO A 79 -21.98 5.31 22.31
CA PRO A 79 -21.93 5.21 23.76
C PRO A 79 -21.45 3.82 24.23
N TYR A 80 -21.31 2.86 23.32
CA TYR A 80 -21.05 1.44 23.59
C TYR A 80 -19.56 1.08 23.49
N THR A 81 -18.71 2.04 23.13
CA THR A 81 -17.24 1.93 23.11
C THR A 81 -16.62 3.04 23.98
N PRO A 82 -16.59 2.89 25.31
CA PRO A 82 -16.27 4.01 26.21
C PRO A 82 -14.78 4.42 26.23
N ASP A 83 -13.84 3.58 25.78
CA ASP A 83 -12.47 3.62 26.31
C ASP A 83 -11.28 3.60 25.31
N VAL A 84 -11.43 3.82 24.00
CA VAL A 84 -10.24 3.84 23.10
C VAL A 84 -10.28 4.96 22.07
N ALA A 85 -9.27 5.83 22.10
CA ALA A 85 -8.90 6.65 20.94
C ALA A 85 -8.47 5.68 19.82
N GLY A 86 -9.26 5.57 18.74
CA GLY A 86 -9.06 4.55 17.70
C GLY A 86 -10.15 3.47 17.63
N SER A 87 -11.35 3.72 18.16
CA SER A 87 -12.50 2.78 18.13
C SER A 87 -12.94 2.32 16.74
N TYR A 88 -12.42 2.92 15.67
CA TYR A 88 -12.73 2.67 14.25
C TYR A 88 -11.57 1.96 13.52
N THR A 89 -10.56 1.48 14.26
CA THR A 89 -9.47 0.65 13.75
C THR A 89 -9.62 -0.77 14.28
N TYR A 90 -9.73 -1.73 13.37
CA TYR A 90 -9.76 -3.17 13.64
C TYR A 90 -8.38 -3.73 13.34
N ARG A 91 -7.73 -4.29 14.36
CA ARG A 91 -6.36 -4.79 14.27
C ARG A 91 -6.35 -6.30 14.12
N TYR A 92 -5.59 -6.76 13.14
CA TYR A 92 -5.33 -8.17 12.89
C TYR A 92 -3.86 -8.48 13.10
N GLN A 93 -3.56 -9.60 13.75
CA GLN A 93 -2.25 -10.20 13.86
C GLN A 93 -2.12 -11.32 12.84
N ILE A 94 -1.00 -11.38 12.14
CA ILE A 94 -0.68 -12.45 11.20
C ILE A 94 0.52 -13.20 11.79
N ARG A 95 0.26 -14.41 12.27
CA ARG A 95 1.21 -15.28 12.95
C ARG A 95 1.86 -16.22 11.94
N ILE A 96 3.18 -16.11 11.79
CA ILE A 96 3.96 -16.86 10.82
C ILE A 96 4.78 -17.92 11.56
N PRO A 97 4.58 -19.22 11.29
CA PRO A 97 5.31 -20.26 12.01
C PRO A 97 6.82 -20.21 11.75
N THR A 98 7.61 -20.73 12.70
CA THR A 98 9.08 -20.75 12.62
C THR A 98 9.59 -21.61 11.47
N ASP A 99 8.86 -22.70 11.16
CA ASP A 99 9.16 -23.64 10.10
C ASP A 99 8.43 -23.32 8.79
N TYR A 100 7.89 -22.11 8.64
CA TYR A 100 7.26 -21.65 7.41
C TYR A 100 8.21 -21.81 6.21
N PRO A 101 7.85 -22.61 5.21
CA PRO A 101 8.79 -23.12 4.21
C PRO A 101 9.13 -22.13 3.08
N ASP A 102 8.35 -21.06 2.95
CA ASP A 102 8.49 -20.07 1.88
C ASP A 102 9.15 -18.77 2.35
N ASP A 103 9.87 -18.13 1.44
CA ASP A 103 10.56 -16.86 1.71
C ASP A 103 9.63 -15.64 1.59
N VAL A 104 8.42 -15.85 1.04
CA VAL A 104 7.42 -14.80 0.76
C VAL A 104 6.13 -15.12 1.50
N ILE A 105 5.56 -14.09 2.12
CA ILE A 105 4.19 -14.11 2.64
C ILE A 105 3.37 -13.06 1.93
N ARG A 106 2.29 -13.52 1.32
CA ARG A 106 1.26 -12.68 0.73
C ARG A 106 0.12 -12.50 1.73
N VAL A 107 -0.36 -11.27 1.86
CA VAL A 107 -1.59 -10.92 2.58
C VAL A 107 -2.62 -10.51 1.55
N GLU A 108 -3.76 -11.18 1.55
CA GLU A 108 -4.85 -10.95 0.61
C GLU A 108 -6.07 -10.33 1.28
N LEU A 109 -6.58 -9.24 0.70
CA LEU A 109 -7.81 -8.59 1.14
C LEU A 109 -8.90 -8.81 0.09
N PHE A 110 -10.00 -9.39 0.52
CA PHE A 110 -11.13 -9.74 -0.33
C PHE A 110 -12.34 -8.89 -0.02
N ASP A 111 -13.02 -8.49 -1.07
CA ASP A 111 -14.39 -7.99 -1.02
C ASP A 111 -15.34 -9.17 -1.34
N PRO A 112 -16.21 -9.59 -0.40
CA PRO A 112 -17.19 -10.65 -0.65
C PRO A 112 -18.23 -10.26 -1.71
N ASP A 113 -18.57 -8.99 -1.88
CA ASP A 113 -19.53 -8.49 -2.87
C ASP A 113 -18.91 -7.57 -3.93
N SER A 114 -18.05 -8.14 -4.75
CA SER A 114 -17.44 -7.55 -5.97
C SER A 114 -18.42 -6.84 -6.96
N VAL A 115 -19.74 -6.93 -6.74
CA VAL A 115 -20.81 -6.41 -7.59
C VAL A 115 -21.90 -5.69 -6.78
N ASN A 116 -21.58 -4.55 -6.18
CA ASN A 116 -22.62 -3.66 -5.63
C ASN A 116 -23.37 -2.88 -6.75
N LYS A 117 -24.16 -3.62 -7.53
CA LYS A 117 -25.04 -3.12 -8.61
C LYS A 117 -26.48 -2.99 -8.14
N SER A 118 -27.20 -2.02 -8.73
CA SER A 118 -28.66 -1.92 -8.63
C SER A 118 -29.43 -3.07 -9.31
N GLU A 119 -28.74 -3.95 -10.05
CA GLU A 119 -29.33 -5.16 -10.64
C GLU A 119 -29.81 -6.10 -9.53
N ASN A 120 -30.95 -6.76 -9.72
CA ASN A 120 -31.54 -7.65 -8.72
C ASN A 120 -31.65 -9.09 -9.21
N GLU A 121 -31.05 -9.42 -10.35
CA GLU A 121 -31.04 -10.77 -10.94
C GLU A 121 -29.59 -11.19 -11.17
N PHE A 122 -29.19 -12.33 -10.61
CA PHE A 122 -27.82 -12.82 -10.71
C PHE A 122 -27.81 -14.32 -10.99
N THR A 123 -26.76 -14.76 -11.67
CA THR A 123 -26.49 -16.19 -11.90
C THR A 123 -25.41 -16.63 -10.95
N MET A 124 -25.73 -17.58 -10.09
CA MET A 124 -24.79 -18.25 -9.21
C MET A 124 -24.31 -19.56 -9.85
N GLU A 125 -23.05 -19.90 -9.65
CA GLU A 125 -22.43 -21.14 -10.09
C GLU A 125 -22.26 -22.10 -8.91
N ARG A 126 -22.25 -23.41 -9.19
CA ARG A 126 -22.08 -24.46 -8.18
C ARG A 126 -20.72 -25.15 -8.31
N THR A 127 -20.25 -25.73 -7.21
CA THR A 127 -19.00 -26.51 -7.17
C THR A 127 -19.03 -27.72 -8.12
N GLN A 128 -17.87 -28.19 -8.58
CA GLN A 128 -17.81 -29.42 -9.38
C GLN A 128 -18.36 -30.63 -8.62
N PHE A 129 -18.21 -30.64 -7.29
CA PHE A 129 -18.78 -31.66 -6.42
C PHE A 129 -20.32 -31.70 -6.54
N ALA A 130 -20.98 -30.56 -6.35
CA ALA A 130 -22.44 -30.48 -6.46
C ALA A 130 -22.96 -30.86 -7.86
N ILE A 131 -22.22 -30.50 -8.91
CA ILE A 131 -22.54 -30.91 -10.29
C ILE A 131 -22.42 -32.44 -10.46
N ALA A 132 -21.38 -33.05 -9.89
CA ALA A 132 -21.17 -34.50 -9.93
C ALA A 132 -22.29 -35.27 -9.21
N GLU A 133 -22.80 -34.71 -8.10
CA GLU A 133 -23.95 -35.23 -7.35
C GLU A 133 -25.31 -34.89 -8.00
N GLY A 134 -25.31 -34.27 -9.17
CA GLY A 134 -26.49 -34.12 -10.03
C GLY A 134 -27.25 -32.81 -9.88
N GLN A 135 -26.72 -31.82 -9.15
CA GLN A 135 -27.25 -30.46 -9.16
C GLN A 135 -26.97 -29.77 -10.51
N SER A 136 -27.73 -28.70 -10.85
CA SER A 136 -27.46 -27.94 -12.08
C SER A 136 -26.20 -27.09 -11.93
N PRO A 137 -25.37 -26.90 -12.99
CA PRO A 137 -24.13 -26.13 -12.91
C PRO A 137 -24.28 -24.68 -12.46
N SER A 138 -25.45 -24.10 -12.73
CA SER A 138 -25.78 -22.76 -12.29
C SER A 138 -27.28 -22.64 -12.00
N ASP A 139 -27.63 -21.55 -11.33
CA ASP A 139 -28.99 -21.17 -11.00
C ASP A 139 -29.15 -19.65 -11.05
N THR A 140 -30.36 -19.17 -11.36
CA THR A 140 -30.65 -17.74 -11.40
C THR A 140 -31.51 -17.36 -10.21
N ARG A 141 -31.13 -16.30 -9.49
CA ARG A 141 -31.77 -15.85 -8.25
C ARG A 141 -32.01 -14.35 -8.29
N PHE A 142 -33.00 -13.91 -7.50
CA PHE A 142 -33.34 -12.50 -7.38
C PHE A 142 -33.18 -11.99 -5.95
N CYS A 143 -32.56 -10.82 -5.77
CA CYS A 143 -32.53 -10.14 -4.47
C CYS A 143 -33.96 -9.75 -4.06
N GLY A 144 -34.38 -10.06 -2.82
CA GLY A 144 -35.75 -9.86 -2.35
C GLY A 144 -36.71 -11.05 -2.61
N GLU A 145 -36.23 -12.16 -3.18
CA GLU A 145 -37.05 -13.36 -3.43
C GLU A 145 -37.19 -14.21 -2.16
N GLY A 146 -38.38 -14.23 -1.55
CA GLY A 146 -38.69 -15.10 -0.40
C GLY A 146 -38.60 -14.44 0.98
N GLU A 147 -38.15 -13.19 1.07
CA GLU A 147 -37.92 -12.46 2.32
C GLU A 147 -39.22 -11.97 2.98
N LYS A 148 -39.44 -12.36 4.24
CA LYS A 148 -40.43 -11.74 5.14
C LYS A 148 -39.69 -11.15 6.33
N ILE A 149 -39.83 -9.84 6.53
CA ILE A 149 -39.42 -9.19 7.78
C ILE A 149 -40.30 -9.70 8.94
N TYR A 150 -39.69 -10.01 10.08
CA TYR A 150 -40.37 -10.04 11.37
C TYR A 150 -40.94 -8.63 11.67
N ASP A 151 -42.26 -8.52 11.62
CA ASP A 151 -43.08 -7.37 12.07
C ASP A 151 -43.25 -6.13 11.16
N SER A 152 -42.85 -6.16 9.88
CA SER A 152 -43.22 -5.12 8.89
C SER A 152 -44.18 -5.65 7.82
N PRO A 153 -45.34 -4.99 7.57
CA PRO A 153 -46.27 -5.38 6.50
C PRO A 153 -45.77 -5.02 5.09
N ARG A 154 -44.52 -4.60 4.92
CA ARG A 154 -43.94 -4.20 3.63
C ARG A 154 -42.94 -5.27 3.15
N PRO A 155 -43.04 -5.77 1.91
CA PRO A 155 -41.95 -6.54 1.32
C PRO A 155 -40.71 -5.65 1.26
N MET A 156 -39.52 -6.17 1.57
CA MET A 156 -38.28 -5.52 1.16
C MET A 156 -38.39 -5.36 -0.35
N GLN A 157 -38.60 -4.12 -0.79
CA GLN A 157 -38.35 -3.81 -2.18
C GLN A 157 -36.85 -4.06 -2.37
N ALA A 158 -36.47 -4.59 -3.52
CA ALA A 158 -35.11 -4.95 -3.87
C ALA A 158 -34.22 -3.69 -4.00
N LEU A 159 -34.01 -3.02 -2.87
CA LEU A 159 -33.24 -1.79 -2.72
C LEU A 159 -31.77 -2.19 -2.59
N GLN A 160 -30.92 -1.52 -3.34
CA GLN A 160 -29.49 -1.78 -3.40
C GLN A 160 -28.77 -1.66 -2.04
N ARG A 161 -29.31 -0.87 -1.11
CA ARG A 161 -28.69 -0.64 0.22
C ARG A 161 -28.84 -1.79 1.23
N ASN A 162 -29.66 -2.79 0.91
CA ASN A 162 -29.89 -3.93 1.79
C ASN A 162 -28.98 -5.09 1.36
N PRO A 163 -28.60 -5.97 2.30
CA PRO A 163 -27.77 -7.11 1.98
C PRO A 163 -28.53 -8.07 1.06
N CYS A 164 -27.78 -8.76 0.20
CA CYS A 164 -28.23 -9.77 -0.73
C CYS A 164 -27.16 -10.86 -0.84
N ALA A 165 -27.53 -12.06 -0.42
CA ALA A 165 -26.75 -13.28 -0.61
C ALA A 165 -27.74 -14.43 -0.92
N PHE A 166 -27.31 -15.40 -1.74
CA PHE A 166 -28.12 -16.58 -2.07
C PHE A 166 -27.57 -17.89 -1.51
N GLU A 167 -28.45 -18.71 -0.94
CA GLU A 167 -28.13 -20.11 -0.66
C GLU A 167 -27.99 -20.87 -1.98
N THR A 168 -26.88 -21.58 -2.16
CA THR A 168 -26.59 -22.27 -3.41
C THR A 168 -27.39 -23.56 -3.61
N GLY A 169 -27.96 -24.07 -2.50
CA GLY A 169 -28.60 -25.38 -2.41
C GLY A 169 -27.61 -26.53 -2.23
N GLU A 170 -26.31 -26.23 -2.04
CA GLU A 170 -25.31 -27.26 -1.78
C GLU A 170 -25.35 -27.78 -0.33
N LEU A 171 -25.94 -27.02 0.61
CA LEU A 171 -26.16 -27.44 2.00
C LEU A 171 -27.01 -28.72 2.11
N ASP A 172 -27.91 -28.97 1.14
CA ASP A 172 -28.69 -30.21 1.08
C ASP A 172 -27.79 -31.45 0.96
N LEU A 173 -26.60 -31.33 0.35
CA LEU A 173 -25.61 -32.41 0.21
C LEU A 173 -24.90 -32.70 1.54
N VAL A 174 -24.69 -31.68 2.36
CA VAL A 174 -24.15 -31.85 3.73
C VAL A 174 -25.20 -32.50 4.62
N ALA A 175 -26.45 -32.03 4.54
CA ALA A 175 -27.56 -32.58 5.31
C ALA A 175 -27.88 -34.05 4.93
N SER A 176 -27.64 -34.45 3.67
CA SER A 176 -27.79 -35.84 3.22
C SER A 176 -26.59 -36.73 3.59
N GLY A 177 -25.48 -36.13 4.06
CA GLY A 177 -24.21 -36.81 4.32
C GLY A 177 -23.45 -37.20 3.04
N GLU A 178 -23.80 -36.60 1.90
CA GLU A 178 -23.13 -36.79 0.61
C GLU A 178 -21.87 -35.92 0.49
N ALA A 179 -21.82 -34.77 1.17
CA ALA A 179 -20.66 -33.88 1.27
C ALA A 179 -20.31 -33.58 2.73
N VAL A 180 -19.08 -33.12 2.98
CA VAL A 180 -18.75 -32.33 4.17
C VAL A 180 -18.82 -30.84 3.84
N PHE A 181 -18.98 -29.99 4.85
CA PHE A 181 -19.15 -28.54 4.67
C PHE A 181 -18.00 -27.90 3.87
N ASP A 182 -16.77 -28.39 4.05
CA ASP A 182 -15.56 -27.87 3.37
C ASP A 182 -15.42 -28.31 1.90
N GLN A 183 -16.39 -29.05 1.35
CA GLN A 183 -16.38 -29.49 -0.05
C GLN A 183 -17.37 -28.72 -0.94
N ILE A 184 -18.12 -27.79 -0.36
CA ILE A 184 -19.21 -27.07 -1.03
C ILE A 184 -19.05 -25.57 -0.89
N ASN A 185 -19.68 -24.82 -1.80
CA ASN A 185 -19.84 -23.38 -1.63
C ASN A 185 -21.29 -23.12 -1.20
N PRO A 186 -21.58 -22.99 0.10
CA PRO A 186 -22.97 -22.94 0.60
C PRO A 186 -23.70 -21.65 0.22
N PHE A 187 -22.95 -20.55 0.00
CA PHE A 187 -23.53 -19.23 -0.22
C PHE A 187 -22.88 -18.49 -1.38
N TRP A 188 -23.68 -17.64 -2.01
CA TRP A 188 -23.25 -16.74 -3.09
C TRP A 188 -23.52 -15.30 -2.67
N TYR A 189 -22.45 -14.53 -2.46
CA TYR A 189 -22.49 -13.14 -2.00
C TYR A 189 -22.72 -12.19 -3.18
N VAL A 190 -23.58 -11.20 -3.03
CA VAL A 190 -23.98 -10.30 -4.12
C VAL A 190 -23.87 -8.84 -3.75
N ARG A 191 -24.46 -8.46 -2.61
CA ARG A 191 -24.34 -7.14 -2.00
C ARG A 191 -24.29 -7.36 -0.49
N VAL A 192 -23.21 -7.02 0.17
CA VAL A 192 -23.08 -7.14 1.61
C VAL A 192 -22.72 -5.82 2.25
N ASP A 193 -22.26 -4.84 1.47
CA ASP A 193 -22.08 -3.47 1.92
C ASP A 193 -23.42 -2.75 2.12
N GLU A 194 -23.70 -2.35 3.36
CA GLU A 194 -24.97 -1.75 3.73
C GLU A 194 -24.87 -0.23 3.89
N ASN A 195 -25.66 0.49 3.09
CA ASN A 195 -25.77 1.94 3.21
C ASN A 195 -26.87 2.31 4.21
N ARG A 196 -26.45 2.75 5.41
CA ARG A 196 -27.34 3.03 6.55
C ARG A 196 -27.51 4.54 6.85
N GLY A 197 -27.11 5.42 5.93
CA GLY A 197 -27.21 6.89 6.04
C GLY A 197 -28.47 7.50 5.41
N VAL A 198 -29.01 8.60 5.98
CA VAL A 198 -30.21 9.30 5.46
C VAL A 198 -30.15 10.85 5.54
N GLY A 199 -28.95 11.44 5.62
CA GLY A 199 -28.73 12.89 5.78
C GLY A 199 -28.20 13.63 4.52
N PRO A 200 -28.41 14.96 4.37
CA PRO A 200 -27.98 15.69 3.17
C PRO A 200 -26.47 16.00 3.11
N GLY A 201 -25.70 15.78 4.19
CA GLY A 201 -24.25 15.95 4.21
C GLY A 201 -23.51 14.67 3.80
N ASN A 202 -22.35 14.81 3.14
CA ASN A 202 -21.42 13.70 2.93
C ASN A 202 -20.99 13.16 4.30
N GLY A 203 -21.15 11.84 4.51
CA GLY A 203 -20.80 11.24 5.79
C GLY A 203 -21.56 11.81 6.99
N ASP A 204 -22.82 12.24 6.85
CA ASP A 204 -23.71 12.45 8.02
C ASP A 204 -24.82 11.39 7.98
N GLY A 205 -24.63 10.31 8.75
CA GLY A 205 -25.70 9.40 9.09
C GLY A 205 -26.58 10.03 10.18
N THR A 206 -27.43 10.99 9.83
CA THR A 206 -28.48 11.42 10.77
C THR A 206 -29.46 10.28 10.98
N CYS A 207 -29.62 9.80 12.22
CA CYS A 207 -30.64 8.81 12.57
C CYS A 207 -32.04 9.37 12.31
N ASN A 208 -32.63 9.11 11.13
CA ASN A 208 -34.00 9.52 10.83
C ASN A 208 -34.96 8.39 11.22
N PRO A 209 -35.82 8.58 12.23
CA PRO A 209 -36.66 7.51 12.75
C PRO A 209 -37.78 7.17 11.76
N TYR A 210 -37.70 6.05 11.04
CA TYR A 210 -38.79 5.26 10.43
C TYR A 210 -39.94 5.98 9.66
N ASN A 211 -39.92 7.30 9.46
CA ASN A 211 -41.12 8.10 9.16
C ASN A 211 -41.01 8.99 7.91
N GLN A 212 -39.97 8.85 7.09
CA GLN A 212 -39.91 9.52 5.78
C GLN A 212 -39.88 8.47 4.67
N ASP A 213 -41.01 8.40 3.97
CA ASP A 213 -41.22 7.62 2.75
C ASP A 213 -41.12 8.60 1.56
N PRO A 214 -40.31 8.33 0.54
CA PRO A 214 -39.43 7.16 0.38
C PRO A 214 -38.11 7.32 1.14
N ILE A 215 -37.63 6.22 1.72
CA ILE A 215 -36.25 6.13 2.23
C ILE A 215 -35.34 6.13 0.99
N PRO A 216 -34.31 7.00 0.89
CA PRO A 216 -33.48 7.11 -0.30
C PRO A 216 -32.88 5.75 -0.74
N ASP A 217 -32.75 5.55 -2.06
CA ASP A 217 -31.96 4.46 -2.63
C ASP A 217 -30.47 4.61 -2.22
N TYR A 218 -29.65 3.58 -2.51
CA TYR A 218 -28.21 3.62 -2.31
C TYR A 218 -27.59 4.91 -2.89
N GLU A 219 -26.68 5.53 -2.13
CA GLU A 219 -26.02 6.77 -2.52
C GLU A 219 -24.51 6.67 -2.21
N PRO A 220 -23.64 6.75 -3.23
CA PRO A 220 -22.19 6.60 -3.07
C PRO A 220 -21.55 7.52 -2.01
N ARG A 221 -22.14 8.71 -1.76
CA ARG A 221 -21.61 9.66 -0.75
C ARG A 221 -21.61 9.16 0.70
N TYR A 222 -22.31 8.05 0.96
CA TYR A 222 -22.31 7.41 2.27
C TYR A 222 -21.33 6.24 2.36
N ASN A 223 -20.68 5.85 1.25
CA ASN A 223 -19.71 4.77 1.25
C ASN A 223 -18.59 5.08 2.23
N THR A 224 -18.24 4.06 3.00
CA THR A 224 -17.15 4.13 3.95
C THR A 224 -15.82 4.07 3.21
N GLN A 225 -14.91 4.95 3.57
CA GLN A 225 -13.54 4.95 3.07
C GLN A 225 -12.69 4.20 4.08
N THR A 226 -12.05 3.12 3.66
CA THR A 226 -11.30 2.23 4.57
C THR A 226 -9.80 2.29 4.25
N LEU A 227 -8.97 2.47 5.26
CA LEU A 227 -7.52 2.40 5.18
C LEU A 227 -7.04 1.05 5.72
N PHE A 228 -6.23 0.35 4.94
CA PHE A 228 -5.59 -0.91 5.28
C PHE A 228 -4.09 -0.65 5.41
N GLU A 229 -3.50 -0.92 6.57
CA GLU A 229 -2.09 -0.67 6.85
C GLU A 229 -1.41 -1.96 7.32
N LEU A 230 -0.52 -2.50 6.50
CA LEU A 230 0.32 -3.65 6.82
C LEU A 230 1.64 -3.16 7.40
N TYR A 231 2.03 -3.68 8.56
CA TYR A 231 3.26 -3.30 9.25
C TYR A 231 3.78 -4.44 10.13
N TYR A 232 4.97 -4.26 10.71
CA TYR A 232 5.51 -5.14 11.75
C TYR A 232 6.15 -4.33 12.86
N TYR A 233 6.34 -4.93 14.03
CA TYR A 233 7.19 -4.34 15.05
C TYR A 233 8.62 -4.84 14.87
N ARG A 234 9.55 -3.90 14.74
CA ARG A 234 10.98 -4.16 14.81
C ARG A 234 11.46 -3.96 16.24
N GLN A 235 12.16 -4.93 16.80
CA GLN A 235 12.81 -4.78 18.09
C GLN A 235 14.06 -3.90 17.94
N THR A 236 14.09 -2.76 18.64
CA THR A 236 15.27 -1.89 18.69
C THR A 236 16.35 -2.45 19.62
N THR A 237 17.55 -1.87 19.57
CA THR A 237 18.71 -2.32 20.36
C THR A 237 18.50 -2.24 21.88
N ASP A 238 17.51 -1.48 22.36
CA ASP A 238 17.07 -1.39 23.76
C ASP A 238 15.87 -2.29 24.09
N GLY A 239 15.49 -3.19 23.17
CA GLY A 239 14.41 -4.17 23.33
C GLY A 239 13.01 -3.58 23.17
N GLN A 240 12.88 -2.30 22.78
CA GLN A 240 11.57 -1.68 22.56
C GLN A 240 11.01 -2.03 21.16
N PRO A 241 9.71 -2.33 21.04
CA PRO A 241 9.10 -2.50 19.73
C PRO A 241 8.93 -1.14 19.05
N VAL A 242 9.37 -1.01 17.80
CA VAL A 242 9.11 0.14 16.93
C VAL A 242 8.34 -0.33 15.72
N GLU A 243 7.20 0.31 15.46
CA GLU A 243 6.37 0.03 14.29
C GLU A 243 7.13 0.40 13.00
N VAL A 244 7.12 -0.52 12.02
CA VAL A 244 7.70 -0.32 10.70
C VAL A 244 6.62 -0.61 9.65
N PRO A 245 6.13 0.40 8.93
CA PRO A 245 5.13 0.21 7.89
C PRO A 245 5.70 -0.57 6.70
N ILE A 246 4.89 -1.44 6.11
CA ILE A 246 5.23 -2.23 4.91
C ILE A 246 4.44 -1.72 3.71
N ALA A 247 3.11 -1.68 3.82
CA ALA A 247 2.22 -1.29 2.73
C ALA A 247 0.94 -0.65 3.26
N SER A 248 0.31 0.22 2.44
CA SER A 248 -1.01 0.77 2.76
C SER A 248 -1.90 0.87 1.53
N TYR A 249 -3.21 0.70 1.74
CA TYR A 249 -4.23 0.86 0.71
C TYR A 249 -5.44 1.62 1.26
N ILE A 250 -5.94 2.60 0.50
CA ILE A 250 -7.16 3.32 0.82
C ILE A 250 -8.23 2.89 -0.19
N GLY A 251 -9.33 2.33 0.32
CA GLY A 251 -10.51 1.94 -0.45
C GLY A 251 -11.15 3.12 -1.16
N ASN A 252 -11.74 2.87 -2.32
CA ASN A 252 -12.40 3.87 -3.16
C ASN A 252 -13.80 4.16 -2.60
N THR A 253 -14.36 5.35 -2.80
CA THR A 253 -15.73 5.67 -2.34
C THR A 253 -16.69 6.03 -3.45
N GLU A 254 -16.22 6.10 -4.70
CA GLU A 254 -17.00 6.42 -5.88
C GLU A 254 -17.69 7.80 -5.84
N ASP A 255 -17.16 8.72 -5.04
CA ASP A 255 -17.75 10.04 -4.85
C ASP A 255 -16.73 11.19 -5.02
N GLU A 256 -17.13 12.40 -4.66
CA GLU A 256 -16.30 13.61 -4.80
C GLU A 256 -15.02 13.59 -3.92
N ARG A 257 -14.81 12.58 -3.06
CA ARG A 257 -13.58 12.38 -2.29
C ARG A 257 -12.44 11.80 -3.15
N ASP A 258 -12.73 11.20 -4.30
CA ASP A 258 -11.77 10.49 -5.17
C ASP A 258 -11.31 11.37 -6.35
N ASP A 259 -10.49 12.39 -6.07
CA ASP A 259 -10.16 13.53 -6.96
C ASP A 259 -9.34 13.23 -8.26
N ALA A 260 -9.17 11.98 -8.74
CA ALA A 260 -8.22 11.74 -9.86
C ALA A 260 -8.45 10.64 -10.92
N ALA A 261 -9.45 9.75 -10.87
CA ALA A 261 -9.59 8.74 -11.93
C ALA A 261 -11.04 8.40 -12.29
N GLN A 262 -11.38 8.59 -13.58
CA GLN A 262 -12.66 8.22 -14.19
C GLN A 262 -12.79 6.70 -14.40
N GLY A 263 -12.68 5.91 -13.33
CA GLY A 263 -13.13 4.53 -13.30
C GLY A 263 -14.50 4.47 -12.64
N PHE A 264 -15.48 3.82 -13.27
CA PHE A 264 -16.65 3.34 -12.55
C PHE A 264 -16.18 2.10 -11.79
N HIS A 265 -15.85 2.26 -10.52
CA HIS A 265 -15.78 1.13 -9.60
C HIS A 265 -17.25 0.86 -9.20
N GLN A 266 -17.58 -0.12 -8.38
CA GLN A 266 -18.96 -0.27 -7.87
C GLN A 266 -18.98 -0.60 -6.39
N THR A 267 -17.81 -0.83 -5.80
CA THR A 267 -17.53 -1.27 -4.43
C THR A 267 -16.33 -0.47 -3.94
N ASP A 268 -16.15 -0.42 -2.61
CA ASP A 268 -15.05 0.31 -1.96
C ASP A 268 -13.73 -0.49 -1.94
N LEU A 269 -13.79 -1.79 -2.24
CA LEU A 269 -12.66 -2.71 -2.27
C LEU A 269 -12.66 -3.54 -3.56
N ARG A 270 -11.72 -3.27 -4.48
CA ARG A 270 -11.49 -4.16 -5.63
C ARG A 270 -10.25 -4.99 -5.42
N TRP A 271 -10.31 -5.94 -4.49
CA TRP A 271 -9.32 -7.02 -4.29
C TRP A 271 -7.85 -6.53 -4.15
N VAL A 272 -7.32 -6.50 -2.93
CA VAL A 272 -5.98 -5.92 -2.67
C VAL A 272 -4.99 -7.03 -2.35
N SER A 273 -4.45 -7.64 -3.41
CA SER A 273 -3.18 -8.41 -3.47
C SER A 273 -2.91 -8.87 -4.92
N PRO A 274 -1.75 -9.43 -5.32
CA PRO A 274 -1.34 -9.52 -6.73
C PRO A 274 -1.68 -10.83 -7.48
N GLY A 275 -2.56 -11.69 -6.96
CA GLY A 275 -3.02 -12.91 -7.64
C GLY A 275 -4.07 -12.72 -8.76
N ALA A 276 -4.60 -11.51 -8.95
CA ALA A 276 -5.46 -11.12 -10.07
C ALA A 276 -4.59 -10.56 -11.20
N ASP A 277 -5.04 -10.69 -12.46
CA ASP A 277 -4.29 -10.23 -13.65
C ASP A 277 -3.62 -8.87 -13.38
N LYS A 278 -2.28 -8.80 -13.56
CA LYS A 278 -1.41 -7.62 -13.35
C LYS A 278 -1.85 -6.35 -14.12
N GLN A 279 -2.97 -6.42 -14.83
CA GLN A 279 -3.66 -5.36 -15.54
C GLN A 279 -4.75 -4.64 -14.72
N GLY A 280 -4.96 -5.00 -13.44
CA GLY A 280 -5.83 -4.27 -12.50
C GLY A 280 -5.18 -2.96 -11.99
N TYR A 281 -5.98 -1.91 -11.85
CA TYR A 281 -5.54 -0.50 -11.74
C TYR A 281 -5.23 -0.01 -10.31
N ASP A 282 -5.37 -0.85 -9.29
CA ASP A 282 -5.32 -0.44 -7.89
C ASP A 282 -4.04 -0.97 -7.22
N TYR A 283 -3.02 -0.11 -7.15
CA TYR A 283 -1.76 -0.39 -6.47
C TYR A 283 -1.71 0.40 -5.15
N PRO A 284 -1.24 -0.20 -4.03
CA PRO A 284 -0.92 0.53 -2.79
C PRO A 284 -0.04 1.76 -3.04
N ILE A 285 -0.30 2.85 -2.29
CA ILE A 285 0.31 4.17 -2.48
C ILE A 285 1.48 4.37 -1.51
N ALA A 286 2.58 4.92 -2.02
CA ALA A 286 3.87 5.07 -1.32
C ALA A 286 3.98 6.28 -0.36
N ASP A 287 2.90 6.99 -0.02
CA ASP A 287 3.00 8.32 0.60
C ASP A 287 2.44 8.35 2.03
N VAL A 288 3.22 7.77 2.98
CA VAL A 288 3.02 8.00 4.41
C VAL A 288 3.86 9.22 4.84
N PRO A 289 3.25 10.31 5.35
CA PRO A 289 3.99 11.49 5.78
C PRO A 289 4.92 11.18 6.97
N GLY A 290 6.23 11.11 6.73
CA GLY A 290 7.24 10.99 7.79
C GLY A 290 8.38 10.02 7.52
N VAL A 291 8.30 9.20 6.46
CA VAL A 291 9.36 8.27 6.07
C VAL A 291 10.20 8.92 4.98
N SER A 292 11.29 9.57 5.37
CA SER A 292 12.32 10.01 4.42
C SER A 292 13.19 8.79 4.13
N GLU A 293 13.10 8.28 2.89
CA GLU A 293 13.78 7.09 2.33
C GLU A 293 12.92 5.81 2.30
N VAL A 294 12.10 5.69 1.23
CA VAL A 294 11.60 4.40 0.72
C VAL A 294 12.17 4.22 -0.70
N PRO A 295 12.66 3.02 -1.10
CA PRO A 295 13.38 2.83 -2.36
C PRO A 295 12.48 3.04 -3.58
N THR A 296 12.92 3.87 -4.53
CA THR A 296 12.21 4.21 -5.76
C THR A 296 12.35 3.17 -6.87
N THR A 297 12.36 1.88 -6.57
CA THR A 297 12.38 0.84 -7.61
C THR A 297 10.97 0.56 -8.14
N GLU A 298 10.84 0.19 -9.41
CA GLU A 298 9.58 -0.14 -10.12
C GLU A 298 8.74 -1.28 -9.48
N GLU A 299 9.17 -1.83 -8.33
CA GLU A 299 8.38 -2.68 -7.44
C GLU A 299 7.77 -1.78 -6.34
N GLY A 300 6.56 -1.25 -6.57
CA GLY A 300 5.83 -0.54 -5.52
C GLY A 300 5.65 -1.40 -4.27
N THR A 301 5.49 -0.77 -3.10
CA THR A 301 5.05 -1.44 -1.84
C THR A 301 3.94 -2.42 -2.18
N SER A 302 4.02 -3.69 -1.81
CA SER A 302 2.95 -4.67 -2.05
C SER A 302 2.55 -5.32 -0.74
N PHE A 303 1.37 -5.93 -0.69
CA PHE A 303 1.00 -6.85 0.41
C PHE A 303 1.72 -8.22 0.27
N GLU A 304 2.85 -8.26 -0.43
CA GLU A 304 3.78 -9.39 -0.43
C GLU A 304 5.03 -8.99 0.32
N VAL A 305 5.38 -9.79 1.32
CA VAL A 305 6.49 -9.52 2.22
C VAL A 305 7.52 -10.62 2.05
N ARG A 306 8.71 -10.26 1.57
CA ARG A 306 9.88 -11.14 1.61
C ARG A 306 10.41 -11.16 3.04
N LEU A 307 10.33 -12.32 3.69
CA LEU A 307 10.74 -12.48 5.09
C LEU A 307 12.23 -12.19 5.30
N ALA A 308 13.06 -12.39 4.26
CA ALA A 308 14.48 -12.04 4.26
C ALA A 308 14.75 -10.52 4.27
N ASP A 309 13.79 -9.71 3.81
CA ASP A 309 13.92 -8.24 3.76
C ASP A 309 13.48 -7.58 5.09
N ILE A 310 12.88 -8.35 6.00
CA ILE A 310 12.45 -7.88 7.32
C ILE A 310 13.57 -8.14 8.34
N SER A 311 14.08 -7.08 8.97
CA SER A 311 15.11 -7.19 10.01
C SER A 311 14.51 -7.05 11.41
N ASN A 312 14.95 -7.90 12.33
CA ASN A 312 14.58 -7.86 13.75
C ASN A 312 13.07 -7.77 14.03
N ILE A 313 12.28 -8.50 13.26
CA ILE A 313 10.84 -8.66 13.52
C ILE A 313 10.63 -9.21 14.93
N VAL A 314 9.66 -8.66 15.66
CA VAL A 314 9.23 -9.21 16.94
C VAL A 314 8.71 -10.62 16.72
N VAL A 315 9.19 -11.54 17.54
CA VAL A 315 8.74 -12.93 17.58
C VAL A 315 7.95 -13.17 18.86
N ASP A 316 6.96 -14.04 18.75
CA ASP A 316 6.27 -14.59 19.92
C ASP A 316 7.28 -15.39 20.77
N PRO A 317 7.44 -15.07 22.06
CA PRO A 317 8.48 -15.68 22.91
C PRO A 317 8.21 -17.15 23.26
N VAL A 318 6.96 -17.62 23.14
CA VAL A 318 6.56 -19.00 23.45
C VAL A 318 6.69 -19.87 22.21
N THR A 319 6.13 -19.40 21.09
CA THR A 319 6.03 -20.19 19.85
C THR A 319 7.18 -19.93 18.87
N GLY A 320 7.93 -18.84 19.05
CA GLY A 320 8.94 -18.36 18.09
C GLY A 320 8.35 -17.76 16.82
N ALA A 321 7.02 -17.70 16.68
CA ALA A 321 6.35 -17.22 15.48
C ALA A 321 6.69 -15.75 15.18
N ARG A 322 6.87 -15.41 13.91
CA ARG A 322 7.09 -14.02 13.47
C ARG A 322 5.74 -13.33 13.31
N LEU A 323 5.62 -12.07 13.74
CA LEU A 323 4.35 -11.36 13.80
C LEU A 323 4.28 -10.17 12.84
N LEU A 324 3.34 -10.20 11.90
CA LEU A 324 2.91 -9.03 11.13
C LEU A 324 1.56 -8.53 11.66
N TYR A 325 1.23 -7.28 11.35
CA TYR A 325 -0.02 -6.66 11.77
C TYR A 325 -0.69 -5.96 10.60
N LEU A 326 -2.01 -6.03 10.56
CA LEU A 326 -2.86 -5.33 9.61
C LEU A 326 -3.89 -4.51 10.38
N ASP A 327 -3.82 -3.19 10.25
CA ASP A 327 -4.85 -2.29 10.77
C ASP A 327 -5.85 -1.94 9.66
N VAL A 328 -7.14 -2.12 9.96
CA VAL A 328 -8.26 -1.76 9.09
C VAL A 328 -9.04 -0.61 9.72
N THR A 329 -8.89 0.58 9.17
CA THR A 329 -9.34 1.83 9.75
C THR A 329 -10.43 2.51 8.91
N ALA A 330 -11.60 2.77 9.51
CA ALA A 330 -12.63 3.57 8.86
C ALA A 330 -12.26 5.07 8.90
N LEU A 331 -12.02 5.70 7.74
CA LEU A 331 -11.62 7.11 7.65
C LEU A 331 -12.82 8.06 7.59
N SER A 332 -13.88 7.69 6.86
CA SER A 332 -15.10 8.48 6.67
C SER A 332 -16.23 7.61 6.14
N GLY A 333 -17.47 8.11 6.12
CA GLY A 333 -18.65 7.43 5.58
C GLY A 333 -19.63 6.93 6.64
N ALA A 334 -20.77 6.43 6.16
CA ALA A 334 -21.91 5.98 6.94
C ALA A 334 -22.51 4.66 6.39
N SER A 335 -21.69 3.88 5.68
CA SER A 335 -21.99 2.49 5.32
C SER A 335 -21.17 1.53 6.17
N GLU A 336 -21.62 0.29 6.20
CA GLU A 336 -20.79 -0.85 6.54
C GLU A 336 -20.08 -1.33 5.27
N ASN A 337 -18.79 -1.62 5.38
CA ASN A 337 -18.05 -2.29 4.31
C ASN A 337 -17.55 -3.63 4.80
N VAL A 338 -17.61 -4.63 3.94
CA VAL A 338 -17.32 -6.00 4.33
C VAL A 338 -16.03 -6.49 3.67
N TYR A 339 -15.22 -7.24 4.41
CA TYR A 339 -13.99 -7.81 3.88
C TYR A 339 -13.66 -9.18 4.47
N HIS A 340 -12.73 -9.88 3.81
CA HIS A 340 -12.09 -11.08 4.33
C HIS A 340 -10.57 -10.98 4.14
N ILE A 341 -9.79 -11.63 5.02
CA ILE A 341 -8.32 -11.61 4.98
C ILE A 341 -7.80 -13.04 4.89
N TRP A 342 -6.79 -13.28 4.06
CA TRP A 342 -5.99 -14.51 4.07
C TRP A 342 -4.51 -14.16 4.03
N ALA A 343 -3.66 -15.03 4.56
CA ALA A 343 -2.21 -14.90 4.42
C ALA A 343 -1.55 -16.26 4.19
N GLY A 344 -0.53 -16.30 3.35
CA GLY A 344 0.15 -17.54 2.97
C GLY A 344 1.20 -17.35 1.86
N PRO A 345 1.63 -18.43 1.20
CA PRO A 345 2.63 -18.40 0.13
C PRO A 345 2.13 -17.70 -1.14
N ASP A 346 3.05 -17.38 -2.05
CA ASP A 346 2.74 -16.73 -3.33
C ASP A 346 2.45 -17.72 -4.48
N ASP A 347 2.28 -19.00 -4.16
CA ASP A 347 2.40 -20.17 -5.07
C ASP A 347 1.08 -20.61 -5.73
N TYR A 348 0.42 -19.69 -6.42
CA TYR A 348 -0.78 -20.03 -7.19
C TYR A 348 -0.51 -20.98 -8.37
N VAL A 349 -1.33 -22.03 -8.49
CA VAL A 349 -1.33 -22.93 -9.65
C VAL A 349 -2.06 -22.31 -10.85
N ASP A 350 -2.97 -21.33 -10.64
CA ASP A 350 -3.72 -20.59 -11.67
C ASP A 350 -4.05 -19.15 -11.19
N THR A 351 -4.33 -18.21 -12.11
CA THR A 351 -4.76 -16.84 -11.77
C THR A 351 -6.09 -16.86 -11.01
N SER A 352 -6.09 -16.45 -9.74
CA SER A 352 -7.31 -16.31 -8.94
C SER A 352 -8.25 -15.26 -9.52
N ALA A 353 -9.55 -15.55 -9.48
CA ALA A 353 -10.57 -14.57 -9.87
C ALA A 353 -10.62 -13.41 -8.86
N THR A 354 -10.79 -12.19 -9.36
CA THR A 354 -11.03 -10.99 -8.52
C THR A 354 -12.40 -11.01 -7.82
N ASP A 355 -13.28 -11.91 -8.25
CA ASP A 355 -14.62 -12.08 -7.69
C ASP A 355 -14.57 -13.09 -6.54
N GLY A 356 -15.03 -12.70 -5.35
CA GLY A 356 -14.96 -13.52 -4.14
C GLY A 356 -15.66 -14.88 -4.29
N ASN A 357 -16.80 -14.94 -4.98
CA ASN A 357 -17.52 -16.19 -5.20
C ASN A 357 -16.75 -17.13 -6.14
N LEU A 358 -16.23 -16.60 -7.26
CA LEU A 358 -15.46 -17.40 -8.21
C LEU A 358 -14.13 -17.88 -7.63
N ARG A 359 -13.51 -17.09 -6.74
CA ARG A 359 -12.32 -17.51 -5.98
C ARG A 359 -12.64 -18.68 -5.05
N ASN A 360 -13.73 -18.60 -4.29
CA ASN A 360 -14.17 -19.72 -3.44
C ASN A 360 -14.34 -21.01 -4.24
N LEU A 361 -14.99 -20.93 -5.41
CA LEU A 361 -15.11 -22.09 -6.31
C LEU A 361 -13.76 -22.61 -6.79
N ALA A 362 -12.84 -21.71 -7.18
CA ALA A 362 -11.52 -22.10 -7.66
C ALA A 362 -10.69 -22.83 -6.60
N ALA A 363 -10.72 -22.36 -5.34
CA ALA A 363 -10.04 -23.00 -4.22
C ALA A 363 -10.67 -24.37 -3.85
N LEU A 364 -12.01 -24.46 -3.83
CA LEU A 364 -12.73 -25.72 -3.60
C LEU A 364 -12.49 -26.76 -4.71
N ASP A 365 -12.45 -26.32 -5.97
CA ASP A 365 -12.21 -27.19 -7.12
C ASP A 365 -10.73 -27.62 -7.23
N ASN A 366 -9.81 -26.92 -6.56
CA ASN A 366 -8.38 -27.22 -6.51
C ASN A 366 -7.85 -27.25 -5.05
N PRO A 367 -8.24 -28.24 -4.22
CA PRO A 367 -7.82 -28.29 -2.82
C PRO A 367 -6.30 -28.27 -2.66
N GLY A 368 -5.81 -27.46 -1.71
CA GLY A 368 -4.38 -27.28 -1.42
C GLY A 368 -3.65 -26.32 -2.38
N SER A 369 -4.32 -25.76 -3.40
CA SER A 369 -3.73 -24.74 -4.28
C SER A 369 -3.66 -23.33 -3.65
N HIS A 370 -4.16 -23.19 -2.42
CA HIS A 370 -4.29 -21.93 -1.72
C HIS A 370 -4.05 -22.09 -0.21
N ASP A 371 -3.18 -23.01 0.19
CA ASP A 371 -2.93 -23.32 1.61
C ASP A 371 -2.06 -22.24 2.26
N SER A 372 -2.46 -21.71 3.42
CA SER A 372 -1.67 -20.78 4.24
C SER A 372 -0.32 -21.34 4.73
N LEU A 373 -0.10 -22.67 4.64
CA LEU A 373 1.05 -23.38 5.18
C LEU A 373 1.29 -23.09 6.67
N GLY A 374 0.20 -22.95 7.43
CA GLY A 374 0.22 -22.72 8.87
C GLY A 374 0.27 -21.26 9.30
N VAL A 375 0.22 -20.30 8.36
CA VAL A 375 0.04 -18.89 8.70
C VAL A 375 -1.38 -18.67 9.21
N GLN A 376 -1.51 -18.04 10.37
CA GLN A 376 -2.81 -17.75 10.99
C GLN A 376 -3.07 -16.24 11.01
N VAL A 377 -4.32 -15.85 10.75
CA VAL A 377 -4.78 -14.46 10.87
C VAL A 377 -5.77 -14.38 12.03
N GLU A 378 -5.50 -13.49 12.99
CA GLU A 378 -6.22 -13.37 14.25
C GLU A 378 -6.69 -11.93 14.43
N ALA A 379 -7.97 -11.68 14.70
CA ALA A 379 -8.44 -10.37 15.13
C ALA A 379 -8.06 -10.14 16.60
N ILE A 380 -7.38 -9.05 16.91
CA ILE A 380 -6.93 -8.77 18.27
C ILE A 380 -8.07 -8.12 19.06
N SER A 381 -8.43 -8.72 20.20
CA SER A 381 -9.45 -8.25 21.15
C SER A 381 -10.89 -8.31 20.64
N ARG A 382 -11.19 -7.81 19.43
CA ARG A 382 -12.55 -7.71 18.91
C ARG A 382 -12.67 -8.16 17.46
N LEU A 383 -13.71 -8.94 17.18
CA LEU A 383 -14.08 -9.36 15.84
C LEU A 383 -15.52 -8.95 15.55
N THR A 384 -15.72 -8.10 14.54
CA THR A 384 -17.02 -7.90 13.89
C THR A 384 -17.32 -9.05 12.96
N ALA A 385 -18.53 -9.57 13.02
CA ALA A 385 -18.98 -10.65 12.16
C ALA A 385 -20.39 -10.37 11.61
N ASN A 386 -20.55 -10.59 10.30
CA ASN A 386 -21.82 -10.48 9.60
C ASN A 386 -22.31 -11.84 9.21
N ASN A 387 -23.52 -12.18 9.64
CA ASN A 387 -24.16 -13.45 9.36
C ASN A 387 -25.29 -13.22 8.35
N PHE A 388 -25.25 -13.92 7.23
CA PHE A 388 -26.26 -13.73 6.16
C PHE A 388 -27.39 -14.76 6.20
N TYR A 389 -27.29 -15.79 7.04
CA TYR A 389 -28.23 -16.91 7.09
C TYR A 389 -28.45 -17.43 8.50
N ASN A 390 -29.68 -17.91 8.76
CA ASN A 390 -30.05 -18.59 9.99
C ASN A 390 -29.50 -20.03 10.02
N ASN A 391 -28.20 -20.18 10.21
CA ASN A 391 -27.53 -21.48 10.27
C ASN A 391 -26.62 -21.58 11.49
N VAL A 392 -26.17 -22.81 11.76
CA VAL A 392 -25.16 -23.07 12.78
C VAL A 392 -23.84 -22.47 12.33
N ILE A 393 -23.27 -21.63 13.19
CA ILE A 393 -21.91 -21.12 13.10
C ILE A 393 -21.06 -21.90 14.09
N ASP A 394 -19.99 -22.48 13.57
CA ASP A 394 -18.96 -23.18 14.34
C ASP A 394 -17.63 -22.50 14.03
N MET A 395 -17.18 -21.61 14.92
CA MET A 395 -16.02 -20.74 14.69
C MET A 395 -15.04 -20.75 15.86
N PRO A 396 -13.73 -20.68 15.59
CA PRO A 396 -12.73 -20.47 16.64
C PRO A 396 -12.83 -19.05 17.19
N ILE A 397 -12.67 -18.89 18.50
CA ILE A 397 -12.68 -17.60 19.20
C ILE A 397 -11.47 -17.36 20.09
N GLY A 398 -10.49 -18.27 20.07
CA GLY A 398 -9.19 -18.08 20.72
C GLY A 398 -8.37 -19.36 20.74
N ASP A 399 -7.05 -19.22 20.70
CA ASP A 399 -6.11 -20.34 20.80
C ASP A 399 -5.43 -20.34 22.17
N PHE A 400 -5.38 -21.49 22.83
CA PHE A 400 -4.87 -21.63 24.19
C PHE A 400 -3.88 -22.80 24.27
N SER A 401 -2.81 -22.60 25.01
CA SER A 401 -1.76 -23.59 25.26
C SER A 401 -2.08 -24.44 26.50
N ALA A 402 -1.37 -25.56 26.69
CA ALA A 402 -1.52 -26.37 27.91
C ALA A 402 -1.20 -25.59 29.21
N GLU A 403 -0.36 -24.56 29.12
CA GLU A 403 0.00 -23.69 30.25
C GLU A 403 -1.15 -22.76 30.67
N ASP A 404 -2.16 -22.58 29.82
CA ASP A 404 -3.33 -21.76 30.12
C ASP A 404 -4.39 -22.50 30.95
N ALA A 405 -4.15 -23.79 31.23
CA ALA A 405 -5.03 -24.64 32.03
C ALA A 405 -5.37 -24.02 33.40
N GLY A 406 -6.64 -24.06 33.79
CA GLY A 406 -7.14 -23.42 35.01
C GLY A 406 -7.28 -21.89 34.92
N GLY A 407 -6.88 -21.27 33.80
CA GLY A 407 -7.19 -19.89 33.48
C GLY A 407 -8.68 -19.66 33.24
N THR A 408 -9.07 -18.39 33.13
CA THR A 408 -10.47 -18.00 32.88
C THR A 408 -10.56 -17.12 31.64
N ILE A 409 -11.45 -17.48 30.71
CA ILE A 409 -11.76 -16.73 29.50
C ILE A 409 -13.07 -15.97 29.72
N TYR A 410 -13.11 -14.72 29.29
CA TYR A 410 -14.30 -13.87 29.31
C TYR A 410 -14.69 -13.54 27.88
N VAL A 411 -15.91 -13.92 27.51
CA VAL A 411 -16.48 -13.66 26.18
C VAL A 411 -17.65 -12.68 26.30
N ASN A 412 -17.54 -11.55 25.62
CA ASN A 412 -18.64 -10.61 25.42
C ASN A 412 -19.10 -10.67 23.97
N THR A 413 -20.42 -10.55 23.78
CA THR A 413 -21.02 -10.34 22.45
C THR A 413 -21.77 -9.01 22.45
N PHE A 414 -21.80 -8.33 21.30
CA PHE A 414 -22.58 -7.11 21.08
C PHE A 414 -23.66 -7.40 20.04
N ASP A 415 -24.90 -7.04 20.35
CA ASP A 415 -26.03 -7.01 19.41
C ASP A 415 -26.31 -8.32 18.66
N LEU A 416 -26.31 -9.44 19.39
CA LEU A 416 -26.68 -10.76 18.86
C LEU A 416 -28.20 -11.00 18.98
N ASP A 417 -29.02 -10.11 18.40
CA ASP A 417 -30.47 -10.03 18.65
C ASP A 417 -31.35 -10.36 17.43
N SER A 418 -30.82 -10.28 16.21
CA SER A 418 -31.60 -10.33 14.97
C SER A 418 -31.70 -11.75 14.39
N GLY A 419 -32.52 -12.60 15.03
CA GLY A 419 -32.82 -13.95 14.53
C GLY A 419 -31.85 -15.04 14.97
N ALA A 420 -30.78 -14.67 15.69
CA ALA A 420 -29.97 -15.62 16.43
C ALA A 420 -30.83 -16.39 17.44
N ASN A 421 -30.50 -17.64 17.73
CA ASN A 421 -31.26 -18.46 18.67
C ASN A 421 -30.32 -19.10 19.71
N PRO A 422 -30.74 -19.11 20.99
CA PRO A 422 -30.02 -19.87 22.00
C PRO A 422 -30.17 -21.39 21.79
N PRO A 423 -29.25 -22.20 22.37
CA PRO A 423 -28.17 -21.79 23.26
C PRO A 423 -26.84 -21.50 22.54
N LEU A 424 -25.91 -20.88 23.26
CA LEU A 424 -24.52 -20.66 22.85
C LEU A 424 -23.63 -21.74 23.49
N THR A 425 -22.90 -22.55 22.73
CA THR A 425 -22.06 -23.62 23.30
C THR A 425 -20.59 -23.41 22.99
N PHE A 426 -19.75 -23.34 24.02
CA PHE A 426 -18.30 -23.28 23.89
C PHE A 426 -17.67 -24.64 24.15
N TYR A 427 -16.62 -24.97 23.41
CA TYR A 427 -15.86 -26.22 23.59
C TYR A 427 -14.44 -26.06 23.04
N PHE A 428 -13.48 -26.88 23.47
CA PHE A 428 -12.15 -26.92 22.85
C PHE A 428 -12.12 -27.97 21.75
N ASP A 429 -11.60 -27.64 20.57
CA ASP A 429 -11.55 -28.59 19.45
C ASP A 429 -10.60 -29.78 19.66
N SER A 430 -9.65 -29.66 20.59
CA SER A 430 -8.77 -30.74 21.05
C SER A 430 -9.42 -31.69 22.07
N ILE A 431 -10.63 -31.38 22.54
CA ILE A 431 -11.39 -32.19 23.50
C ILE A 431 -12.71 -32.62 22.85
N ASP A 432 -13.12 -33.88 23.02
CA ASP A 432 -14.43 -34.30 22.55
C ASP A 432 -15.53 -33.45 23.22
N ARG A 433 -16.52 -32.97 22.45
CA ARG A 433 -17.59 -32.11 22.99
C ARG A 433 -18.39 -32.79 24.11
N SER A 434 -18.49 -34.12 24.07
CA SER A 434 -19.12 -34.91 25.12
C SER A 434 -18.26 -35.06 26.36
N ASP A 435 -16.96 -34.77 26.26
CA ASP A 435 -15.99 -34.70 27.35
C ASP A 435 -15.84 -33.32 27.95
N TRP A 436 -15.99 -32.25 27.16
CA TRP A 436 -16.01 -30.91 27.72
C TRP A 436 -16.74 -29.93 26.80
N SER A 437 -17.78 -29.28 27.33
CA SER A 437 -18.43 -28.14 26.69
C SER A 437 -19.23 -27.34 27.73
N MET A 438 -19.38 -26.04 27.49
CA MET A 438 -20.16 -25.13 28.34
C MET A 438 -21.25 -24.47 27.51
N THR A 439 -22.51 -24.71 27.88
CA THR A 439 -23.68 -24.17 27.19
C THR A 439 -24.29 -23.02 27.99
N PHE A 440 -24.38 -21.84 27.38
CA PHE A 440 -24.90 -20.59 27.94
C PHE A 440 -26.19 -20.15 27.23
N SER A 441 -26.93 -19.26 27.88
CA SER A 441 -28.20 -18.71 27.41
C SER A 441 -29.26 -19.80 27.12
N ASP A 442 -29.20 -20.96 27.76
CA ASP A 442 -30.23 -22.01 27.60
C ASP A 442 -31.53 -21.60 28.31
N PRO A 443 -32.64 -21.36 27.59
CA PRO A 443 -33.82 -20.74 28.16
C PRO A 443 -34.39 -21.50 29.38
N GLY A 444 -34.44 -20.81 30.52
CA GLY A 444 -34.96 -21.36 31.78
C GLY A 444 -33.96 -22.17 32.59
N VAL A 445 -32.69 -22.17 32.21
CA VAL A 445 -31.56 -22.81 32.91
C VAL A 445 -30.57 -21.71 33.30
N ASN A 446 -30.04 -21.77 34.52
CA ASN A 446 -28.96 -20.86 34.91
C ASN A 446 -27.68 -21.21 34.14
N ASP A 447 -26.90 -20.20 33.80
CA ASP A 447 -25.64 -20.38 33.09
C ASP A 447 -24.61 -21.13 33.95
N PRO A 448 -23.67 -21.88 33.33
CA PRO A 448 -22.65 -22.67 34.04
C PRO A 448 -21.80 -21.86 35.02
N ASP A 449 -21.59 -20.57 34.76
CA ASP A 449 -20.86 -19.65 35.65
C ASP A 449 -21.69 -19.10 36.83
N GLY A 450 -22.92 -19.62 37.01
CA GLY A 450 -23.78 -19.31 38.13
C GLY A 450 -24.62 -18.04 37.97
N VAL A 451 -24.57 -17.37 36.81
CA VAL A 451 -25.47 -16.28 36.47
C VAL A 451 -26.87 -16.83 36.16
N ALA A 452 -27.91 -16.15 36.64
CA ALA A 452 -29.28 -16.61 36.47
C ALA A 452 -29.83 -16.28 35.06
N ASP A 453 -30.68 -17.17 34.53
CA ASP A 453 -31.49 -16.95 33.33
C ASP A 453 -32.17 -15.56 33.37
N GLY A 454 -32.14 -14.85 32.25
CA GLY A 454 -32.70 -13.50 32.06
C GLY A 454 -31.91 -12.35 32.68
N VAL A 455 -30.69 -12.59 33.20
CA VAL A 455 -29.81 -11.52 33.70
C VAL A 455 -28.96 -10.90 32.59
N ARG A 456 -28.44 -11.73 31.68
CA ARG A 456 -27.64 -11.28 30.53
C ARG A 456 -28.54 -10.72 29.42
N CYS A 457 -27.92 -9.97 28.53
CA CYS A 457 -28.48 -9.77 27.20
C CYS A 457 -28.38 -11.12 26.46
N GLU A 458 -29.49 -11.85 26.39
CA GLU A 458 -29.53 -13.20 25.80
C GLU A 458 -29.54 -13.15 24.27
N VAL A 459 -28.91 -14.17 23.67
CA VAL A 459 -28.94 -14.44 22.23
C VAL A 459 -30.39 -14.49 21.73
N GLY A 460 -30.69 -13.78 20.64
CA GLY A 460 -32.03 -13.79 20.03
C GLY A 460 -33.02 -12.79 20.62
N GLY A 461 -32.53 -11.80 21.36
CA GLY A 461 -33.26 -10.58 21.68
C GLY A 461 -34.31 -10.73 22.77
N TYR A 462 -33.88 -10.71 24.04
CA TYR A 462 -34.78 -10.33 25.13
C TYR A 462 -35.11 -8.83 25.00
N PRO A 463 -36.36 -8.36 25.20
CA PRO A 463 -36.70 -6.96 24.97
C PRO A 463 -35.81 -5.99 25.77
N GLY A 464 -35.01 -5.18 25.06
CA GLY A 464 -34.07 -4.21 25.61
C GLY A 464 -32.58 -4.61 25.54
N CYS A 465 -32.24 -5.61 24.73
CA CYS A 465 -30.85 -6.04 24.47
C CYS A 465 -30.28 -5.47 23.16
N ASP A 466 -31.11 -4.82 22.36
CA ASP A 466 -30.74 -4.06 21.16
C ASP A 466 -29.66 -3.03 21.54
N ASP A 467 -28.57 -2.98 20.77
CA ASP A 467 -27.40 -2.12 20.99
C ASP A 467 -26.65 -2.35 22.34
N ALA A 468 -26.57 -3.58 22.86
CA ALA A 468 -25.92 -3.83 24.14
C ALA A 468 -24.87 -4.94 24.11
N TRP A 469 -23.77 -4.72 24.85
CA TRP A 469 -22.84 -5.78 25.21
C TRP A 469 -23.49 -6.73 26.23
N THR A 470 -23.23 -8.02 26.06
CA THR A 470 -23.52 -9.03 27.08
C THR A 470 -22.85 -8.64 28.40
N SER A 471 -23.65 -8.49 29.46
CA SER A 471 -23.16 -8.08 30.77
C SER A 471 -23.88 -8.84 31.88
N PRO A 472 -23.16 -9.54 32.79
CA PRO A 472 -21.72 -9.79 32.75
C PRO A 472 -21.30 -10.69 31.58
N ALA A 473 -20.03 -10.63 31.17
CA ALA A 473 -19.41 -11.53 30.20
C ALA A 473 -19.69 -13.01 30.51
N TYR A 474 -19.69 -13.87 29.49
CA TYR A 474 -19.67 -15.32 29.70
C TYR A 474 -18.31 -15.70 30.27
N GLN A 475 -18.29 -16.38 31.42
CA GLN A 475 -17.06 -16.82 32.07
C GLN A 475 -16.84 -18.31 31.78
N ILE A 476 -15.73 -18.63 31.10
CA ILE A 476 -15.38 -19.98 30.67
C ILE A 476 -14.07 -20.36 31.37
N GLU A 477 -14.08 -21.46 32.12
CA GLU A 477 -12.87 -21.98 32.79
C GLU A 477 -12.11 -22.91 31.84
N ILE A 478 -10.80 -22.72 31.69
CA ILE A 478 -9.98 -23.61 30.87
C ILE A 478 -9.77 -24.93 31.64
N PRO A 479 -10.09 -26.10 31.06
CA PRO A 479 -9.90 -27.38 31.74
C PRO A 479 -8.42 -27.65 32.06
N GLY A 480 -8.14 -28.61 32.94
CA GLY A 480 -6.78 -29.06 33.27
C GLY A 480 -6.36 -28.87 34.74
N ASP A 481 -7.03 -28.00 35.51
CA ASP A 481 -6.86 -27.95 36.97
C ASP A 481 -7.59 -29.12 37.66
N MET A 482 -6.86 -30.22 37.82
CA MET A 482 -7.38 -31.45 38.44
C MET A 482 -7.51 -31.36 39.98
N SER A 483 -7.15 -30.23 40.61
CA SER A 483 -7.15 -30.10 42.08
C SER A 483 -8.55 -30.16 42.69
N ASN A 484 -9.58 -29.83 41.91
CA ASN A 484 -10.99 -29.84 42.32
C ASN A 484 -11.77 -31.08 41.87
N CYS A 485 -11.14 -32.02 41.14
CA CYS A 485 -11.80 -33.24 40.66
C CYS A 485 -12.39 -34.09 41.80
N ASP A 486 -13.72 -34.28 41.82
CA ASP A 486 -14.37 -35.28 42.70
C ASP A 486 -14.22 -36.67 42.09
N PHE A 487 -13.14 -37.38 42.44
CA PHE A 487 -12.88 -38.75 42.00
C PHE A 487 -13.99 -39.76 42.37
N GLN A 488 -14.94 -39.42 43.25
CA GLN A 488 -16.09 -40.29 43.56
C GLN A 488 -17.27 -40.07 42.62
N ASN A 489 -17.45 -38.85 42.10
CA ASN A 489 -18.46 -38.48 41.12
C ASN A 489 -17.81 -37.57 40.09
N PRO A 490 -16.90 -38.11 39.25
CA PRO A 490 -16.13 -37.30 38.33
C PRO A 490 -17.09 -36.55 37.42
N ASN A 491 -16.95 -35.23 37.41
CA ASN A 491 -17.55 -34.41 36.38
C ASN A 491 -16.44 -34.02 35.40
N GLN A 492 -16.84 -33.91 34.15
CA GLN A 492 -15.96 -33.70 33.02
C GLN A 492 -15.33 -32.30 32.99
N ALA A 493 -15.94 -31.31 33.67
CA ALA A 493 -15.38 -29.97 33.80
C ALA A 493 -14.12 -29.95 34.69
N ASP A 494 -14.15 -30.66 35.82
CA ASP A 494 -13.09 -30.63 36.84
C ASP A 494 -12.03 -31.74 36.67
N CYS A 495 -12.30 -32.73 35.80
CA CYS A 495 -11.50 -33.96 35.70
C CYS A 495 -10.91 -34.21 34.31
N THR A 496 -10.85 -33.20 33.43
CA THR A 496 -10.32 -33.32 32.06
C THR A 496 -8.95 -32.63 31.95
N PRO A 497 -7.86 -33.35 31.62
CA PRO A 497 -6.57 -32.75 31.29
C PRO A 497 -6.64 -31.87 30.04
N PHE A 498 -5.79 -30.84 29.95
CA PHE A 498 -5.76 -29.94 28.80
C PHE A 498 -4.40 -29.94 28.11
N ALA A 499 -4.40 -30.20 26.79
CA ALA A 499 -3.21 -30.26 25.94
C ALA A 499 -2.90 -28.93 25.23
N GLY A 500 -3.74 -27.91 25.45
CA GLY A 500 -3.91 -26.82 24.49
C GLY A 500 -4.99 -27.15 23.46
N GLY A 501 -5.44 -26.14 22.73
CA GLY A 501 -6.48 -26.25 21.71
C GLY A 501 -7.15 -24.91 21.43
N ARG A 502 -8.04 -24.89 20.43
CA ARG A 502 -8.81 -23.70 20.06
C ARG A 502 -10.15 -23.73 20.77
N LEU A 503 -10.48 -22.64 21.45
CA LEU A 503 -11.82 -22.44 21.97
C LEU A 503 -12.75 -22.15 20.79
N MET A 504 -13.73 -23.01 20.59
CA MET A 504 -14.75 -22.93 19.56
C MET A 504 -16.07 -22.43 20.16
N VAL A 505 -16.87 -21.75 19.36
CA VAL A 505 -18.27 -21.42 19.67
C VAL A 505 -19.20 -22.01 18.62
N ASP A 506 -20.24 -22.70 19.10
CA ASP A 506 -21.36 -23.23 18.34
C ASP A 506 -22.62 -22.42 18.67
N LEU A 507 -23.21 -21.75 17.67
CA LEU A 507 -24.41 -20.93 17.81
C LEU A 507 -25.29 -20.93 16.56
N ILE A 508 -26.60 -20.75 16.72
CA ILE A 508 -27.49 -20.51 15.58
C ILE A 508 -27.57 -19.00 15.37
N ALA A 509 -26.90 -18.53 14.32
CA ALA A 509 -26.83 -17.11 14.01
C ALA A 509 -28.12 -16.56 13.42
N GLY A 510 -28.25 -15.24 13.48
CA GLY A 510 -29.29 -14.50 12.79
C GLY A 510 -29.04 -14.33 11.29
N GLN A 511 -30.11 -14.17 10.53
CA GLN A 511 -30.06 -13.85 9.10
C GLN A 511 -29.96 -12.33 8.93
N TYR A 512 -28.92 -11.91 8.22
CA TYR A 512 -28.56 -10.49 8.02
C TYR A 512 -28.34 -9.79 9.36
N ASP A 513 -27.61 -10.47 10.24
CA ASP A 513 -27.32 -10.06 11.61
C ASP A 513 -25.84 -9.70 11.73
N THR A 514 -25.56 -8.49 12.19
CA THR A 514 -24.22 -7.96 12.32
C THR A 514 -23.93 -7.76 13.79
N HIS A 515 -22.90 -8.45 14.29
CA HIS A 515 -22.59 -8.52 15.71
C HIS A 515 -21.08 -8.43 15.94
N ALA A 516 -20.67 -8.24 17.19
CA ALA A 516 -19.25 -8.24 17.56
C ALA A 516 -18.94 -9.18 18.71
N TRP A 517 -17.76 -9.80 18.66
CA TRP A 517 -17.15 -10.59 19.71
C TRP A 517 -16.05 -9.77 20.38
N GLU A 518 -15.94 -9.90 21.70
CA GLU A 518 -14.77 -9.47 22.46
C GLU A 518 -14.33 -10.61 23.37
N VAL A 519 -13.06 -10.99 23.27
CA VAL A 519 -12.48 -12.10 24.04
C VAL A 519 -11.25 -11.61 24.78
N ILE A 520 -11.25 -11.81 26.10
CA ILE A 520 -10.11 -11.53 26.98
C ILE A 520 -9.93 -12.71 27.92
N ALA A 521 -8.72 -12.95 28.39
CA ALA A 521 -8.43 -14.04 29.33
C ALA A 521 -7.66 -13.53 30.55
N ASP A 522 -7.95 -14.12 31.71
CA ASP A 522 -7.11 -14.06 32.90
C ASP A 522 -6.36 -15.39 33.01
N LEU A 523 -5.13 -15.38 32.52
CA LEU A 523 -4.22 -16.51 32.52
C LEU A 523 -3.28 -16.49 33.74
N SER A 524 -3.52 -15.59 34.71
CA SER A 524 -2.66 -15.42 35.88
C SER A 524 -2.78 -16.51 36.94
N ALA A 525 -3.41 -17.65 36.60
CA ALA A 525 -3.36 -18.85 37.40
C ALA A 525 -1.89 -19.19 37.65
N THR A 526 -1.44 -18.94 38.88
CA THR A 526 -0.06 -19.26 39.27
C THR A 526 0.00 -20.76 39.35
N ILE A 527 0.43 -21.42 38.27
CA ILE A 527 0.64 -22.86 38.34
C ILE A 527 1.74 -23.08 39.39
N ASP A 528 1.36 -23.70 40.51
CA ASP A 528 2.29 -23.97 41.60
C ASP A 528 3.13 -25.17 41.16
N PRO A 529 4.42 -25.00 40.85
CA PRO A 529 5.28 -26.10 40.40
C PRO A 529 5.48 -27.18 41.47
N THR A 530 4.96 -26.96 42.68
CA THR A 530 4.95 -27.94 43.78
C THR A 530 3.64 -28.75 43.88
N GLN A 531 2.65 -28.47 43.03
CA GLN A 531 1.43 -29.29 42.94
C GLN A 531 1.74 -30.66 42.33
N SER A 532 1.06 -31.68 42.86
CA SER A 532 1.16 -33.05 42.37
C SER A 532 0.44 -33.21 41.04
N CYS A 533 1.09 -33.81 40.04
CA CYS A 533 0.40 -34.21 38.83
C CYS A 533 -0.51 -35.44 39.09
N ALA A 534 -1.65 -35.50 38.39
CA ALA A 534 -2.50 -36.69 38.33
C ALA A 534 -2.19 -37.49 37.06
N ALA A 535 -1.96 -38.80 37.14
CA ALA A 535 -1.62 -39.61 35.98
C ALA A 535 -2.32 -40.97 36.02
N PHE A 536 -2.40 -41.64 34.86
CA PHE A 536 -2.87 -43.02 34.72
C PHE A 536 -1.74 -44.02 34.97
N PRO A 537 -2.05 -45.27 35.39
CA PRO A 537 -1.05 -46.23 35.86
C PRO A 537 -0.28 -46.90 34.70
N ILE A 538 0.17 -46.11 33.74
CA ILE A 538 0.91 -46.49 32.54
C ILE A 538 2.08 -45.51 32.40
N ALA A 539 3.29 -46.06 32.26
CA ALA A 539 4.50 -45.28 31.97
C ALA A 539 5.07 -45.65 30.59
N VAL A 540 5.30 -44.66 29.74
CA VAL A 540 5.80 -44.79 28.36
C VAL A 540 7.25 -44.33 28.29
N HIS A 541 8.13 -45.09 27.64
CA HIS A 541 9.54 -44.73 27.54
C HIS A 541 9.78 -43.59 26.55
N ASN A 542 10.65 -42.63 26.88
CA ASN A 542 10.91 -41.47 26.03
C ASN A 542 11.52 -41.83 24.65
N GLY A 543 12.36 -42.85 24.60
CA GLY A 543 12.97 -43.34 23.34
C GLY A 543 12.04 -44.13 22.39
N VAL A 544 10.71 -44.04 22.54
CA VAL A 544 9.78 -44.64 21.58
C VAL A 544 9.81 -43.88 20.25
N ARG A 545 9.46 -44.56 19.15
CA ARG A 545 9.22 -43.94 17.85
C ARG A 545 7.82 -44.25 17.35
N SER A 546 7.25 -43.32 16.60
CA SER A 546 5.92 -43.51 16.02
C SER A 546 5.91 -44.71 15.06
N VAL A 547 4.73 -45.28 14.85
CA VAL A 547 4.57 -46.50 14.04
C VAL A 547 4.85 -46.24 12.56
N THR A 548 5.31 -47.26 11.86
CA THR A 548 5.46 -47.26 10.41
C THR A 548 4.29 -47.98 9.72
N PRO A 549 4.10 -47.79 8.41
CA PRO A 549 3.10 -48.53 7.66
C PRO A 549 3.18 -50.05 7.92
N PRO A 550 2.06 -50.79 7.87
CA PRO A 550 2.04 -52.23 8.13
C PRO A 550 3.09 -52.99 7.33
N GLY A 551 3.95 -53.75 8.03
CA GLY A 551 5.01 -54.56 7.43
C GLY A 551 6.31 -53.82 7.08
N GLU A 552 6.41 -52.52 7.35
CA GLU A 552 7.59 -51.69 7.13
C GLU A 552 8.23 -51.22 8.44
N GLY A 553 9.51 -50.83 8.43
CA GLY A 553 10.19 -50.23 9.58
C GLY A 553 10.52 -51.18 10.75
N GLN A 554 10.88 -50.58 11.90
CA GLN A 554 11.18 -51.31 13.15
C GLN A 554 9.95 -51.45 14.06
N THR A 555 8.97 -50.57 13.92
CA THR A 555 7.74 -50.48 14.72
C THR A 555 6.51 -50.45 13.81
N PRO A 556 6.25 -51.50 13.01
CA PRO A 556 5.11 -51.53 12.09
C PRO A 556 3.79 -51.46 12.85
N TYR A 557 2.80 -50.76 12.28
CA TYR A 557 1.42 -50.78 12.76
C TYR A 557 0.89 -52.22 12.85
N PRO A 558 0.15 -52.59 13.92
CA PRO A 558 -0.28 -53.98 14.14
C PRO A 558 -1.25 -54.49 13.06
N ASP A 559 -1.10 -55.77 12.69
CA ASP A 559 -2.10 -56.44 11.83
C ASP A 559 -3.45 -56.56 12.56
N ALA A 560 -4.56 -56.47 11.84
CA ALA A 560 -5.91 -56.50 12.42
C ALA A 560 -6.25 -57.78 13.22
N ASN A 561 -5.52 -58.88 13.03
CA ASN A 561 -5.71 -60.10 13.83
C ASN A 561 -4.91 -60.12 15.14
N GLU A 562 -4.13 -59.07 15.40
CA GLU A 562 -3.30 -58.97 16.60
C GLU A 562 -3.98 -58.28 17.78
N PHE A 563 -5.03 -57.48 17.53
CA PHE A 563 -5.81 -56.77 18.54
C PHE A 563 -6.66 -57.75 19.35
N ASP A 564 -6.64 -57.61 20.68
CA ASP A 564 -7.68 -58.19 21.54
C ASP A 564 -8.93 -57.29 21.54
N TYR A 565 -8.74 -55.97 21.50
CA TYR A 565 -9.77 -54.95 21.38
C TYR A 565 -9.21 -53.69 20.66
N PRO A 566 -10.00 -52.96 19.86
CA PRO A 566 -11.40 -53.22 19.51
C PRO A 566 -11.58 -54.45 18.60
N THR A 567 -12.77 -55.06 18.64
CA THR A 567 -13.07 -56.26 17.83
C THR A 567 -13.08 -55.99 16.31
N LEU A 568 -13.23 -54.72 15.93
CA LEU A 568 -13.03 -54.18 14.60
C LEU A 568 -11.90 -53.15 14.69
N PRO A 569 -10.64 -53.56 14.46
CA PRO A 569 -9.50 -52.67 14.60
C PRO A 569 -9.52 -51.54 13.57
N PRO A 570 -9.11 -50.32 13.95
CA PRO A 570 -8.91 -49.24 12.98
C PRO A 570 -7.78 -49.60 12.02
N ALA A 571 -7.91 -49.16 10.77
CA ALA A 571 -6.88 -49.30 9.77
C ALA A 571 -5.84 -48.19 9.92
N TYR A 572 -4.59 -48.48 9.54
CA TYR A 572 -3.52 -47.45 9.51
C TYR A 572 -3.92 -46.21 8.69
N SER A 573 -4.72 -46.39 7.63
CA SER A 573 -5.19 -45.31 6.77
C SER A 573 -6.22 -44.38 7.44
N ASP A 574 -6.78 -44.77 8.58
CA ASP A 574 -7.79 -43.97 9.28
C ASP A 574 -7.14 -42.78 10.02
N PHE A 575 -5.82 -42.78 10.15
CA PHE A 575 -5.03 -41.75 10.85
C PHE A 575 -4.21 -40.92 9.84
N ALA A 576 -4.89 -40.02 9.13
CA ALA A 576 -4.26 -39.21 8.08
C ALA A 576 -3.21 -38.22 8.61
N GLY A 577 -3.29 -37.81 9.88
CA GLY A 577 -2.36 -36.90 10.54
C GLY A 577 -1.06 -37.55 11.04
N HIS A 578 -0.98 -38.89 11.04
CA HIS A 578 0.16 -39.62 11.60
C HIS A 578 1.40 -39.56 10.70
N THR A 579 2.54 -39.17 11.29
CA THR A 579 3.85 -39.14 10.65
C THR A 579 4.67 -40.37 11.04
N PRO A 580 5.12 -41.20 10.07
CA PRO A 580 5.80 -42.45 10.39
C PRO A 580 7.25 -42.26 10.85
N ASN A 581 7.67 -43.06 11.85
CA ASN A 581 9.05 -43.15 12.34
C ASN A 581 9.64 -41.84 12.89
N ILE A 582 8.83 -40.99 13.50
CA ILE A 582 9.33 -39.80 14.21
C ILE A 582 9.84 -40.19 15.61
N ALA A 583 10.76 -39.41 16.14
CA ALA A 583 11.16 -39.53 17.54
C ALA A 583 10.07 -38.90 18.44
N PHE A 584 9.95 -39.38 19.67
CA PHE A 584 8.84 -39.00 20.54
C PHE A 584 8.85 -37.54 20.98
N ASP A 585 10.03 -36.95 21.13
CA ASP A 585 10.25 -35.51 21.32
C ASP A 585 9.79 -34.64 20.13
N GLN A 586 9.66 -35.24 18.94
CA GLN A 586 9.17 -34.58 17.73
C GLN A 586 7.70 -34.92 17.43
N ALA A 587 7.02 -35.61 18.34
CA ALA A 587 5.64 -36.05 18.16
C ALA A 587 4.67 -34.87 18.11
N LYS A 588 3.72 -34.94 17.20
CA LYS A 588 2.60 -34.02 17.04
C LYS A 588 1.30 -34.77 17.36
N GLU A 589 0.24 -34.00 17.62
CA GLU A 589 -1.09 -34.56 17.81
C GLU A 589 -1.47 -35.50 16.65
N GLY A 590 -2.04 -36.66 16.98
CA GLY A 590 -2.43 -37.70 16.03
C GLY A 590 -1.35 -38.74 15.71
N ASP A 591 -0.10 -38.54 16.18
CA ASP A 591 0.96 -39.52 15.97
C ASP A 591 0.74 -40.80 16.80
N LEU A 592 0.90 -41.95 16.15
CA LEU A 592 0.61 -43.25 16.72
C LEU A 592 1.85 -43.95 17.27
N PHE A 593 1.72 -44.57 18.44
CA PHE A 593 2.79 -45.28 19.14
C PHE A 593 2.41 -46.71 19.49
N TYR A 594 3.19 -47.67 18.99
CA TYR A 594 3.08 -49.09 19.33
C TYR A 594 4.09 -49.45 20.41
N LEU A 595 3.59 -49.83 21.59
CA LEU A 595 4.39 -50.00 22.79
C LEU A 595 4.25 -51.41 23.34
N ASN A 596 5.35 -52.16 23.44
CA ASN A 596 5.35 -53.44 24.15
C ASN A 596 5.52 -53.22 25.66
N ASN A 597 4.96 -54.10 26.47
CA ASN A 597 5.13 -54.06 27.92
C ASN A 597 6.55 -54.52 28.31
N GLY A 598 7.30 -53.70 29.06
CA GLY A 598 8.62 -54.03 29.58
C GLY A 598 9.42 -52.85 30.13
N PHE A 599 10.68 -53.12 30.48
CA PHE A 599 11.66 -52.13 31.01
C PHE A 599 12.73 -51.73 29.99
N GLY A 600 12.66 -52.20 28.74
CA GLY A 600 13.60 -51.80 27.69
C GLY A 600 13.20 -50.48 27.06
N SER A 601 14.15 -49.81 26.40
CA SER A 601 13.86 -48.61 25.60
C SER A 601 12.74 -48.87 24.58
N GLY A 602 11.80 -47.92 24.48
CA GLY A 602 10.64 -47.96 23.59
C GLY A 602 9.48 -48.84 24.09
N ASN A 603 9.49 -49.26 25.36
CA ASN A 603 8.41 -50.03 25.97
C ASN A 603 7.56 -49.17 26.91
N PHE A 604 6.40 -49.69 27.29
CA PHE A 604 5.61 -49.16 28.39
C PHE A 604 5.65 -50.09 29.61
N GLY A 605 5.27 -49.57 30.78
CA GLY A 605 5.13 -50.32 32.02
C GLY A 605 3.81 -50.02 32.72
N TRP A 606 3.29 -51.02 33.45
CA TRP A 606 2.17 -50.80 34.38
C TRP A 606 2.70 -50.25 35.70
N LEU A 607 1.96 -49.33 36.32
CA LEU A 607 2.36 -48.67 37.55
C LEU A 607 1.57 -49.17 38.76
N LEU A 608 2.19 -48.98 39.93
CA LEU A 608 1.59 -49.18 41.24
C LEU A 608 1.80 -47.90 42.06
N TRP A 609 0.75 -47.12 42.26
CA TRP A 609 0.82 -45.84 42.97
C TRP A 609 1.30 -45.94 44.41
N ASN A 610 0.96 -47.05 45.06
CA ASN A 610 1.20 -47.24 46.48
C ASN A 610 1.74 -48.64 46.76
N THR A 611 3.00 -48.74 47.19
CA THR A 611 3.66 -50.02 47.54
C THR A 611 3.06 -50.73 48.76
N GLY A 612 2.16 -50.07 49.52
CA GLY A 612 1.35 -50.69 50.56
C GLY A 612 0.23 -51.57 50.02
N LYS A 613 -0.21 -51.35 48.76
CA LYS A 613 -1.21 -52.15 48.07
C LYS A 613 -0.57 -53.42 47.46
N PRO A 614 -1.34 -54.51 47.29
CA PRO A 614 -0.81 -55.71 46.66
C PRO A 614 -0.60 -55.49 45.15
N ASP A 615 0.55 -55.89 44.66
CA ASP A 615 0.92 -55.89 43.24
C ASP A 615 0.15 -57.00 42.47
N ASN A 616 -1.04 -56.66 41.94
CA ASN A 616 -1.90 -57.59 41.19
C ASN A 616 -2.88 -56.88 40.23
N ALA A 617 -3.58 -57.68 39.42
CA ALA A 617 -4.53 -57.20 38.40
C ALA A 617 -5.77 -56.48 38.96
N ALA A 618 -6.20 -56.76 40.20
CA ALA A 618 -7.35 -56.07 40.79
C ALA A 618 -6.96 -54.64 41.16
N THR A 619 -5.82 -54.45 41.82
CA THR A 619 -5.27 -53.12 42.10
C THR A 619 -5.06 -52.32 40.82
N LEU A 620 -4.50 -52.93 39.77
CA LEU A 620 -4.30 -52.24 38.49
C LEU A 620 -5.63 -51.86 37.81
N ALA A 621 -6.63 -52.76 37.82
CA ALA A 621 -7.92 -52.48 37.21
C ALA A 621 -8.67 -51.34 37.92
N ASP A 622 -8.57 -51.28 39.26
CA ASP A 622 -9.12 -50.15 40.03
C ASP A 622 -8.46 -48.83 39.57
N SER A 623 -7.13 -48.81 39.41
CA SER A 623 -6.38 -47.62 38.98
C SER A 623 -6.56 -47.25 37.49
N LEU A 624 -6.96 -48.19 36.64
CA LEU A 624 -7.26 -47.95 35.22
C LEU A 624 -8.70 -47.47 34.98
N THR A 625 -9.55 -47.47 36.00
CA THR A 625 -10.92 -46.99 35.85
C THR A 625 -10.91 -45.46 35.82
N TRP A 626 -11.49 -44.86 34.79
CA TRP A 626 -11.61 -43.39 34.66
C TRP A 626 -12.24 -42.75 35.92
N PRO A 627 -11.67 -41.64 36.46
CA PRO A 627 -10.58 -40.80 35.95
C PRO A 627 -9.16 -41.19 36.45
N GLY A 628 -8.98 -42.42 36.91
CA GLY A 628 -7.77 -42.85 37.61
C GLY A 628 -7.82 -42.52 39.11
N ASP A 629 -6.85 -43.02 39.88
CA ASP A 629 -6.85 -42.92 41.35
C ASP A 629 -5.52 -42.37 41.92
N SER A 630 -4.67 -41.75 41.11
CA SER A 630 -3.34 -41.27 41.54
C SER A 630 -3.40 -40.17 42.61
N LEU A 631 -4.50 -39.43 42.73
CA LEU A 631 -4.72 -38.41 43.78
C LEU A 631 -5.75 -38.84 44.83
N ASP A 632 -6.18 -40.11 44.84
CA ASP A 632 -7.22 -40.59 45.75
C ASP A 632 -6.66 -40.95 47.15
N TYR A 633 -6.69 -39.97 48.04
CA TYR A 633 -6.28 -40.10 49.44
C TYR A 633 -7.43 -40.38 50.43
N ALA A 634 -8.62 -40.74 49.93
CA ALA A 634 -9.77 -41.05 50.79
C ALA A 634 -9.66 -42.45 51.44
N ASP A 635 -10.40 -42.67 52.53
CA ASP A 635 -10.49 -43.99 53.18
C ASP A 635 -11.53 -44.88 52.49
N HIS A 636 -11.04 -45.89 51.77
CA HIS A 636 -11.87 -46.88 51.08
C HIS A 636 -12.07 -48.20 51.85
N GLY A 637 -11.53 -48.30 53.07
CA GLY A 637 -11.56 -49.54 53.84
C GLY A 637 -10.73 -50.69 53.23
N ASP A 638 -9.79 -50.36 52.35
CA ASP A 638 -8.95 -51.31 51.65
C ASP A 638 -8.02 -52.08 52.61
N THR A 639 -7.86 -53.39 52.38
CA THR A 639 -6.96 -54.24 53.18
C THR A 639 -5.58 -54.32 52.55
N ALA A 640 -4.53 -53.91 53.27
CA ALA A 640 -3.15 -53.82 52.77
C ALA A 640 -2.14 -54.69 53.52
N ILE A 641 -0.90 -54.67 53.02
CA ILE A 641 0.25 -55.36 53.61
C ILE A 641 0.87 -54.49 54.72
N HIS A 642 0.89 -53.15 54.57
CA HIS A 642 1.30 -52.14 55.57
C HIS A 642 0.76 -50.72 55.23
N PRO A 643 0.58 -49.80 56.21
CA PRO A 643 0.33 -48.39 55.93
C PRO A 643 1.56 -47.76 55.30
N ALA A 644 1.44 -47.39 54.01
CA ALA A 644 2.54 -46.90 53.21
C ALA A 644 2.76 -45.40 53.30
N ALA A 645 1.77 -44.61 53.75
CA ALA A 645 1.94 -43.18 53.98
C ALA A 645 1.93 -42.88 55.49
N VAL A 646 2.92 -42.13 55.99
CA VAL A 646 2.95 -41.71 57.42
C VAL A 646 1.84 -40.69 57.74
N LEU A 647 1.34 -40.01 56.71
CA LEU A 647 0.36 -38.93 56.80
C LEU A 647 -1.08 -39.42 57.07
N TYR A 648 -1.42 -40.66 56.69
CA TYR A 648 -2.78 -41.19 56.78
C TYR A 648 -2.88 -42.39 57.74
N PRO A 649 -3.92 -42.49 58.59
CA PRO A 649 -4.10 -43.62 59.50
C PRO A 649 -4.71 -44.88 58.84
N TYR A 650 -5.02 -44.79 57.55
CA TYR A 650 -5.61 -45.83 56.69
C TYR A 650 -4.81 -45.94 55.38
N ILE A 651 -5.21 -46.85 54.50
CA ILE A 651 -4.55 -47.08 53.21
C ILE A 651 -5.19 -46.19 52.17
N VAL A 652 -4.35 -45.46 51.44
CA VAL A 652 -4.74 -44.60 50.32
C VAL A 652 -4.52 -45.33 48.99
N ARG A 653 -5.28 -44.94 47.96
CA ARG A 653 -5.13 -45.47 46.59
C ARG A 653 -4.14 -44.63 45.78
N GLY A 654 -4.09 -43.34 46.08
CA GLY A 654 -3.20 -42.37 45.45
C GLY A 654 -1.70 -42.63 45.63
N PHE A 655 -0.94 -41.83 44.89
CA PHE A 655 0.50 -41.87 44.79
C PHE A 655 1.16 -41.68 46.16
N VAL A 656 2.09 -42.57 46.45
CA VAL A 656 3.01 -42.48 47.57
C VAL A 656 4.41 -42.79 47.04
N GLY A 657 5.32 -41.83 47.17
CA GLY A 657 6.68 -41.87 46.63
C GLY A 657 7.41 -43.17 46.96
N TYR A 658 8.07 -43.75 45.95
CA TYR A 658 8.79 -45.00 46.14
C TYR A 658 10.00 -44.81 47.07
N GLY A 659 9.91 -45.35 48.29
CA GLY A 659 10.96 -45.25 49.31
C GLY A 659 10.82 -44.04 50.24
N ASP A 660 9.88 -43.13 49.97
CA ASP A 660 9.50 -42.03 50.87
C ASP A 660 7.99 -42.03 51.12
N ALA A 661 7.59 -42.54 52.29
CA ALA A 661 6.21 -42.59 52.75
C ALA A 661 5.60 -41.22 53.12
N THR A 662 6.36 -40.14 53.04
CA THR A 662 5.88 -38.76 53.27
C THR A 662 5.67 -37.99 51.99
N ASP A 663 6.20 -38.49 50.88
CA ASP A 663 6.01 -37.94 49.57
C ASP A 663 4.69 -38.44 48.97
N ILE A 664 3.78 -37.51 48.75
CA ILE A 664 2.46 -37.73 48.15
C ILE A 664 2.25 -36.81 46.95
N ASN A 665 3.28 -36.08 46.53
CA ASN A 665 3.20 -35.18 45.40
C ASN A 665 4.02 -35.78 44.28
N MET A 666 3.36 -36.24 43.22
CA MET A 666 4.02 -36.81 42.05
C MET A 666 4.73 -35.69 41.29
N ASN A 667 6.05 -35.65 41.38
CA ASN A 667 6.93 -34.67 40.75
C ASN A 667 7.86 -35.28 39.70
N LEU A 668 8.33 -34.48 38.74
CA LEU A 668 9.43 -34.89 37.87
C LEU A 668 10.65 -35.31 38.69
N GLY A 669 11.30 -36.38 38.24
CA GLY A 669 12.41 -37.02 38.94
C GLY A 669 11.98 -38.06 39.99
N ASP A 670 10.70 -38.13 40.37
CA ASP A 670 10.23 -39.13 41.33
C ASP A 670 10.31 -40.55 40.75
N TRP A 671 10.47 -41.50 41.66
CA TRP A 671 10.42 -42.92 41.32
C TRP A 671 9.05 -43.49 41.65
N ILE A 672 8.45 -44.17 40.68
CA ILE A 672 7.17 -44.87 40.84
C ILE A 672 7.39 -46.37 40.73
N ALA A 673 6.72 -47.13 41.60
CA ALA A 673 6.77 -48.59 41.55
C ALA A 673 6.07 -49.13 40.29
N ALA A 674 6.67 -50.16 39.68
CA ALA A 674 6.04 -50.92 38.62
C ALA A 674 5.08 -51.97 39.20
N ASN A 675 3.96 -52.21 38.53
CA ASN A 675 3.10 -53.36 38.77
C ASN A 675 3.65 -54.57 38.02
N THR A 676 4.33 -55.45 38.74
CA THR A 676 4.96 -56.66 38.20
C THR A 676 4.08 -57.91 38.37
N GLY A 677 2.90 -57.74 38.98
CA GLY A 677 1.90 -58.76 39.18
C GLY A 677 1.37 -59.32 37.86
N ASN A 678 0.61 -60.43 37.94
CA ASN A 678 -0.05 -60.95 36.76
C ASN A 678 -1.21 -60.04 36.35
N VAL A 679 -1.01 -59.24 35.29
CA VAL A 679 -2.00 -58.27 34.76
C VAL A 679 -3.02 -58.87 33.79
N ASN A 680 -2.83 -60.11 33.32
CA ASN A 680 -3.80 -60.76 32.42
C ASN A 680 -5.05 -61.20 33.21
N SER A 681 -6.00 -60.27 33.34
CA SER A 681 -7.29 -60.45 33.99
C SER A 681 -8.41 -59.96 33.09
N VAL A 682 -9.63 -60.47 33.31
CA VAL A 682 -10.84 -59.91 32.69
C VAL A 682 -11.04 -58.47 33.15
N SER A 683 -10.86 -58.17 34.44
CA SER A 683 -11.03 -56.82 34.99
C SER A 683 -10.12 -55.75 34.36
N VAL A 684 -8.88 -56.10 33.99
CA VAL A 684 -7.95 -55.17 33.34
C VAL A 684 -8.36 -54.92 31.90
N ARG A 685 -8.81 -55.97 31.18
CA ARG A 685 -9.35 -55.81 29.83
C ARG A 685 -10.63 -54.99 29.84
N ASP A 686 -11.58 -55.28 30.72
CA ASP A 686 -12.83 -54.52 30.85
C ASP A 686 -12.56 -53.03 31.11
N ALA A 687 -11.54 -52.69 31.93
CA ALA A 687 -11.13 -51.31 32.16
C ALA A 687 -10.52 -50.65 30.91
N LEU A 688 -9.62 -51.33 30.20
CA LEU A 688 -9.03 -50.81 28.96
C LEU A 688 -10.06 -50.71 27.82
N GLU A 689 -10.99 -51.65 27.72
CA GLU A 689 -12.12 -51.62 26.77
C GLU A 689 -12.97 -50.38 27.03
N ALA A 690 -13.27 -50.08 28.29
CA ALA A 690 -14.00 -48.86 28.66
C ALA A 690 -13.24 -47.60 28.25
N LEU A 691 -11.91 -47.53 28.47
CA LEU A 691 -11.10 -46.38 28.03
C LEU A 691 -11.04 -46.25 26.49
N ILE A 692 -11.07 -47.35 25.74
CA ILE A 692 -11.15 -47.29 24.27
C ILE A 692 -12.55 -46.84 23.84
N ASP A 693 -13.60 -47.31 24.49
CA ASP A 693 -14.98 -47.00 24.13
C ASP A 693 -15.41 -45.58 24.48
N THR A 694 -14.81 -44.99 25.53
CA THR A 694 -15.09 -43.61 25.94
C THR A 694 -14.03 -42.62 25.47
N GLU A 695 -12.94 -43.10 24.86
CA GLU A 695 -11.84 -42.30 24.27
C GLU A 695 -11.30 -41.13 25.13
N PRO A 696 -11.17 -41.25 26.47
CA PRO A 696 -10.77 -40.13 27.29
C PRO A 696 -9.29 -39.81 27.07
N ILE A 697 -8.92 -38.53 27.17
CA ILE A 697 -7.53 -38.10 27.13
C ILE A 697 -6.85 -38.47 28.46
N LEU A 698 -5.78 -39.26 28.38
CA LEU A 698 -5.08 -39.79 29.55
C LEU A 698 -3.72 -39.12 29.73
N ARG A 699 -3.46 -38.54 30.91
CA ARG A 699 -2.10 -38.17 31.33
C ARG A 699 -1.32 -39.43 31.69
N LEU A 700 -0.34 -39.78 30.86
CA LEU A 700 0.59 -40.88 31.08
C LEU A 700 1.96 -40.33 31.49
N ILE A 701 2.71 -41.17 32.21
CA ILE A 701 4.06 -40.84 32.63
C ILE A 701 5.03 -41.13 31.51
N VAL A 702 5.90 -40.20 31.18
CA VAL A 702 7.04 -40.46 30.30
C VAL A 702 8.27 -40.70 31.16
N TRP A 703 8.93 -41.84 30.95
CA TRP A 703 10.10 -42.24 31.74
C TRP A 703 11.36 -42.36 30.88
N ASP A 704 12.50 -42.10 31.51
CA ASP A 704 13.84 -42.18 30.91
C ASP A 704 14.71 -43.26 31.56
N GLU A 705 14.52 -43.52 32.85
CA GLU A 705 15.21 -44.57 33.61
C GLU A 705 14.27 -45.60 34.22
N GLY A 706 14.63 -46.87 34.06
CA GLY A 706 13.92 -48.02 34.64
C GLY A 706 14.89 -48.93 35.38
N ASP A 707 14.51 -49.39 36.57
CA ASP A 707 15.32 -50.29 37.39
C ASP A 707 14.62 -51.66 37.53
N ASP A 708 15.09 -52.67 36.80
CA ASP A 708 14.60 -54.06 36.86
C ASP A 708 15.25 -54.86 38.01
N SER A 709 15.27 -54.28 39.22
CA SER A 709 15.80 -54.93 40.43
C SER A 709 14.68 -55.57 41.28
N SER A 710 14.93 -55.86 42.56
CA SER A 710 13.98 -56.61 43.41
C SER A 710 12.65 -55.90 43.66
N PHE A 711 12.56 -54.64 43.25
CA PHE A 711 11.37 -53.79 43.28
C PHE A 711 11.42 -52.91 42.03
N SER A 712 10.82 -53.39 40.95
CA SER A 712 10.91 -52.70 39.67
C SER A 712 10.22 -51.32 39.72
N ARG A 713 10.79 -50.33 39.03
CA ARG A 713 10.37 -48.92 39.13
C ARG A 713 10.80 -48.09 37.93
N TYR A 714 10.11 -46.96 37.72
CA TYR A 714 10.35 -45.99 36.65
C TYR A 714 10.57 -44.60 37.24
N ARG A 715 11.49 -43.82 36.64
CA ARG A 715 11.69 -42.41 36.97
C ARG A 715 10.84 -41.52 36.07
N ILE A 716 10.11 -40.58 36.64
CA ILE A 716 9.31 -39.61 35.89
C ILE A 716 10.25 -38.61 35.23
N GLN A 717 10.18 -38.50 33.90
CA GLN A 717 10.89 -37.46 33.15
C GLN A 717 9.96 -36.30 32.78
N ARG A 718 8.75 -36.61 32.31
CA ARG A 718 7.70 -35.66 31.91
C ARG A 718 6.35 -36.36 31.87
N PHE A 719 5.29 -35.64 31.51
CA PHE A 719 3.97 -36.21 31.28
C PHE A 719 3.57 -36.01 29.81
N GLY A 720 2.79 -36.95 29.28
CA GLY A 720 2.21 -36.82 27.95
C GLY A 720 0.76 -37.26 27.93
N LEU A 721 -0.02 -36.72 27.00
CA LEU A 721 -1.44 -36.97 26.83
C LEU A 721 -1.64 -37.97 25.70
N PHE A 722 -2.46 -39.00 25.98
CA PHE A 722 -2.68 -40.10 25.04
C PHE A 722 -4.14 -40.54 25.02
N LYS A 723 -4.60 -40.97 23.85
CA LYS A 723 -5.76 -41.85 23.72
C LYS A 723 -5.30 -43.29 23.53
N ILE A 724 -6.00 -44.24 24.14
CA ILE A 724 -5.75 -45.66 23.88
C ILE A 724 -6.61 -46.07 22.69
N ILE A 725 -5.96 -46.54 21.62
CA ILE A 725 -6.63 -46.93 20.37
C ILE A 725 -6.91 -48.44 20.35
N GLY A 726 -6.02 -49.22 20.95
CA GLY A 726 -6.14 -50.67 20.96
C GLY A 726 -5.11 -51.33 21.85
N PHE A 727 -5.35 -52.60 22.18
CA PHE A 727 -4.42 -53.36 22.99
C PHE A 727 -4.40 -54.85 22.66
N LYS A 728 -3.37 -55.51 23.18
CA LYS A 728 -3.32 -56.97 23.35
C LYS A 728 -2.74 -57.32 24.72
N ILE A 729 -3.44 -58.15 25.49
CA ILE A 729 -3.00 -58.62 26.81
C ILE A 729 -2.80 -60.15 26.78
N SER A 730 -1.56 -60.59 26.49
CA SER A 730 -1.17 -62.01 26.37
C SER A 730 -0.03 -62.41 27.32
N GLN A 731 -0.06 -63.67 27.79
CA GLN A 731 1.01 -64.31 28.58
C GLN A 731 1.99 -65.18 27.73
N SER A 732 1.74 -65.35 26.44
CA SER A 732 2.54 -66.22 25.55
C SER A 732 3.16 -65.45 24.40
N ASN A 733 4.38 -65.86 24.01
CA ASN A 733 5.27 -65.28 22.98
C ASN A 733 4.60 -64.28 22.03
N GLY A 734 4.92 -63.00 22.22
CA GLY A 734 4.32 -61.86 21.51
C GLY A 734 4.20 -60.60 22.37
N GLY A 735 4.25 -60.75 23.70
CA GLY A 735 4.16 -59.62 24.65
C GLY A 735 2.73 -59.09 24.80
N SER A 736 2.48 -58.34 25.88
CA SER A 736 1.31 -57.45 25.94
C SER A 736 1.73 -56.11 25.31
N TRP A 737 0.83 -55.46 24.57
CA TRP A 737 1.12 -54.18 23.91
C TRP A 737 -0.06 -53.22 23.98
N LEU A 738 0.23 -51.93 23.89
CA LEU A 738 -0.73 -50.84 23.70
C LEU A 738 -0.44 -50.12 22.38
N LEU A 739 -1.50 -49.73 21.69
CA LEU A 739 -1.46 -48.77 20.60
C LEU A 739 -2.06 -47.47 21.13
N LEU A 740 -1.26 -46.42 21.14
CA LEU A 740 -1.64 -45.10 21.66
C LEU A 740 -1.62 -44.07 20.53
N GLU A 741 -2.51 -43.09 20.60
CA GLU A 741 -2.45 -41.86 19.82
C GLU A 741 -1.98 -40.74 20.76
N PHE A 742 -0.98 -39.98 20.33
CA PHE A 742 -0.42 -38.87 21.08
C PHE A 742 -1.26 -37.62 20.87
N MET A 743 -1.61 -36.94 21.96
CA MET A 743 -2.38 -35.69 21.95
C MET A 743 -1.50 -34.47 22.23
N GLY A 744 -0.35 -34.64 22.87
CA GLY A 744 0.53 -33.54 23.26
C GLY A 744 1.30 -33.83 24.56
N PHE A 745 2.30 -33.01 24.86
CA PHE A 745 2.93 -33.03 26.19
C PHE A 745 2.05 -32.29 27.19
N ASP A 746 2.11 -32.71 28.47
CA ASP A 746 1.31 -32.08 29.51
C ASP A 746 2.19 -31.38 30.54
N ASP A 747 2.12 -30.05 30.52
CA ASP A 747 2.76 -29.17 31.48
C ASP A 747 1.74 -28.46 32.40
N SER A 748 0.43 -28.76 32.25
CA SER A 748 -0.68 -28.10 32.96
C SER A 748 -0.66 -28.25 34.49
N CYS A 749 0.06 -29.25 35.02
CA CYS A 749 0.26 -29.39 36.47
C CYS A 749 1.47 -28.60 37.01
N GLY A 750 2.09 -27.74 36.20
CA GLY A 750 3.13 -26.78 36.61
C GLY A 750 4.53 -27.35 36.70
N GLN A 751 4.67 -28.62 36.33
CA GLN A 751 5.93 -29.33 36.37
C GLN A 751 6.57 -29.30 35.00
N LEU A 752 7.19 -28.17 34.69
CA LEU A 752 8.01 -28.05 33.50
C LEU A 752 9.15 -29.08 33.56
N PRO A 753 9.46 -29.78 32.45
CA PRO A 753 10.59 -30.68 32.36
C PRO A 753 11.82 -30.07 33.01
N VAL A 754 12.50 -30.81 33.89
CA VAL A 754 13.86 -30.44 34.25
C VAL A 754 14.64 -30.44 32.93
N GLN A 755 15.00 -29.24 32.48
CA GLN A 755 15.86 -29.02 31.32
C GLN A 755 17.05 -29.98 31.45
N THR A 756 17.24 -30.84 30.45
CA THR A 756 18.32 -31.83 30.44
C THR A 756 19.63 -31.08 30.30
N ASP A 757 20.45 -31.13 31.33
CA ASP A 757 21.30 -29.99 31.64
C ASP A 757 22.75 -30.28 31.20
N TYR A 758 23.04 -30.04 29.91
CA TYR A 758 24.42 -29.74 29.49
C TYR A 758 24.85 -28.42 30.16
N ASP A 759 26.13 -28.21 30.44
CA ASP A 759 26.63 -26.90 30.93
C ASP A 759 27.95 -26.59 30.24
N LEU A 760 27.85 -26.12 29.01
CA LEU A 760 28.91 -25.87 28.06
C LEU A 760 29.48 -24.48 28.30
N THR A 761 30.66 -24.47 28.92
CA THR A 761 31.40 -23.23 29.15
C THR A 761 32.67 -23.18 28.31
N ILE A 762 33.09 -21.97 27.92
CA ILE A 762 34.42 -21.75 27.34
C ILE A 762 35.40 -21.38 28.46
N SER A 763 36.09 -22.40 28.97
CA SER A 763 37.06 -22.32 30.07
C SER A 763 38.39 -21.60 29.73
N SER A 764 38.71 -21.44 28.44
CA SER A 764 39.91 -20.73 27.98
C SER A 764 39.69 -20.22 26.56
N LEU A 765 40.10 -18.97 26.30
CA LEU A 765 40.08 -18.31 24.99
C LEU A 765 41.44 -17.65 24.71
N GLY A 766 41.91 -17.67 23.47
CA GLY A 766 43.12 -16.94 23.08
C GLY A 766 43.52 -17.11 21.61
N VAL A 767 44.73 -16.64 21.28
CA VAL A 767 45.33 -16.72 19.93
C VAL A 767 46.58 -17.62 19.94
N VAL A 768 46.80 -18.35 18.85
CA VAL A 768 47.91 -19.31 18.72
C VAL A 768 49.01 -18.71 17.84
N ASP A 769 50.22 -18.60 18.40
CA ASP A 769 51.45 -18.06 17.78
C ASP A 769 51.38 -16.56 17.40
N PRO A 770 51.93 -15.63 18.22
CA PRO A 770 51.82 -14.19 17.98
C PRO A 770 52.85 -13.72 16.94
N GLY A 771 52.85 -14.30 15.75
CA GLY A 771 53.25 -13.54 14.58
C GLY A 771 52.52 -12.20 14.57
N THR A 772 53.08 -11.18 13.93
CA THR A 772 52.38 -9.90 13.80
C THR A 772 51.00 -10.16 13.19
N ILE A 773 49.94 -9.92 13.96
CA ILE A 773 48.56 -9.95 13.47
C ILE A 773 48.37 -8.64 12.72
N TYR A 774 47.96 -8.70 11.46
CA TYR A 774 47.59 -7.52 10.70
C TYR A 774 46.07 -7.39 10.61
N ALA A 775 45.57 -6.16 10.59
CA ALA A 775 44.16 -5.89 10.38
C ALA A 775 43.71 -6.49 9.04
N SER A 776 42.51 -7.07 9.01
CA SER A 776 41.94 -7.77 7.87
C SER A 776 42.69 -9.02 7.37
N GLU A 777 43.77 -9.45 8.02
CA GLU A 777 44.48 -10.71 7.67
C GLU A 777 44.11 -11.88 8.61
N PRO A 778 43.84 -13.08 8.08
CA PRO A 778 43.60 -14.29 8.88
C PRO A 778 44.71 -14.62 9.89
N PHE A 779 44.34 -14.94 11.12
CA PHE A 779 45.22 -15.49 12.17
C PHE A 779 44.57 -16.67 12.90
N THR A 780 45.29 -17.35 13.80
CA THR A 780 44.81 -18.57 14.48
C THR A 780 44.29 -18.27 15.88
N VAL A 781 43.09 -18.77 16.20
CA VAL A 781 42.42 -18.69 17.51
C VAL A 781 42.36 -20.06 18.18
N THR A 782 42.19 -20.06 19.50
CA THR A 782 42.00 -21.26 20.33
C THR A 782 40.94 -21.03 21.39
N ALA A 783 40.08 -22.04 21.59
CA ALA A 783 39.13 -22.08 22.71
C ALA A 783 39.14 -23.47 23.36
N THR A 784 38.80 -23.56 24.64
CA THR A 784 38.62 -24.83 25.36
C THR A 784 37.22 -24.90 25.93
N ILE A 785 36.40 -25.74 25.33
CA ILE A 785 35.01 -25.99 25.69
C ILE A 785 35.00 -27.04 26.81
N THR A 786 34.24 -26.81 27.86
CA THR A 786 34.06 -27.74 28.98
C THR A 786 32.58 -27.98 29.18
N ASN A 787 32.18 -29.24 29.23
CA ASN A 787 30.85 -29.62 29.69
C ASN A 787 30.91 -29.83 31.20
N ASN A 788 30.39 -28.90 31.99
CA ASN A 788 30.27 -28.96 33.44
C ASN A 788 28.98 -29.67 33.89
N GLY A 789 28.08 -29.96 32.95
CA GLY A 789 26.80 -30.61 33.19
C GLY A 789 26.98 -32.09 33.56
N PRO A 790 25.98 -32.69 34.22
CA PRO A 790 26.03 -34.11 34.60
C PRO A 790 26.00 -35.08 33.41
N ASP A 791 25.56 -34.65 32.23
CA ASP A 791 25.31 -35.52 31.08
C ASP A 791 26.38 -35.42 29.97
N ASP A 792 26.58 -36.51 29.22
CA ASP A 792 27.53 -36.56 28.11
C ASP A 792 26.93 -35.88 26.87
N LEU A 793 27.62 -34.90 26.29
CA LEU A 793 27.21 -34.24 25.05
C LEU A 793 27.32 -35.23 23.86
N SER A 794 26.21 -35.86 23.49
CA SER A 794 26.11 -36.75 22.32
C SER A 794 25.94 -35.97 21.01
N ASP A 795 25.21 -34.86 21.06
CA ASP A 795 24.81 -34.09 19.90
C ASP A 795 25.88 -33.06 19.48
N PRO A 796 25.95 -32.74 18.18
CA PRO A 796 26.87 -31.73 17.68
C PRO A 796 26.40 -30.32 18.02
N VAL A 797 27.24 -29.56 18.72
CA VAL A 797 27.05 -28.12 18.98
C VAL A 797 28.05 -27.29 18.19
N TYR A 798 27.67 -26.07 17.85
CA TYR A 798 28.54 -25.13 17.15
C TYR A 798 29.36 -24.30 18.14
N VAL A 799 30.60 -23.99 17.77
CA VAL A 799 31.44 -23.06 18.50
C VAL A 799 31.92 -22.00 17.53
N ASP A 800 31.59 -20.75 17.81
CA ASP A 800 31.91 -19.60 16.97
C ASP A 800 32.78 -18.58 17.70
N PHE A 801 33.50 -17.79 16.91
CA PHE A 801 34.37 -16.73 17.37
C PHE A 801 33.96 -15.40 16.73
N TYR A 802 34.13 -14.30 17.47
CA TYR A 802 33.70 -12.95 17.08
C TYR A 802 34.71 -11.89 17.49
N PHE A 803 34.76 -10.78 16.74
CA PHE A 803 35.34 -9.52 17.22
C PHE A 803 34.25 -8.68 17.91
N ALA A 804 34.58 -7.89 18.92
CA ALA A 804 33.68 -6.82 19.40
C ALA A 804 34.24 -5.44 19.08
N GLU A 805 33.36 -4.52 18.69
CA GLU A 805 33.70 -3.10 18.64
C GLU A 805 33.68 -2.48 20.06
N PRO A 806 34.59 -1.54 20.37
CA PRO A 806 34.81 -1.04 21.72
C PRO A 806 33.69 -0.15 22.32
N THR A 807 32.51 -0.07 21.70
CA THR A 807 31.39 0.80 22.14
C THR A 807 30.05 0.11 22.36
N ILE A 808 29.96 -1.23 22.31
CA ILE A 808 28.70 -1.96 22.47
C ILE A 808 28.58 -2.57 23.88
N ASP A 809 27.44 -2.30 24.53
CA ASP A 809 27.01 -2.91 25.79
C ASP A 809 26.68 -4.39 25.53
N LEU A 810 27.23 -5.29 26.36
CA LEU A 810 27.25 -6.73 26.10
C LEU A 810 25.93 -7.40 26.49
N THR A 811 24.95 -7.34 25.61
CA THR A 811 23.92 -8.38 25.45
C THR A 811 24.22 -9.19 24.19
N PRO A 812 23.99 -10.52 24.17
CA PRO A 812 24.62 -11.43 23.20
C PRO A 812 24.30 -11.06 21.74
N PRO A 813 25.28 -11.11 20.81
CA PRO A 813 25.06 -10.74 19.41
C PRO A 813 24.23 -11.80 18.70
N ILE A 814 23.07 -11.40 18.20
CA ILE A 814 22.33 -12.11 17.16
C ILE A 814 23.13 -11.98 15.87
N VAL A 815 23.64 -13.12 15.40
CA VAL A 815 24.05 -13.43 14.01
C VAL A 815 24.80 -12.31 13.28
N ASP A 816 26.10 -12.17 13.57
CA ASP A 816 27.05 -11.50 12.68
C ASP A 816 28.16 -12.49 12.30
N ASP A 817 28.70 -12.37 11.08
CA ASP A 817 29.55 -13.34 10.41
C ASP A 817 30.67 -13.89 11.31
N SER A 818 30.49 -15.13 11.81
CA SER A 818 31.49 -15.84 12.61
C SER A 818 32.85 -15.81 11.91
N ILE A 819 33.87 -15.30 12.61
CA ILE A 819 35.22 -15.18 12.04
C ILE A 819 35.94 -16.54 12.01
N ALA A 820 35.45 -17.52 12.77
CA ALA A 820 35.87 -18.92 12.73
C ALA A 820 34.81 -19.76 13.45
N GLY A 821 34.40 -20.89 12.86
CA GLY A 821 33.42 -21.79 13.46
C GLY A 821 33.82 -23.25 13.35
N THR A 822 33.43 -24.08 14.32
CA THR A 822 33.56 -25.54 14.22
C THR A 822 32.51 -26.27 15.04
N ILE A 823 32.33 -27.57 14.78
CA ILE A 823 31.40 -28.41 15.50
C ILE A 823 32.14 -29.21 16.59
N VAL A 824 31.60 -29.21 17.80
CA VAL A 824 32.02 -30.06 18.91
C VAL A 824 30.92 -31.07 19.20
N SER A 825 31.27 -32.36 19.25
CA SER A 825 30.39 -33.44 19.69
C SER A 825 31.19 -34.47 20.49
N GLY A 826 30.48 -35.33 21.22
CA GLY A 826 31.05 -36.43 22.01
C GLY A 826 31.85 -35.94 23.22
N LEU A 827 31.40 -34.87 23.87
CA LEU A 827 32.07 -34.27 25.03
C LEU A 827 31.43 -34.79 26.34
N ALA A 828 32.09 -35.78 26.96
CA ALA A 828 31.60 -36.39 28.18
C ALA A 828 31.47 -35.40 29.34
N ALA A 829 30.57 -35.69 30.28
CA ALA A 829 30.33 -34.90 31.48
C ALA A 829 31.62 -34.63 32.26
N GLY A 830 31.83 -33.37 32.64
CA GLY A 830 33.02 -32.89 33.36
C GLY A 830 34.32 -32.88 32.54
N THR A 831 34.27 -33.04 31.22
CA THR A 831 35.45 -33.06 30.35
C THR A 831 35.56 -31.82 29.46
N SER A 832 36.78 -31.55 29.00
CA SER A 832 37.07 -30.40 28.13
C SER A 832 37.70 -30.81 26.80
N LYS A 833 37.42 -30.04 25.75
CA LYS A 833 38.00 -30.17 24.41
C LYS A 833 38.53 -28.83 23.93
N THR A 834 39.81 -28.81 23.55
CA THR A 834 40.44 -27.63 22.95
C THR A 834 40.33 -27.68 21.44
N ILE A 835 39.84 -26.58 20.87
CA ILE A 835 39.79 -26.34 19.42
C ILE A 835 40.81 -25.27 19.04
N VAL A 836 41.37 -25.41 17.85
CA VAL A 836 42.31 -24.46 17.24
C VAL A 836 41.85 -24.24 15.81
N LEU A 837 41.50 -23.00 15.46
CA LEU A 837 40.92 -22.64 14.17
C LEU A 837 41.68 -21.48 13.55
N GLN A 838 41.81 -21.48 12.22
CA GLN A 838 42.23 -20.32 11.47
C GLN A 838 41.00 -19.45 11.20
N THR A 839 41.10 -18.16 11.45
CA THR A 839 40.03 -17.21 11.12
C THR A 839 39.86 -17.04 9.61
N ASN A 840 38.66 -16.70 9.18
CA ASN A 840 38.33 -16.34 7.80
C ASN A 840 38.93 -14.98 7.44
N GLN A 841 39.03 -14.06 8.41
CA GLN A 841 39.55 -12.69 8.27
C GLN A 841 40.08 -12.15 9.60
N GLY A 842 40.98 -11.16 9.54
CA GLY A 842 41.48 -10.41 10.71
C GLY A 842 40.54 -9.26 11.12
N PRO A 843 40.78 -8.59 12.26
CA PRO A 843 39.93 -7.47 12.69
C PRO A 843 40.04 -6.27 11.74
N SER A 844 38.96 -5.51 11.58
CA SER A 844 38.92 -4.29 10.76
C SER A 844 39.72 -3.14 11.39
N GLN A 845 39.83 -3.09 12.72
CA GLN A 845 40.49 -2.00 13.45
C GLN A 845 41.97 -2.30 13.72
N VAL A 846 42.84 -1.33 13.42
CA VAL A 846 44.25 -1.34 13.83
C VAL A 846 44.36 -0.98 15.31
N GLY A 847 45.21 -1.69 16.06
CA GLY A 847 45.43 -1.46 17.48
C GLY A 847 44.77 -2.52 18.36
N SER A 848 44.20 -2.10 19.49
CA SER A 848 43.63 -3.01 20.49
C SER A 848 42.29 -3.58 20.01
N ASN A 849 42.19 -4.90 19.97
CA ASN A 849 40.99 -5.62 19.57
C ASN A 849 40.60 -6.65 20.63
N GLN A 850 39.31 -6.98 20.70
CA GLN A 850 38.77 -7.96 21.64
C GLN A 850 38.19 -9.16 20.88
N LEU A 851 38.57 -10.35 21.31
CA LEU A 851 38.06 -11.62 20.81
C LEU A 851 37.04 -12.19 21.80
N PHE A 852 35.92 -12.65 21.28
CA PHE A 852 34.88 -13.39 22.00
C PHE A 852 34.69 -14.76 21.34
N ALA A 853 34.20 -15.72 22.10
CA ALA A 853 33.77 -16.99 21.58
C ALA A 853 32.48 -17.43 22.27
N GLN A 854 31.65 -18.17 21.55
CA GLN A 854 30.40 -18.74 22.05
C GLN A 854 30.38 -20.23 21.72
N VAL A 855 29.98 -21.06 22.67
CA VAL A 855 29.63 -22.47 22.44
C VAL A 855 28.12 -22.59 22.39
N ASP A 856 27.63 -23.56 21.63
CA ASP A 856 26.24 -23.73 21.29
C ASP A 856 25.57 -22.47 20.75
N THR A 857 26.22 -21.83 19.77
CA THR A 857 25.79 -20.56 19.19
C THR A 857 24.31 -20.50 18.77
N PHE A 858 23.74 -21.64 18.37
CA PHE A 858 22.37 -21.73 17.86
C PHE A 858 21.39 -22.28 18.90
N ASN A 859 21.81 -22.44 20.16
CA ASN A 859 21.05 -23.08 21.22
C ASN A 859 20.47 -24.43 20.76
N TYR A 860 21.29 -25.27 20.13
CA TYR A 860 20.83 -26.57 19.63
C TYR A 860 20.64 -27.58 20.76
N VAL A 861 21.29 -27.36 21.90
CA VAL A 861 21.11 -28.18 23.08
C VAL A 861 20.69 -27.29 24.24
N ASN A 862 19.74 -27.76 25.03
CA ASN A 862 19.31 -27.03 26.22
C ASN A 862 20.34 -27.17 27.34
N GLU A 863 20.68 -26.09 28.02
CA GLU A 863 21.74 -26.06 29.04
C GLU A 863 21.27 -25.58 30.42
N THR A 864 22.00 -25.93 31.49
CA THR A 864 21.74 -25.50 32.88
C THR A 864 21.76 -23.98 33.04
N ASP A 865 22.53 -23.31 32.19
CA ASP A 865 22.89 -21.91 32.29
C ASP A 865 23.30 -21.41 30.90
N GLU A 866 22.28 -21.21 30.05
CA GLU A 866 22.39 -20.62 28.71
C GLU A 866 23.19 -19.29 28.68
N ALA A 867 23.30 -18.61 29.81
CA ALA A 867 24.01 -17.34 29.90
C ALA A 867 25.55 -17.51 29.97
N ASN A 868 26.06 -18.71 30.23
CA ASN A 868 27.49 -18.96 30.46
C ASN A 868 28.26 -19.54 29.25
N ASN A 869 27.56 -19.66 28.12
CA ASN A 869 28.05 -20.16 26.84
C ASN A 869 29.06 -19.24 26.15
N THR A 870 29.20 -18.01 26.63
CA THR A 870 30.07 -16.99 26.05
C THR A 870 31.33 -16.78 26.89
N SER A 871 32.46 -16.49 26.22
CA SER A 871 33.73 -16.16 26.86
C SER A 871 34.43 -15.04 26.12
N GLY A 872 34.96 -14.09 26.89
CA GLY A 872 35.58 -12.86 26.41
C GLY A 872 35.43 -11.73 27.42
N PRO A 873 36.00 -10.55 27.15
CA PRO A 873 36.91 -10.26 26.04
C PRO A 873 38.31 -10.87 26.25
N PHE A 874 38.94 -11.35 25.17
CA PHE A 874 40.38 -11.60 25.10
C PHE A 874 41.05 -10.50 24.28
N ASP A 875 41.89 -9.68 24.92
CA ASP A 875 42.56 -8.55 24.26
C ASP A 875 43.78 -8.98 23.42
N PHE A 876 43.87 -8.50 22.18
CA PHE A 876 45.04 -8.66 21.31
C PHE A 876 45.36 -7.38 20.52
N GLN A 877 46.48 -7.35 19.80
CA GLN A 877 46.92 -6.19 19.01
C GLN A 877 47.03 -6.55 17.52
N ALA A 878 46.36 -5.78 16.66
CA ALA A 878 46.50 -5.85 15.21
C ALA A 878 47.31 -4.64 14.70
N LEU A 879 48.23 -4.87 13.76
CA LEU A 879 48.95 -3.81 13.06
C LEU A 879 48.31 -3.52 11.71
N GLU A 880 48.55 -2.34 11.17
CA GLU A 880 48.11 -2.01 9.82
C GLU A 880 48.87 -2.83 8.77
N THR A 881 48.15 -3.39 7.81
CA THR A 881 48.73 -4.08 6.65
C THR A 881 49.43 -3.04 5.76
N PRO A 882 50.70 -3.22 5.38
CA PRO A 882 51.37 -2.30 4.46
C PRO A 882 50.63 -2.23 3.12
N LYS A 883 50.16 -1.03 2.73
CA LYS A 883 49.48 -0.75 1.46
C LYS A 883 50.11 0.46 0.74
N PRO A 884 49.86 0.65 -0.58
CA PRO A 884 50.12 1.92 -1.27
C PRO A 884 49.19 3.05 -0.75
N ASP A 885 49.49 4.30 -1.10
CA ASP A 885 48.72 5.49 -0.69
C ASP A 885 48.80 6.57 -1.78
N LEU A 886 47.86 6.60 -2.71
CA LEU A 886 47.80 7.51 -3.84
C LEU A 886 47.23 8.85 -3.39
N THR A 887 47.78 9.94 -3.91
CA THR A 887 47.35 11.30 -3.56
C THR A 887 47.41 12.18 -4.79
N ILE A 888 46.49 13.13 -4.90
CA ILE A 888 46.60 14.24 -5.85
C ILE A 888 47.26 15.43 -5.15
N ASN A 889 48.21 16.05 -5.83
CA ASN A 889 48.87 17.27 -5.40
C ASN A 889 49.01 18.24 -6.58
N ASP A 890 49.12 19.54 -6.31
CA ASP A 890 49.48 20.59 -7.29
C ASP A 890 48.52 20.64 -8.49
N LEU A 891 47.21 20.50 -8.24
CA LEU A 891 46.19 20.70 -9.26
C LEU A 891 46.19 22.17 -9.72
N GLN A 892 46.34 22.38 -11.02
CA GLN A 892 46.34 23.70 -11.64
C GLN A 892 45.74 23.67 -13.05
N ILE A 893 45.15 24.78 -13.46
CA ILE A 893 44.67 24.99 -14.83
C ILE A 893 45.69 25.81 -15.60
N ILE A 894 46.13 25.28 -16.74
CA ILE A 894 47.08 25.96 -17.61
C ILE A 894 46.35 27.11 -18.33
N ASP A 895 46.98 28.29 -18.36
CA ASP A 895 46.49 29.49 -19.05
C ASP A 895 45.11 30.00 -18.56
N SER A 896 44.78 29.74 -17.30
CA SER A 896 43.47 30.04 -16.67
C SER A 896 42.97 31.48 -16.83
N ASP A 897 43.88 32.47 -16.88
CA ASP A 897 43.53 33.89 -17.04
C ASP A 897 43.00 34.26 -18.45
N SER A 898 43.07 33.34 -19.41
CA SER A 898 42.73 33.60 -20.81
C SER A 898 41.65 32.69 -21.41
N LEU A 899 41.13 31.76 -20.62
CA LEU A 899 40.12 30.79 -21.04
C LEU A 899 38.81 31.47 -21.43
N ARG A 900 38.27 31.11 -22.60
CA ARG A 900 36.96 31.57 -23.08
C ARG A 900 35.97 30.41 -23.17
N GLN A 901 34.68 30.74 -23.25
CA GLN A 901 33.62 29.74 -23.43
C GLN A 901 33.94 28.81 -24.61
N ASP A 902 33.65 27.53 -24.40
CA ASP A 902 33.85 26.45 -25.37
C ASP A 902 35.31 26.17 -25.81
N GLU A 903 36.31 26.85 -25.22
CA GLU A 903 37.73 26.56 -25.45
C GLU A 903 38.23 25.37 -24.60
N PRO A 904 39.08 24.47 -25.13
CA PRO A 904 39.59 23.33 -24.37
C PRO A 904 40.34 23.75 -23.10
N ILE A 905 40.04 23.10 -21.98
CA ILE A 905 40.69 23.36 -20.69
C ILE A 905 41.81 22.31 -20.48
N LEU A 906 42.97 22.76 -20.01
CA LEU A 906 44.12 21.90 -19.70
C LEU A 906 44.33 21.86 -18.18
N ALA A 907 43.98 20.74 -17.56
CA ALA A 907 44.21 20.48 -16.14
C ALA A 907 45.54 19.73 -15.96
N GLN A 908 46.42 20.24 -15.10
CA GLN A 908 47.68 19.59 -14.73
C GLN A 908 47.68 19.29 -13.23
N MET A 909 48.16 18.10 -12.87
CA MET A 909 48.19 17.61 -11.49
C MET A 909 49.40 16.69 -11.28
N VAL A 910 49.75 16.43 -10.02
CA VAL A 910 50.77 15.46 -9.62
C VAL A 910 50.11 14.35 -8.82
N VAL A 911 50.23 13.11 -9.31
CA VAL A 911 49.82 11.93 -8.56
C VAL A 911 51.02 11.37 -7.81
N ALA A 912 50.91 11.10 -6.52
CA ALA A 912 51.98 10.51 -5.72
C ALA A 912 51.50 9.29 -4.94
N ASN A 913 52.29 8.22 -4.91
CA ASN A 913 52.12 7.12 -3.97
C ASN A 913 52.98 7.41 -2.75
N VAL A 914 52.40 7.90 -1.65
CA VAL A 914 53.08 8.20 -0.39
C VAL A 914 53.15 6.99 0.56
N GLY A 915 52.58 5.86 0.14
CA GLY A 915 52.55 4.60 0.86
C GLY A 915 53.89 3.86 0.82
N THR A 916 53.93 2.72 1.51
CA THR A 916 55.17 1.93 1.66
C THR A 916 55.25 0.75 0.69
N VAL A 917 54.22 0.53 -0.12
CA VAL A 917 54.09 -0.55 -1.10
C VAL A 917 53.97 0.01 -2.52
N ASP A 918 54.55 -0.69 -3.50
CA ASP A 918 54.48 -0.32 -4.91
C ASP A 918 53.06 -0.57 -5.47
N VAL A 919 52.57 0.33 -6.33
CA VAL A 919 51.36 0.09 -7.15
C VAL A 919 51.81 -0.53 -8.48
N ASP A 920 51.61 -1.84 -8.63
CA ASP A 920 52.00 -2.61 -9.83
C ASP A 920 50.89 -2.74 -10.88
N GLU A 921 49.67 -2.32 -10.53
CA GLU A 921 48.47 -2.37 -11.36
C GLU A 921 48.12 -0.98 -11.93
N ALA A 922 47.32 -0.94 -12.99
CA ALA A 922 46.95 0.30 -13.64
C ALA A 922 45.72 0.93 -12.97
N PHE A 923 45.80 2.21 -12.62
CA PHE A 923 44.71 3.00 -12.04
C PHE A 923 44.40 4.24 -12.89
N VAL A 924 43.22 4.84 -12.71
CA VAL A 924 42.74 5.97 -13.54
C VAL A 924 42.74 7.26 -12.73
N VAL A 925 43.02 8.38 -13.39
CA VAL A 925 42.83 9.72 -12.84
C VAL A 925 41.72 10.39 -13.63
N ASP A 926 40.67 10.83 -12.93
CA ASP A 926 39.47 11.43 -13.49
C ASP A 926 39.36 12.91 -13.12
N VAL A 927 38.78 13.69 -14.04
CA VAL A 927 38.54 15.12 -13.88
C VAL A 927 37.06 15.41 -14.08
N PHE A 928 36.49 16.17 -13.14
CA PHE A 928 35.11 16.61 -13.13
C PHE A 928 35.04 18.13 -13.19
N LEU A 929 34.05 18.64 -13.93
CA LEU A 929 33.82 20.06 -14.12
C LEU A 929 32.51 20.48 -13.46
N ASN A 930 32.57 21.51 -12.63
CA ASN A 930 31.47 22.07 -11.84
C ASN A 930 30.65 21.03 -11.04
N PRO A 931 31.28 20.10 -10.32
CA PRO A 931 30.54 19.16 -9.49
C PRO A 931 29.85 19.89 -8.31
N SER A 932 28.77 19.30 -7.79
CA SER A 932 28.05 19.84 -6.64
C SER A 932 28.95 19.89 -5.40
N GLN A 933 28.87 20.98 -4.62
CA GLN A 933 29.61 21.16 -3.36
C GLN A 933 29.11 20.24 -2.23
N ALA A 934 27.89 19.70 -2.34
CA ALA A 934 27.30 18.82 -1.32
C ALA A 934 27.73 17.36 -1.49
N ASP A 935 27.96 16.93 -2.74
CA ASP A 935 28.49 15.62 -3.09
C ASP A 935 29.01 15.65 -4.55
N PRO A 936 30.33 15.67 -4.78
CA PRO A 936 30.89 15.68 -6.12
C PRO A 936 30.60 14.42 -6.94
N PHE A 937 30.20 13.31 -6.29
CA PHE A 937 30.05 11.98 -6.91
C PHE A 937 28.68 11.72 -7.54
N LEU A 938 27.61 12.35 -7.03
CA LEU A 938 26.24 12.02 -7.44
C LEU A 938 25.72 12.79 -8.69
N ALA A 939 26.47 13.77 -9.20
CA ALA A 939 25.96 14.66 -10.26
C ALA A 939 26.96 15.07 -11.36
N GLY A 940 28.24 14.72 -11.27
CA GLY A 940 29.25 15.14 -12.26
C GLY A 940 29.57 14.03 -13.27
N GLU A 941 29.35 14.27 -14.56
CA GLU A 941 29.93 13.41 -15.60
C GLU A 941 31.46 13.64 -15.68
N SER A 942 32.26 12.56 -15.76
CA SER A 942 33.71 12.67 -15.97
C SER A 942 33.98 13.35 -17.32
N VAL A 943 34.66 14.50 -17.31
CA VAL A 943 34.93 15.32 -18.50
C VAL A 943 36.30 15.03 -19.13
N GLY A 944 37.11 14.19 -18.48
CA GLY A 944 38.38 13.71 -19.00
C GLY A 944 39.10 12.79 -18.02
N ASN A 945 39.80 11.78 -18.53
CA ASN A 945 40.55 10.84 -17.71
C ASN A 945 41.84 10.35 -18.37
N THR A 946 42.73 9.76 -17.58
CA THR A 946 43.93 9.07 -18.07
C THR A 946 44.39 7.96 -17.13
N ALA A 947 44.86 6.84 -17.69
CA ALA A 947 45.41 5.74 -16.90
C ALA A 947 46.90 5.91 -16.56
N VAL A 948 47.29 5.47 -15.38
CA VAL A 948 48.67 5.33 -14.90
C VAL A 948 48.95 3.85 -14.67
N SER A 949 49.92 3.28 -15.39
CA SER A 949 50.15 1.83 -15.41
C SER A 949 50.79 1.24 -14.15
N SER A 950 51.50 2.05 -13.38
CA SER A 950 52.14 1.69 -12.11
C SER A 950 52.74 2.93 -11.43
N LEU A 951 52.91 2.88 -10.11
CA LEU A 951 53.58 3.91 -9.32
C LEU A 951 54.25 3.31 -8.09
N ALA A 952 55.58 3.30 -8.07
CA ALA A 952 56.36 2.74 -6.96
C ALA A 952 56.11 3.50 -5.63
N ALA A 953 56.36 2.85 -4.51
CA ALA A 953 56.26 3.42 -3.17
C ALA A 953 57.11 4.70 -3.07
N ASN A 954 56.52 5.76 -2.50
CA ASN A 954 57.12 7.09 -2.36
C ASN A 954 57.49 7.79 -3.70
N ALA A 955 56.89 7.40 -4.82
CA ALA A 955 57.12 8.01 -6.14
C ALA A 955 55.95 8.93 -6.56
N GLN A 956 56.22 9.87 -7.47
CA GLN A 956 55.23 10.80 -8.01
C GLN A 956 55.30 10.94 -9.53
N LYS A 957 54.19 11.30 -10.17
CA LYS A 957 54.03 11.47 -11.62
C LYS A 957 53.15 12.66 -11.95
N THR A 958 53.66 13.59 -12.75
CA THR A 958 52.88 14.71 -13.28
C THR A 958 52.02 14.25 -14.46
N ILE A 959 50.75 14.64 -14.44
CA ILE A 959 49.73 14.31 -15.43
C ILE A 959 49.12 15.59 -15.98
N THR A 960 48.73 15.59 -17.25
CA THR A 960 47.98 16.68 -17.88
C THR A 960 46.83 16.08 -18.68
N ILE A 961 45.61 16.48 -18.36
CA ILE A 961 44.36 16.02 -18.97
C ILE A 961 43.74 17.19 -19.73
N THR A 962 43.29 16.92 -20.96
CA THR A 962 42.60 17.90 -21.81
C THR A 962 41.10 17.64 -21.74
N ILE A 963 40.33 18.67 -21.37
CA ILE A 963 38.86 18.65 -21.40
C ILE A 963 38.41 19.22 -22.76
N PRO A 964 37.98 18.38 -23.71
CA PRO A 964 37.64 18.83 -25.06
C PRO A 964 36.33 19.62 -25.05
N GLY A 965 36.32 20.82 -25.64
CA GLY A 965 35.12 21.65 -25.74
C GLY A 965 34.84 22.53 -24.51
N GLY A 966 35.68 22.49 -23.47
CA GLY A 966 35.63 23.47 -22.38
C GLY A 966 34.33 23.46 -21.58
N THR A 967 33.78 24.65 -21.33
CA THR A 967 32.53 24.88 -20.62
C THR A 967 31.74 26.02 -21.26
N SER A 968 30.42 25.88 -21.31
CA SER A 968 29.49 26.94 -21.71
C SER A 968 29.09 27.84 -20.53
N GLN A 969 29.37 27.42 -19.29
CA GLN A 969 29.07 28.20 -18.09
C GLN A 969 30.04 29.38 -17.95
N GLN A 970 29.48 30.60 -17.88
CA GLN A 970 30.22 31.85 -17.79
C GLN A 970 30.75 32.08 -16.36
N PHE A 971 31.90 32.73 -16.23
CA PHE A 971 32.51 33.13 -14.95
C PHE A 971 32.99 31.94 -14.10
N ASN A 972 32.56 31.87 -12.83
CA ASN A 972 33.07 30.92 -11.85
C ASN A 972 32.77 29.49 -12.29
N ASN A 973 33.83 28.76 -12.61
CA ASN A 973 33.81 27.32 -12.80
C ASN A 973 34.76 26.68 -11.78
N ALA A 974 34.56 25.43 -11.43
CA ALA A 974 35.39 24.65 -10.52
C ALA A 974 35.81 23.34 -11.18
N LEU A 975 37.06 22.92 -10.97
CA LEU A 975 37.50 21.57 -11.29
C LEU A 975 37.73 20.76 -10.02
N TYR A 976 37.41 19.48 -10.12
CA TYR A 976 37.71 18.46 -9.13
C TYR A 976 38.46 17.32 -9.80
N VAL A 977 39.47 16.79 -9.13
CA VAL A 977 40.28 15.67 -9.63
C VAL A 977 40.37 14.61 -8.56
N ILE A 978 40.28 13.37 -9.00
CA ILE A 978 40.41 12.20 -8.16
C ILE A 978 41.28 11.16 -8.85
N VAL A 979 42.19 10.56 -8.10
CA VAL A 979 42.92 9.35 -8.50
C VAL A 979 42.17 8.13 -8.00
N ASP A 980 42.16 7.09 -8.82
CA ASP A 980 41.57 5.80 -8.53
C ASP A 980 40.10 5.85 -8.11
N LEU A 981 39.29 6.61 -8.87
CA LEU A 981 37.85 6.78 -8.65
C LEU A 981 37.08 5.45 -8.42
N SER A 982 37.53 4.37 -9.04
CA SER A 982 36.90 3.04 -8.95
C SER A 982 37.40 2.22 -7.75
N ASN A 983 38.24 2.79 -6.88
CA ASN A 983 38.95 2.12 -5.79
C ASN A 983 39.56 0.78 -6.24
N SER A 984 40.21 0.80 -7.40
CA SER A 984 40.80 -0.40 -8.02
C SER A 984 42.11 -0.82 -7.34
N ILE A 985 42.77 0.11 -6.67
CA ILE A 985 43.94 -0.07 -5.83
C ILE A 985 43.48 0.11 -4.38
N THR A 986 43.77 -0.86 -3.51
CA THR A 986 43.44 -0.74 -2.09
C THR A 986 44.54 -0.01 -1.35
N GLU A 987 44.20 1.08 -0.67
CA GLU A 987 45.16 2.06 -0.16
C GLU A 987 45.20 2.13 1.38
N THR A 988 46.18 2.83 1.96
CA THR A 988 46.17 3.14 3.41
C THR A 988 45.19 4.26 3.76
N ASP A 989 44.95 5.21 2.85
CA ASP A 989 44.05 6.34 3.07
C ASP A 989 43.28 6.67 1.79
N GLU A 990 42.09 6.08 1.64
CA GLU A 990 41.21 6.33 0.47
C GLU A 990 40.66 7.76 0.43
N THR A 991 40.82 8.56 1.49
CA THR A 991 40.22 9.89 1.60
C THR A 991 41.08 11.00 1.00
N ASN A 992 42.37 10.72 0.75
CA ASN A 992 43.34 11.68 0.23
C ASN A 992 43.55 11.55 -1.30
N ASN A 993 42.75 10.70 -1.94
CA ASN A 993 42.74 10.45 -3.39
C ASN A 993 42.24 11.63 -4.23
N SER A 994 41.89 12.74 -3.60
CA SER A 994 41.40 13.95 -4.28
C SER A 994 42.05 15.20 -3.71
N ASP A 995 42.09 16.25 -4.53
CA ASP A 995 42.55 17.58 -4.13
C ASP A 995 41.36 18.52 -3.90
N GLU A 996 41.58 19.64 -3.23
CA GLU A 996 40.54 20.66 -3.05
C GLU A 996 40.04 21.18 -4.40
N LEU A 997 38.76 21.58 -4.45
CA LEU A 997 38.16 22.22 -5.62
C LEU A 997 38.97 23.44 -6.04
N ILE A 998 39.38 23.49 -7.31
CA ILE A 998 40.04 24.68 -7.88
C ILE A 998 39.05 25.51 -8.67
N ASP A 999 38.81 26.73 -8.20
CA ASP A 999 38.00 27.72 -8.92
C ASP A 999 38.81 28.41 -10.02
N PHE A 1000 38.18 28.63 -11.17
CA PHE A 1000 38.73 29.38 -12.30
C PHE A 1000 37.65 30.21 -12.99
N GLN A 1001 38.10 31.15 -13.82
CA GLN A 1001 37.21 32.05 -14.55
C GLN A 1001 37.22 31.69 -16.02
N VAL A 1002 36.03 31.56 -16.61
CA VAL A 1002 35.86 31.48 -18.05
C VAL A 1002 35.25 32.77 -18.56
N LEU A 1003 35.98 33.45 -19.44
CA LEU A 1003 35.58 34.72 -20.02
C LEU A 1003 34.54 34.50 -21.11
N GLU A 1004 33.60 35.44 -21.22
CA GLU A 1004 32.61 35.41 -22.30
C GLU A 1004 33.29 35.50 -23.67
N THR A 1005 32.79 34.71 -24.61
CA THR A 1005 33.14 34.89 -26.02
C THR A 1005 32.49 36.20 -26.50
N PRO A 1006 33.25 37.18 -27.03
CA PRO A 1006 32.69 38.43 -27.47
C PRO A 1006 31.62 38.19 -28.55
N LYS A 1007 30.47 38.87 -28.47
CA LYS A 1007 29.37 38.82 -29.44
C LYS A 1007 29.02 40.25 -29.94
N PRO A 1008 28.35 40.38 -31.11
CA PRO A 1008 27.75 41.65 -31.55
C PRO A 1008 26.51 42.03 -30.71
N ASP A 1009 26.07 43.29 -30.81
CA ASP A 1009 24.87 43.83 -30.11
C ASP A 1009 24.17 44.89 -30.98
N LEU A 1010 23.14 44.51 -31.71
CA LEU A 1010 22.40 45.34 -32.65
C LEU A 1010 21.32 46.13 -31.90
N THR A 1011 21.13 47.39 -32.28
CA THR A 1011 20.12 48.26 -31.67
C THR A 1011 19.53 49.18 -32.72
N ILE A 1012 18.28 49.62 -32.53
CA ILE A 1012 17.69 50.69 -33.32
C ILE A 1012 17.62 51.99 -32.52
N ASN A 1013 18.19 53.04 -33.11
CA ASN A 1013 18.16 54.41 -32.61
C ASN A 1013 17.47 55.34 -33.63
N ASP A 1014 16.92 56.46 -33.16
CA ASP A 1014 16.45 57.57 -34.00
C ASP A 1014 15.41 57.20 -35.09
N LEU A 1015 14.41 56.38 -34.73
CA LEU A 1015 13.27 56.08 -35.60
C LEU A 1015 12.45 57.36 -35.86
N GLN A 1016 12.33 57.76 -37.12
CA GLN A 1016 11.64 58.97 -37.55
C GLN A 1016 10.95 58.80 -38.92
N ILE A 1017 9.92 59.60 -39.18
CA ILE A 1017 9.32 59.75 -40.51
C ILE A 1017 9.94 60.96 -41.19
N ILE A 1018 10.39 60.80 -42.43
CA ILE A 1018 11.16 61.82 -43.17
C ILE A 1018 10.41 62.42 -44.36
N ASP A 1019 9.11 62.17 -44.49
CA ASP A 1019 8.28 62.76 -45.54
C ASP A 1019 8.26 64.29 -45.48
N SER A 1020 8.36 64.92 -46.66
CA SER A 1020 8.51 66.38 -46.78
C SER A 1020 7.18 67.18 -46.70
N GLY A 1021 6.05 66.49 -46.59
CA GLY A 1021 4.70 67.07 -46.52
C GLY A 1021 3.82 66.39 -45.47
N SER A 1022 2.59 66.86 -45.29
CA SER A 1022 1.61 66.16 -44.45
C SER A 1022 1.26 64.81 -45.08
N LEU A 1023 1.37 63.73 -44.31
CA LEU A 1023 0.98 62.40 -44.75
C LEU A 1023 -0.52 62.37 -45.05
N ARG A 1024 -0.89 61.76 -46.17
CA ARG A 1024 -2.27 61.60 -46.60
C ARG A 1024 -2.62 60.14 -46.80
N GLN A 1025 -3.91 59.85 -46.71
CA GLN A 1025 -4.46 58.52 -46.88
C GLN A 1025 -3.96 57.88 -48.17
N ASP A 1026 -3.47 56.64 -48.07
CA ASP A 1026 -2.95 55.83 -49.18
C ASP A 1026 -1.73 56.44 -49.92
N GLU A 1027 -1.03 57.41 -49.32
CA GLU A 1027 0.25 57.93 -49.84
C GLU A 1027 1.45 57.24 -49.17
N PRO A 1028 2.54 56.94 -49.91
CA PRO A 1028 3.72 56.28 -49.37
C PRO A 1028 4.32 57.02 -48.17
N ILE A 1029 4.82 56.28 -47.19
CA ILE A 1029 5.50 56.82 -45.99
C ILE A 1029 6.98 56.41 -46.02
N LEU A 1030 7.88 57.35 -45.73
CA LEU A 1030 9.31 57.11 -45.62
C LEU A 1030 9.75 57.12 -44.15
N ALA A 1031 10.11 55.95 -43.64
CA ALA A 1031 10.69 55.77 -42.31
C ALA A 1031 12.22 55.71 -42.38
N GLN A 1032 12.90 56.40 -41.47
CA GLN A 1032 14.34 56.35 -41.32
C GLN A 1032 14.70 55.97 -39.87
N MET A 1033 15.75 55.19 -39.72
CA MET A 1033 16.29 54.80 -38.42
C MET A 1033 17.80 54.59 -38.50
N VAL A 1034 18.47 54.55 -37.36
CA VAL A 1034 19.90 54.26 -37.23
C VAL A 1034 20.06 52.91 -36.56
N VAL A 1035 20.57 51.94 -37.30
CA VAL A 1035 20.93 50.63 -36.75
C VAL A 1035 22.37 50.70 -36.25
N ALA A 1036 22.64 50.31 -35.02
CA ALA A 1036 23.98 50.33 -34.43
C ALA A 1036 24.36 48.97 -33.86
N ASN A 1037 25.57 48.51 -34.13
CA ASN A 1037 26.21 47.42 -33.41
C ASN A 1037 27.01 48.03 -32.26
N VAL A 1038 26.49 47.99 -31.04
CA VAL A 1038 27.16 48.50 -29.83
C VAL A 1038 28.05 47.45 -29.17
N GLY A 1039 28.08 46.24 -29.72
CA GLY A 1039 28.93 45.13 -29.31
C GLY A 1039 30.37 45.27 -29.81
N THR A 1040 31.24 44.39 -29.31
CA THR A 1040 32.69 44.42 -29.61
C THR A 1040 33.10 43.54 -30.79
N VAL A 1041 32.15 42.85 -31.42
CA VAL A 1041 32.38 41.94 -32.56
C VAL A 1041 31.66 42.43 -33.81
N ASP A 1042 32.29 42.25 -34.96
CA ASP A 1042 31.72 42.59 -36.27
C ASP A 1042 30.57 41.63 -36.60
N VAL A 1043 29.46 42.16 -37.13
CA VAL A 1043 28.43 41.34 -37.79
C VAL A 1043 28.83 41.21 -39.25
N ASP A 1044 29.36 40.04 -39.64
CA ASP A 1044 29.79 39.75 -41.01
C ASP A 1044 28.70 39.10 -41.88
N GLU A 1045 27.57 38.75 -41.26
CA GLU A 1045 26.41 38.13 -41.91
C GLU A 1045 25.29 39.14 -42.18
N GLN A 1046 24.42 38.82 -43.13
CA GLN A 1046 23.30 39.70 -43.50
C GLN A 1046 22.14 39.54 -42.50
N PHE A 1047 21.62 40.65 -41.97
CA PHE A 1047 20.40 40.69 -41.15
C PHE A 1047 19.33 41.63 -41.73
N ILE A 1048 18.09 41.49 -41.27
CA ILE A 1048 16.93 42.25 -41.78
C ILE A 1048 16.48 43.32 -40.79
N VAL A 1049 16.19 44.51 -41.31
CA VAL A 1049 15.52 45.61 -40.60
C VAL A 1049 14.11 45.72 -41.13
N ASP A 1050 13.10 45.64 -40.26
CA ASP A 1050 11.68 45.57 -40.63
C ASP A 1050 10.88 46.67 -39.93
N VAL A 1051 9.74 47.07 -40.51
CA VAL A 1051 8.80 48.03 -39.92
C VAL A 1051 7.36 47.55 -39.96
N PHE A 1052 6.61 47.93 -38.92
CA PHE A 1052 5.24 47.50 -38.65
C PHE A 1052 4.36 48.70 -38.33
N LEU A 1053 3.13 48.71 -38.83
CA LEU A 1053 2.18 49.80 -38.67
C LEU A 1053 0.97 49.33 -37.84
N ASN A 1054 0.70 50.03 -36.74
CA ASN A 1054 -0.43 49.75 -35.83
C ASN A 1054 -0.58 48.27 -35.37
N PRO A 1055 0.49 47.57 -34.93
CA PRO A 1055 0.35 46.19 -34.44
C PRO A 1055 -0.50 46.12 -33.15
N SER A 1056 -1.17 44.98 -32.91
CA SER A 1056 -2.08 44.81 -31.75
C SER A 1056 -1.33 44.83 -30.41
N GLN A 1057 -1.91 45.44 -29.37
CA GLN A 1057 -1.27 45.71 -28.07
C GLN A 1057 -1.01 44.48 -27.18
N ALA A 1058 -1.45 43.28 -27.57
CA ALA A 1058 -1.29 42.06 -26.74
C ALA A 1058 0.06 41.36 -26.96
N ASP A 1059 0.62 41.47 -28.16
CA ASP A 1059 1.99 41.09 -28.54
C ASP A 1059 2.20 41.62 -29.97
N PRO A 1060 3.05 42.64 -30.20
CA PRO A 1060 3.19 43.26 -31.51
C PRO A 1060 3.64 42.28 -32.61
N PHE A 1061 4.22 41.13 -32.27
CA PHE A 1061 5.04 40.34 -33.20
C PHE A 1061 4.55 38.94 -33.56
N LEU A 1062 3.45 38.46 -32.98
CA LEU A 1062 2.75 37.28 -33.49
C LEU A 1062 1.63 37.61 -34.47
N ALA A 1063 1.25 38.89 -34.61
CA ALA A 1063 0.07 39.30 -35.38
C ALA A 1063 0.22 40.56 -36.26
N GLY A 1064 1.37 41.26 -36.25
CA GLY A 1064 1.60 42.43 -37.10
C GLY A 1064 2.12 42.03 -38.49
N GLU A 1065 1.45 42.47 -39.56
CA GLU A 1065 1.99 42.30 -40.93
C GLU A 1065 3.14 43.29 -41.17
N SER A 1066 4.27 42.80 -41.70
CA SER A 1066 5.40 43.65 -42.16
C SER A 1066 4.89 44.58 -43.26
N VAL A 1067 5.09 45.90 -43.07
CA VAL A 1067 4.70 46.92 -44.06
C VAL A 1067 5.87 47.45 -44.88
N GLY A 1068 7.09 47.01 -44.56
CA GLY A 1068 8.30 47.28 -45.34
C GLY A 1068 9.57 46.81 -44.61
N ASN A 1069 10.56 46.30 -45.37
CA ASN A 1069 11.83 45.84 -44.80
C ASN A 1069 13.02 46.14 -45.73
N THR A 1070 14.23 46.03 -45.18
CA THR A 1070 15.48 46.08 -45.95
C THR A 1070 16.59 45.30 -45.27
N ALA A 1071 17.49 44.72 -46.05
CA ALA A 1071 18.65 43.99 -45.55
C ALA A 1071 19.86 44.88 -45.28
N VAL A 1072 20.63 44.54 -44.24
CA VAL A 1072 21.95 45.09 -43.95
C VAL A 1072 22.97 43.96 -44.04
N SER A 1073 23.95 44.07 -44.95
CA SER A 1073 24.88 42.99 -45.29
C SER A 1073 25.94 42.69 -44.24
N SER A 1074 26.31 43.70 -43.44
CA SER A 1074 27.28 43.60 -42.36
C SER A 1074 27.28 44.91 -41.55
N LEU A 1075 27.74 44.84 -40.31
CA LEU A 1075 27.91 45.99 -39.43
C LEU A 1075 29.07 45.74 -38.44
N ALA A 1076 30.18 46.46 -38.63
CA ALA A 1076 31.36 46.33 -37.76
C ALA A 1076 31.02 46.68 -36.30
N ALA A 1077 31.82 46.16 -35.36
CA ALA A 1077 31.75 46.45 -33.94
C ALA A 1077 31.76 47.97 -33.69
N ASN A 1078 30.96 48.42 -32.72
CA ASN A 1078 30.82 49.83 -32.34
C ASN A 1078 30.49 50.79 -33.52
N SER A 1079 29.87 50.29 -34.58
CA SER A 1079 29.53 51.07 -35.78
C SER A 1079 28.03 51.17 -35.98
N GLN A 1080 27.60 52.20 -36.71
CA GLN A 1080 26.18 52.44 -36.99
C GLN A 1080 25.93 52.70 -38.48
N LYS A 1081 24.71 52.42 -38.94
CA LYS A 1081 24.25 52.59 -40.30
C LYS A 1081 22.83 53.16 -40.32
N THR A 1082 22.66 54.27 -41.03
CA THR A 1082 21.33 54.82 -41.30
C THR A 1082 20.62 53.97 -42.35
N VAL A 1083 19.39 53.57 -42.04
CA VAL A 1083 18.51 52.75 -42.87
C VAL A 1083 17.25 53.55 -43.17
N THR A 1084 16.77 53.49 -44.41
CA THR A 1084 15.52 54.13 -44.83
C THR A 1084 14.64 53.09 -45.51
N ILE A 1085 13.42 52.93 -45.02
CA ILE A 1085 12.43 51.97 -45.51
C ILE A 1085 11.23 52.75 -46.03
N THR A 1086 10.75 52.36 -47.22
CA THR A 1086 9.52 52.90 -47.81
C THR A 1086 8.36 51.97 -47.49
N ILE A 1087 7.28 52.53 -46.96
CA ILE A 1087 5.98 51.88 -46.81
C ILE A 1087 5.16 52.30 -48.04
N PRO A 1088 5.10 51.48 -49.10
CA PRO A 1088 4.68 51.91 -50.43
C PRO A 1088 3.21 52.32 -50.52
N ASP A 1089 2.34 51.65 -49.77
CA ASP A 1089 0.88 51.88 -49.82
C ASP A 1089 0.39 52.80 -48.69
N GLY A 1090 1.30 53.31 -47.85
CA GLY A 1090 0.95 54.18 -46.73
C GLY A 1090 0.04 53.50 -45.71
N THR A 1091 -1.05 54.18 -45.34
CA THR A 1091 -2.13 53.64 -44.50
C THR A 1091 -3.47 54.26 -44.90
N SER A 1092 -4.53 53.45 -44.85
CA SER A 1092 -5.90 53.88 -45.04
C SER A 1092 -6.54 54.44 -43.76
N GLN A 1093 -5.88 54.25 -42.61
CA GLN A 1093 -6.32 54.74 -41.30
C GLN A 1093 -5.99 56.22 -41.13
N LEU A 1094 -7.04 57.04 -40.97
CA LEU A 1094 -6.92 58.48 -40.73
C LEU A 1094 -6.50 58.79 -39.29
N LEU A 1095 -5.94 59.99 -39.10
CA LEU A 1095 -5.47 60.52 -37.83
C LEU A 1095 -4.35 59.65 -37.23
N ASP A 1096 -4.50 59.23 -35.98
CA ASP A 1096 -3.41 58.68 -35.18
C ASP A 1096 -3.01 57.28 -35.66
N ASN A 1097 -1.73 57.16 -36.01
CA ASN A 1097 -1.05 55.93 -36.40
C ASN A 1097 0.26 55.79 -35.61
N ALA A 1098 0.74 54.57 -35.41
CA ALA A 1098 1.96 54.23 -34.70
C ALA A 1098 2.85 53.32 -35.56
N LEU A 1099 4.14 53.69 -35.66
CA LEU A 1099 5.17 52.93 -36.37
C LEU A 1099 6.12 52.26 -35.37
N TYR A 1100 6.47 51.01 -35.65
CA TYR A 1100 7.49 50.24 -34.93
C TYR A 1100 8.54 49.74 -35.92
N ALA A 1101 9.78 49.56 -35.45
CA ALA A 1101 10.89 49.03 -36.23
C ALA A 1101 11.66 47.97 -35.44
N THR A 1102 12.17 46.95 -36.14
CA THR A 1102 13.05 45.92 -35.56
C THR A 1102 14.32 45.74 -36.38
N VAL A 1103 15.40 45.38 -35.70
CA VAL A 1103 16.66 44.92 -36.30
C VAL A 1103 16.82 43.45 -35.98
N ASP A 1104 17.38 42.70 -36.93
CA ASP A 1104 17.47 41.25 -36.89
C ASP A 1104 16.12 40.57 -36.58
N TRP A 1105 15.09 40.96 -37.33
CA TRP A 1105 13.74 40.42 -37.18
C TRP A 1105 13.68 38.87 -37.18
N SER A 1106 14.59 38.21 -37.88
CA SER A 1106 14.68 36.75 -37.95
C SER A 1106 15.41 36.09 -36.78
N ASN A 1107 15.97 36.88 -35.86
CA ASN A 1107 16.84 36.44 -34.77
C ASN A 1107 18.02 35.57 -35.28
N GLY A 1108 18.58 35.95 -36.43
CA GLY A 1108 19.59 35.18 -37.16
C GLY A 1108 21.02 35.47 -36.71
N ILE A 1109 21.26 36.59 -36.04
CA ILE A 1109 22.53 36.98 -35.44
C ILE A 1109 22.41 36.75 -33.94
N THR A 1110 23.31 35.96 -33.35
CA THR A 1110 23.32 35.80 -31.89
C THR A 1110 24.01 36.98 -31.22
N GLU A 1111 23.29 37.67 -30.35
CA GLU A 1111 23.69 38.97 -29.81
C GLU A 1111 24.04 38.89 -28.31
N THR A 1112 24.58 39.97 -27.75
CA THR A 1112 24.72 40.10 -26.28
C THR A 1112 23.41 40.47 -25.58
N ASP A 1113 22.50 41.18 -26.26
CA ASP A 1113 21.20 41.59 -25.71
C ASP A 1113 20.11 41.55 -26.79
N GLU A 1114 19.40 40.42 -26.88
CA GLU A 1114 18.30 40.23 -27.84
C GLU A 1114 17.08 41.13 -27.56
N THR A 1115 17.04 41.85 -26.42
CA THR A 1115 15.85 42.60 -26.00
C THR A 1115 15.83 44.05 -26.49
N ASN A 1116 16.96 44.55 -27.00
CA ASN A 1116 17.14 45.95 -27.40
C ASN A 1116 17.01 46.17 -28.93
N ASN A 1117 16.58 45.14 -29.65
CA ASN A 1117 16.42 45.08 -31.11
C ASN A 1117 15.20 45.83 -31.67
N MET A 1118 14.50 46.61 -30.86
CA MET A 1118 13.24 47.26 -31.25
C MET A 1118 13.21 48.76 -30.94
N ALA A 1119 12.58 49.54 -31.83
CA ALA A 1119 12.21 50.93 -31.60
C ALA A 1119 10.73 51.20 -31.91
N GLY A 1120 10.07 52.01 -31.08
CA GLY A 1120 8.67 52.42 -31.24
C GLY A 1120 7.92 52.47 -29.89
N PRO A 1121 6.65 52.91 -29.85
CA PRO A 1121 5.90 53.49 -30.97
C PRO A 1121 6.38 54.89 -31.36
N LEU A 1122 6.53 55.13 -32.67
CA LEU A 1122 6.58 56.48 -33.25
C LEU A 1122 5.18 56.86 -33.73
N ASN A 1123 4.54 57.80 -33.04
CA ASN A 1123 3.19 58.26 -33.39
C ASN A 1123 3.21 59.35 -34.46
N PHE A 1124 2.31 59.27 -35.43
CA PHE A 1124 2.14 60.24 -36.51
C PHE A 1124 0.67 60.36 -36.95
N GLN A 1125 0.37 61.39 -37.74
CA GLN A 1125 -0.99 61.66 -38.22
C GLN A 1125 -1.09 61.60 -39.74
N VAL A 1126 -2.14 60.93 -40.22
CA VAL A 1126 -2.49 60.86 -41.65
C VAL A 1126 -3.79 61.61 -41.91
N LEU A 1127 -3.76 62.53 -42.87
CA LEU A 1127 -4.91 63.34 -43.28
C LEU A 1127 -5.68 62.70 -44.42
N GLU A 1128 -6.95 63.06 -44.57
CA GLU A 1128 -7.76 62.60 -45.70
C GLU A 1128 -7.22 63.12 -47.04
N LYS A 1129 -7.30 62.28 -48.07
CA LYS A 1129 -6.89 62.64 -49.43
C LYS A 1129 -7.96 63.53 -50.09
N PRO A 1130 -7.61 64.72 -50.65
CA PRO A 1130 -8.58 65.56 -51.34
C PRO A 1130 -9.14 64.88 -52.59
N MET A 1131 -10.47 64.91 -52.76
CA MET A 1131 -11.21 64.37 -53.91
C MET A 1131 -12.16 65.43 -54.52
N PRO A 1132 -12.40 65.43 -55.85
CA PRO A 1132 -13.42 66.27 -56.49
C PRO A 1132 -14.84 65.70 -56.24
N ASP A 1133 -15.90 66.49 -56.48
CA ASP A 1133 -17.30 66.05 -56.40
C ASP A 1133 -18.16 66.87 -57.37
N LEU A 1134 -18.42 66.33 -58.55
CA LEU A 1134 -19.04 66.93 -59.71
C LEU A 1134 -20.56 66.69 -59.71
N THR A 1135 -21.31 67.76 -59.49
CA THR A 1135 -22.78 67.70 -59.47
C THR A 1135 -23.40 68.68 -60.47
N ILE A 1136 -24.61 68.37 -60.95
CA ILE A 1136 -25.44 69.31 -61.74
C ILE A 1136 -26.46 69.99 -60.82
N THR A 1137 -26.27 71.28 -60.60
CA THR A 1137 -27.08 72.06 -59.64
C THR A 1137 -28.29 72.76 -60.26
N ASP A 1138 -28.29 72.98 -61.57
CA ASP A 1138 -29.40 73.58 -62.30
C ASP A 1138 -29.43 73.08 -63.76
N LEU A 1139 -30.63 72.86 -64.29
CA LEU A 1139 -30.90 72.50 -65.69
C LEU A 1139 -32.15 73.27 -66.16
N GLN A 1140 -32.02 74.01 -67.26
CA GLN A 1140 -33.09 74.81 -67.84
C GLN A 1140 -33.04 74.83 -69.37
N ILE A 1141 -34.18 75.12 -70.01
CA ILE A 1141 -34.27 75.33 -71.46
C ILE A 1141 -34.33 76.83 -71.74
N LEU A 1142 -33.41 77.35 -72.55
CA LEU A 1142 -33.41 78.74 -72.96
C LEU A 1142 -34.53 78.99 -74.00
N ASP A 1143 -35.17 80.15 -73.89
CA ASP A 1143 -36.23 80.61 -74.79
C ASP A 1143 -37.45 79.66 -74.91
N LEU A 1144 -37.72 78.88 -73.85
CA LEU A 1144 -38.77 77.86 -73.79
C LEU A 1144 -40.15 78.36 -74.26
N ASP A 1145 -40.57 79.57 -73.86
CA ASP A 1145 -41.86 80.17 -74.24
C ASP A 1145 -42.03 80.38 -75.76
N SER A 1146 -40.94 80.33 -76.52
CA SER A 1146 -40.93 80.52 -77.98
C SER A 1146 -40.51 79.28 -78.76
N LEU A 1147 -40.13 78.20 -78.08
CA LEU A 1147 -39.62 76.96 -78.66
C LEU A 1147 -40.72 76.23 -79.44
N ARG A 1148 -40.42 75.86 -80.69
CA ARG A 1148 -41.36 75.17 -81.58
C ARG A 1148 -40.90 73.75 -81.91
N GLN A 1149 -41.83 72.94 -82.43
CA GLN A 1149 -41.49 71.63 -82.98
C GLN A 1149 -40.35 71.73 -84.00
N ASP A 1150 -39.43 70.77 -83.92
CA ASP A 1150 -38.22 70.65 -84.76
C ASP A 1150 -37.21 71.81 -84.66
N GLU A 1151 -37.43 72.81 -83.79
CA GLU A 1151 -36.44 73.87 -83.52
C GLU A 1151 -35.38 73.37 -82.51
N PRO A 1152 -34.09 73.71 -82.69
CA PRO A 1152 -33.03 73.29 -81.77
C PRO A 1152 -33.31 73.73 -80.33
N ILE A 1153 -33.16 72.81 -79.37
CA ILE A 1153 -33.32 73.10 -77.94
C ILE A 1153 -31.95 73.51 -77.39
N LEU A 1154 -31.91 74.62 -76.64
CA LEU A 1154 -30.72 75.09 -75.95
C LEU A 1154 -30.85 74.76 -74.46
N ALA A 1155 -30.27 73.64 -74.03
CA ALA A 1155 -30.24 73.23 -72.63
C ALA A 1155 -29.07 73.90 -71.92
N GLN A 1156 -29.34 74.72 -70.92
CA GLN A 1156 -28.34 75.35 -70.07
C GLN A 1156 -28.26 74.61 -68.73
N MET A 1157 -27.04 74.28 -68.30
CA MET A 1157 -26.75 73.56 -67.06
C MET A 1157 -25.71 74.29 -66.22
N VAL A 1158 -25.82 74.21 -64.90
CA VAL A 1158 -24.79 74.66 -63.96
C VAL A 1158 -24.15 73.44 -63.30
N ILE A 1159 -22.88 73.22 -63.60
CA ILE A 1159 -22.07 72.14 -63.01
C ILE A 1159 -21.25 72.72 -61.87
N ALA A 1160 -21.25 72.08 -60.71
CA ALA A 1160 -20.42 72.46 -59.57
C ALA A 1160 -19.45 71.34 -59.21
N ASN A 1161 -18.21 71.69 -58.87
CA ASN A 1161 -17.32 70.81 -58.12
C ASN A 1161 -17.46 71.19 -56.64
N MET A 1162 -18.20 70.41 -55.87
CA MET A 1162 -18.41 70.58 -54.42
C MET A 1162 -17.31 69.93 -53.58
N GLY A 1163 -16.36 69.25 -54.24
CA GLY A 1163 -15.24 68.56 -53.60
C GLY A 1163 -14.11 69.50 -53.20
N THR A 1164 -13.06 68.89 -52.63
CA THR A 1164 -11.87 69.60 -52.12
C THR A 1164 -10.68 69.55 -53.08
N ALA A 1165 -10.75 68.73 -54.14
CA ALA A 1165 -9.74 68.68 -55.21
C ALA A 1165 -10.23 69.33 -56.51
N ASP A 1166 -9.28 69.92 -57.24
CA ASP A 1166 -9.51 70.43 -58.59
C ASP A 1166 -9.66 69.26 -59.57
N VAL A 1167 -10.56 69.39 -60.55
CA VAL A 1167 -10.57 68.52 -61.73
C VAL A 1167 -9.77 69.21 -62.83
N ASP A 1168 -8.54 68.76 -63.03
CA ASP A 1168 -7.58 69.39 -63.94
C ASP A 1168 -7.58 68.80 -65.37
N ASP A 1169 -8.25 67.65 -65.54
CA ASP A 1169 -8.40 66.97 -66.82
C ASP A 1169 -9.86 67.05 -67.31
N GLN A 1170 -10.07 66.72 -68.59
CA GLN A 1170 -11.37 66.86 -69.23
C GLN A 1170 -12.37 65.78 -68.77
N PHE A 1171 -13.56 66.21 -68.33
CA PHE A 1171 -14.74 65.34 -68.13
C PHE A 1171 -15.87 65.71 -69.09
N PHE A 1172 -16.91 64.86 -69.16
CA PHE A 1172 -18.01 65.01 -70.11
C PHE A 1172 -19.35 65.17 -69.42
N ILE A 1173 -20.22 65.97 -70.04
CA ILE A 1173 -21.63 66.10 -69.70
C ILE A 1173 -22.42 65.54 -70.86
N ASP A 1174 -23.43 64.75 -70.57
CA ASP A 1174 -24.32 64.15 -71.55
C ASP A 1174 -25.78 64.51 -71.27
N VAL A 1175 -26.57 64.71 -72.33
CA VAL A 1175 -27.96 65.17 -72.27
C VAL A 1175 -28.85 64.24 -73.10
N TYR A 1176 -29.96 63.85 -72.49
CA TYR A 1176 -30.94 62.91 -73.01
C TYR A 1176 -32.29 63.59 -73.17
N LEU A 1177 -32.99 63.30 -74.28
CA LEU A 1177 -34.33 63.80 -74.56
C LEU A 1177 -35.36 62.66 -74.48
N ASN A 1178 -36.45 62.92 -73.77
CA ASN A 1178 -37.55 62.00 -73.47
C ASN A 1178 -37.07 60.62 -72.98
N PRO A 1179 -36.16 60.56 -71.99
CA PRO A 1179 -35.68 59.31 -71.44
C PRO A 1179 -36.77 58.60 -70.62
N SER A 1180 -36.60 57.30 -70.34
CA SER A 1180 -37.57 56.54 -69.53
C SER A 1180 -37.63 57.05 -68.09
N GLN A 1181 -38.83 57.20 -67.54
CA GLN A 1181 -39.05 57.63 -66.16
C GLN A 1181 -38.55 56.64 -65.09
N THR A 1182 -38.32 55.37 -65.44
CA THR A 1182 -37.84 54.35 -64.47
C THR A 1182 -36.36 54.05 -64.59
N ASN A 1183 -35.74 54.37 -65.74
CA ASN A 1183 -34.30 54.29 -65.95
C ASN A 1183 -33.95 55.17 -67.15
N PRO A 1184 -33.43 56.39 -66.92
CA PRO A 1184 -33.19 57.35 -67.98
C PRO A 1184 -32.26 56.83 -69.10
N PHE A 1185 -31.38 55.88 -68.77
CA PHE A 1185 -30.35 55.33 -69.65
C PHE A 1185 -30.81 54.19 -70.57
N LEU A 1186 -32.05 53.66 -70.41
CA LEU A 1186 -32.53 52.50 -71.17
C LEU A 1186 -33.37 52.82 -72.43
N SER A 1187 -33.83 54.06 -72.62
CA SER A 1187 -34.68 54.41 -73.78
C SER A 1187 -34.54 55.82 -74.34
N GLY A 1188 -33.74 56.70 -73.74
CA GLY A 1188 -33.37 57.98 -74.34
C GLY A 1188 -32.09 57.81 -75.16
N GLU A 1189 -32.05 58.27 -76.41
CA GLU A 1189 -30.78 58.45 -77.10
C GLU A 1189 -30.07 59.68 -76.52
N SER A 1190 -28.75 59.62 -76.32
CA SER A 1190 -27.95 60.83 -76.07
C SER A 1190 -28.17 61.77 -77.26
N VAL A 1191 -28.70 62.95 -76.98
CA VAL A 1191 -29.05 63.94 -78.01
C VAL A 1191 -28.08 65.12 -78.06
N GLY A 1192 -27.16 65.18 -77.11
CA GLY A 1192 -26.08 66.16 -77.09
C GLY A 1192 -25.15 65.94 -75.91
N PHE A 1193 -23.84 66.01 -76.16
CA PHE A 1193 -22.81 65.95 -75.13
C PHE A 1193 -21.82 67.09 -75.32
N THR A 1194 -21.14 67.48 -74.24
CA THR A 1194 -20.08 68.50 -74.29
C THR A 1194 -19.02 68.23 -73.24
N ALA A 1195 -17.82 68.72 -73.52
CA ALA A 1195 -16.65 68.53 -72.66
C ALA A 1195 -16.40 69.73 -71.76
N VAL A 1196 -15.98 69.45 -70.53
CA VAL A 1196 -15.48 70.45 -69.58
C VAL A 1196 -14.00 70.17 -69.35
N SER A 1197 -13.15 71.10 -69.77
CA SER A 1197 -11.70 70.92 -69.71
C SER A 1197 -11.11 70.85 -68.31
N SER A 1198 -11.77 71.51 -67.35
CA SER A 1198 -11.40 71.55 -65.94
C SER A 1198 -12.48 72.23 -65.12
N LEU A 1199 -12.53 71.92 -63.82
CA LEU A 1199 -13.37 72.58 -62.83
C LEU A 1199 -12.67 72.58 -61.46
N THR A 1200 -12.25 73.76 -61.01
CA THR A 1200 -11.61 73.95 -59.70
C THR A 1200 -12.53 73.56 -58.54
N ALA A 1201 -11.97 73.11 -57.43
CA ALA A 1201 -12.68 72.78 -56.20
C ALA A 1201 -13.57 73.95 -55.74
N ASN A 1202 -14.75 73.62 -55.21
CA ASN A 1202 -15.75 74.58 -54.74
C ASN A 1202 -16.16 75.65 -55.78
N SER A 1203 -16.09 75.34 -57.08
CA SER A 1203 -16.43 76.26 -58.16
C SER A 1203 -17.53 75.69 -59.05
N GLN A 1204 -18.21 76.59 -59.77
CA GLN A 1204 -19.29 76.22 -60.70
C GLN A 1204 -19.06 76.80 -62.09
N LYS A 1205 -19.60 76.13 -63.10
CA LYS A 1205 -19.51 76.53 -64.51
C LYS A 1205 -20.85 76.32 -65.21
N THR A 1206 -21.34 77.38 -65.84
CA THR A 1206 -22.54 77.33 -66.68
C THR A 1206 -22.17 76.91 -68.10
N ILE A 1207 -22.88 75.92 -68.61
CA ILE A 1207 -22.64 75.30 -69.91
C ILE A 1207 -23.95 75.26 -70.68
N THR A 1208 -23.90 75.47 -71.99
CA THR A 1208 -25.08 75.36 -72.85
C THR A 1208 -24.83 74.31 -73.92
N VAL A 1209 -25.68 73.29 -73.96
CA VAL A 1209 -25.67 72.21 -74.94
C VAL A 1209 -26.80 72.46 -75.93
N THR A 1210 -26.47 72.45 -77.22
CA THR A 1210 -27.47 72.54 -78.29
C THR A 1210 -27.91 71.13 -78.67
N ILE A 1211 -29.21 70.87 -78.61
CA ILE A 1211 -29.84 69.64 -79.08
C ILE A 1211 -30.35 69.89 -80.50
N PRO A 1212 -29.63 69.43 -81.55
CA PRO A 1212 -29.97 69.74 -82.93
C PRO A 1212 -31.20 68.95 -83.38
N GLY A 1213 -32.14 69.65 -84.03
CA GLY A 1213 -33.38 69.03 -84.54
C GLY A 1213 -34.54 69.00 -83.54
N GLY A 1214 -34.33 69.43 -82.30
CA GLY A 1214 -35.40 69.63 -81.31
C GLY A 1214 -36.18 68.36 -80.98
N THR A 1215 -37.49 68.54 -80.82
CA THR A 1215 -38.46 67.44 -80.67
C THR A 1215 -39.63 67.63 -81.63
N ASN A 1216 -40.13 66.54 -82.20
CA ASN A 1216 -41.36 66.55 -82.99
C ASN A 1216 -42.62 66.33 -82.11
N GLN A 1217 -42.45 66.04 -80.82
CA GLN A 1217 -43.55 65.84 -79.88
C GLN A 1217 -43.97 67.17 -79.28
N GLN A 1218 -45.26 67.52 -79.40
CA GLN A 1218 -45.77 68.81 -78.89
C GLN A 1218 -45.79 68.88 -77.35
N PHE A 1219 -46.18 67.78 -76.71
CA PHE A 1219 -46.40 67.71 -75.26
C PHE A 1219 -45.62 66.56 -74.62
N ASN A 1220 -45.36 66.68 -73.32
CA ASN A 1220 -44.68 65.66 -72.49
C ASN A 1220 -43.24 65.37 -72.92
N ASN A 1221 -42.50 66.40 -73.29
CA ASN A 1221 -41.06 66.24 -73.45
C ASN A 1221 -40.36 66.35 -72.10
N ALA A 1222 -39.21 65.69 -71.95
CA ALA A 1222 -38.40 65.75 -70.74
C ALA A 1222 -36.90 65.79 -71.09
N LEU A 1223 -36.12 66.58 -70.37
CA LEU A 1223 -34.65 66.54 -70.42
C LEU A 1223 -34.06 65.91 -69.17
N PHE A 1224 -32.95 65.21 -69.35
CA PHE A 1224 -32.11 64.65 -68.30
C PHE A 1224 -30.65 64.87 -68.66
N ALA A 1225 -29.82 65.22 -67.68
CA ALA A 1225 -28.39 65.38 -67.87
C ALA A 1225 -27.59 64.65 -66.78
N THR A 1226 -26.38 64.26 -67.16
CA THR A 1226 -25.39 63.63 -66.27
C THR A 1226 -24.03 64.29 -66.49
N VAL A 1227 -23.26 64.45 -65.41
CA VAL A 1227 -21.87 64.91 -65.40
C VAL A 1227 -20.94 63.76 -65.04
N ASP A 1228 -19.72 63.79 -65.58
CA ASP A 1228 -18.77 62.68 -65.56
C ASP A 1228 -19.40 61.33 -65.91
N TRP A 1229 -20.21 61.32 -66.96
CA TRP A 1229 -20.88 60.10 -67.46
C TRP A 1229 -19.91 58.92 -67.73
N SER A 1230 -18.62 59.20 -67.94
CA SER A 1230 -17.59 58.18 -68.19
C SER A 1230 -16.92 57.65 -66.91
N ASN A 1231 -17.25 58.19 -65.73
CA ASN A 1231 -16.66 57.89 -64.43
C ASN A 1231 -15.13 58.00 -64.46
N ASN A 1232 -14.61 59.06 -65.10
CA ASN A 1232 -13.17 59.24 -65.32
C ASN A 1232 -12.44 59.73 -64.07
N PHE A 1233 -13.15 60.33 -63.13
CA PHE A 1233 -12.62 60.78 -61.85
C PHE A 1233 -13.26 60.00 -60.72
N ALA A 1234 -12.49 59.73 -59.66
CA ALA A 1234 -13.05 59.21 -58.42
C ALA A 1234 -13.51 60.42 -57.60
N GLU A 1235 -14.80 60.42 -57.26
CA GLU A 1235 -15.46 61.55 -56.63
C GLU A 1235 -15.77 61.30 -55.14
N ALA A 1236 -15.92 62.38 -54.37
CA ALA A 1236 -16.30 62.27 -52.95
C ALA A 1236 -17.75 61.77 -52.78
N ASP A 1237 -18.62 62.01 -53.78
CA ASP A 1237 -19.98 61.48 -53.84
C ASP A 1237 -20.41 61.17 -55.29
N GLU A 1238 -20.20 59.94 -55.72
CA GLU A 1238 -20.57 59.44 -57.05
C GLU A 1238 -22.10 59.38 -57.32
N THR A 1239 -22.94 59.69 -56.33
CA THR A 1239 -24.40 59.52 -56.43
C THR A 1239 -25.14 60.78 -56.90
N ASN A 1240 -24.45 61.91 -57.01
CA ASN A 1240 -25.07 63.22 -57.25
C ASN A 1240 -24.80 63.80 -58.65
N ASN A 1241 -24.28 62.96 -59.55
CA ASN A 1241 -23.83 63.31 -60.89
C ASN A 1241 -24.99 63.45 -61.91
N GLU A 1242 -26.24 63.27 -61.49
CA GLU A 1242 -27.42 63.20 -62.36
C GLU A 1242 -28.51 64.23 -61.98
N THR A 1243 -29.18 64.80 -62.98
CA THR A 1243 -30.34 65.69 -62.75
C THR A 1243 -31.66 64.92 -62.60
N SER A 1244 -32.66 65.51 -61.94
CA SER A 1244 -34.06 65.10 -62.14
C SER A 1244 -34.58 65.44 -63.55
N LEU A 1245 -35.62 64.76 -64.01
CA LEU A 1245 -36.28 65.07 -65.29
C LEU A 1245 -36.86 66.50 -65.31
N LEU A 1246 -36.52 67.26 -66.34
CA LEU A 1246 -37.09 68.58 -66.63
C LEU A 1246 -38.15 68.46 -67.74
N ASP A 1247 -39.42 68.46 -67.35
CA ASP A 1247 -40.53 68.39 -68.30
C ASP A 1247 -40.77 69.73 -69.02
N PHE A 1248 -41.11 69.67 -70.32
CA PHE A 1248 -41.42 70.83 -71.14
C PHE A 1248 -42.33 70.50 -72.35
N ASP A 1249 -42.98 71.52 -72.88
CA ASP A 1249 -43.84 71.45 -74.08
C ASP A 1249 -43.31 72.42 -75.15
N VAL A 1250 -43.66 72.17 -76.43
CA VAL A 1250 -43.28 73.03 -77.56
C VAL A 1250 -44.51 73.48 -78.34
N LEU A 1251 -44.44 74.62 -79.02
CA LEU A 1251 -45.55 75.17 -79.81
C LEU A 1251 -45.70 74.47 -81.17
N SER A 1252 -46.94 74.21 -81.62
CA SER A 1252 -47.21 73.67 -82.97
C SER A 1252 -47.25 74.75 -84.05
N LEU A 1253 -46.99 74.38 -85.31
CA LEU A 1253 -47.07 75.32 -86.45
C LEU A 1253 -48.50 75.83 -86.73
N GLU A 1254 -49.54 75.20 -86.19
CA GLU A 1254 -50.96 75.55 -86.42
C GLU A 1254 -51.56 76.48 -85.34
N ASP A 1255 -50.88 76.68 -84.22
CA ASP A 1255 -51.32 77.56 -83.11
C ASP A 1255 -51.17 79.08 -83.42
N LEU A 1256 -50.80 79.44 -84.65
CA LEU A 1256 -50.61 80.84 -85.09
C LEU A 1256 -51.90 81.55 -85.58
N ILE A 1257 -53.08 80.92 -85.51
CA ILE A 1257 -54.34 81.56 -85.98
C ILE A 1257 -55.51 81.33 -85.00
N VAL A 1258 -55.49 81.94 -83.81
CA VAL A 1258 -56.69 82.53 -83.16
C VAL A 1258 -56.27 83.63 -82.17
N TYR A 1259 -56.43 84.90 -82.55
CA TYR A 1259 -56.57 86.02 -81.60
C TYR A 1259 -57.81 86.84 -82.00
N LEU A 1260 -58.98 86.42 -81.50
CA LEU A 1260 -60.22 87.21 -81.21
C LEU A 1260 -60.95 87.91 -82.39
N PRO A 1261 -62.22 88.42 -82.24
CA PRO A 1261 -63.18 88.36 -81.12
C PRO A 1261 -64.65 88.00 -81.52
N PHE A 1262 -65.49 87.65 -80.53
CA PHE A 1262 -66.88 88.11 -80.49
C PHE A 1262 -67.16 88.76 -79.13
N VAL A 1263 -67.58 90.03 -79.18
CA VAL A 1263 -68.11 90.83 -78.08
C VAL A 1263 -69.61 90.95 -78.29
N VAL A 1264 -70.42 90.74 -77.24
CA VAL A 1264 -71.70 91.44 -77.05
C VAL A 1264 -71.90 91.68 -75.55
N TYR A 1265 -72.00 92.94 -75.12
CA TYR A 1265 -72.48 93.35 -73.80
C TYR A 1265 -73.60 94.38 -73.98
N LYS A 1266 -74.62 94.43 -73.11
CA LYS A 1266 -75.32 95.69 -72.82
C LYS A 1266 -76.18 95.70 -71.54
N ILE A 1267 -75.67 96.38 -70.50
CA ILE A 1267 -76.24 97.51 -69.70
C ILE A 1267 -74.99 98.09 -68.99
N ASP A 1268 -74.57 99.35 -69.08
CA ASP A 1268 -75.01 100.57 -69.79
C ASP A 1268 -73.77 101.23 -70.44
#